data_AF-A0A534QC70-F1
#
_entry.id   AF-A0A534QC70-F1
#
_cell.length_a   1.000
_cell.length_b   1.000
_cell.length_c   1.000
_cell.angle_alpha   90.00
_cell.angle_beta   90.00
_cell.angle_gamma   90.00
#
_symmetry.space_group_name_H-M   'P 1'
#
loop_
_entity.id
_entity.type
_entity.pdbx_description
1 polymer ?
#
loop_
_entity_poly.entity_id
_entity_poly.type
_entity_poly.pdbx_seq_one_letter_code
_entity_poly.pdbx_strand_id
1 'polypeptide(L)'
;MSRLLMGIDLGGGSVRCVLLDVETGARSECALAIGSHSAEGGGGLGWDLDTDELWERTGLAARGALARAGAAAEDVAGVSVTAMRFATVLLDAAGEVLYAVPNRDARSVGESHRIGAERGDAVLAVTGMWPLPIHVSARLAWLRSARPEVFERAAVVLSLSDWLNFRFCARRVTDYSQAGCTGVFDLRRREWSADLIDAFGLPRAIFPEARPSGERIGELDARAAQHLGLAAGTPVALGGGDTRCGLLGAGAVADGDVGLVAGTTAPLERVLNQPVIDAEGRLRSGYHAVPGRFVLEANVGPIGEGFAWLARLLHPDEARPEERFTAEASTAPLGSAAMLANVGALIANDRAPAFPVGSFSLSHMTGTQGRAARASLARSALEGMACAVRANLEQLARVSGRGAERVHLAGGLSRSALFARILAGVTGCEVVRAAAPEATGLGAALCAGVGAGVYADVLEAARKGVRAGEVAEPVAGEAAACEQLYRGWSELRAAGEQSTAPIAMRHTVPVALAASQRTGRRTAAAHRPKALVTAAFDDASIAKLSSFADVEYTSFRDRMQLLTGPSLVKALENHDVLITEVDVVDAKVLEKLPNLRVVAACRGDAVNVDVAACSAFGIPVLFAPGRNADAVADLTVAFLLNLARRLPAATKFLADPAVTAGNLAAMGKAFRGLQGYELGSKTVGLVGLGSVGRAVARRLSGFGVRLLVADPFVTADEAVLAGAQKVELDELLRESDFVSLHAAVTDATRGLIGEGEFAAMKPGAYLINTARAALLDEAALIAALDSGHLAGAALDTFAVEPPGADHPLVKHGSVIHTPHVGGNTNEVAAHQGRIIADALEQLLRGESPRNVLNPETLAGFSWTGPRRVPTADELAALARRAGPAVSDLQRDAQAEAQQEPLDESAAPEEMVAKMRQLLEAFTSAMAKDERVREFSADKDVALYFVLPDIGLDLHIALREGAVSGGLGKPEGGSVVQLRMRAAILDGMFTGKVNAMEAAMQGEVAFTGDAGKAMAIQQLQGDMRRLYTAAREQVGDPGDLTAIPQPGGSASPAAAAKPVAANDIRVDIVATTKELYEIQVITATGGNVCARIPGAPNEVWITPSQLFKGDLRPEVLVRIDLDGKSLDEGARSASSEWSMHTQILKKKPEAKAVIHAHAPYATTLANAGLPFLPISTEAAFFGDIPRVPFIMPGTDALAEAVSEAMKDNWAVFMVNHGLVVAGRSLRRAADMVEIVERSAQLILGCYAVGKEPPVLPEKTVAMLRKMGDLVA
;
A
#
# COMPACT_ATOMS: atom_id res chain seq x y z
N MET A 1 -42.07 -17.07 32.10
CA MET A 1 -40.67 -17.54 32.17
C MET A 1 -40.17 -17.49 30.75
N SER A 2 -39.31 -16.53 30.44
CA SER A 2 -38.68 -16.38 29.12
C SER A 2 -38.05 -17.71 28.72
N ARG A 3 -38.43 -18.25 27.56
CA ARG A 3 -37.94 -19.53 27.03
C ARG A 3 -37.05 -19.23 25.82
N LEU A 4 -35.82 -18.80 26.06
CA LEU A 4 -34.85 -18.60 24.99
C LEU A 4 -34.30 -19.96 24.52
N LEU A 5 -34.02 -20.08 23.23
CA LEU A 5 -33.40 -21.26 22.63
C LEU A 5 -32.06 -20.87 22.01
N MET A 6 -31.01 -21.63 22.31
CA MET A 6 -29.66 -21.38 21.79
C MET A 6 -29.34 -22.32 20.63
N GLY A 7 -28.95 -21.75 19.49
CA GLY A 7 -28.37 -22.46 18.36
C GLY A 7 -26.92 -22.02 18.13
N ILE A 8 -26.00 -22.98 18.09
CA ILE A 8 -24.58 -22.74 17.85
C ILE A 8 -24.23 -23.25 16.45
N ASP A 9 -23.64 -22.40 15.60
CA ASP A 9 -23.21 -22.69 14.23
C ASP A 9 -21.69 -22.60 14.09
N LEU A 10 -21.04 -23.76 13.91
CA LEU A 10 -19.61 -23.89 13.63
C LEU A 10 -19.37 -23.89 12.11
N GLY A 11 -19.37 -22.69 11.51
CA GLY A 11 -19.14 -22.48 10.08
C GLY A 11 -17.66 -22.51 9.67
N GLY A 12 -17.38 -22.46 8.38
CA GLY A 12 -16.01 -22.56 7.83
C GLY A 12 -15.06 -21.38 8.12
N GLY A 13 -15.58 -20.22 8.52
CA GLY A 13 -14.78 -19.02 8.80
C GLY A 13 -15.24 -18.21 10.02
N SER A 14 -16.27 -18.69 10.72
CA SER A 14 -16.72 -18.06 11.97
C SER A 14 -17.53 -19.05 12.82
N VAL A 15 -17.44 -18.92 14.14
CA VAL A 15 -18.40 -19.49 15.10
C VAL A 15 -19.50 -18.47 15.35
N ARG A 16 -20.76 -18.89 15.25
CA ARG A 16 -21.93 -18.04 15.52
C ARG A 16 -22.82 -18.65 16.58
N CYS A 17 -23.35 -17.84 17.48
CA CYS A 17 -24.37 -18.24 18.43
C CYS A 17 -25.60 -17.37 18.24
N VAL A 18 -26.77 -18.00 18.12
CA VAL A 18 -28.08 -17.38 17.94
C VAL A 18 -28.97 -17.75 19.12
N LEU A 19 -29.56 -16.74 19.75
CA LEU A 19 -30.63 -16.87 20.73
C LEU A 19 -31.96 -16.51 20.09
N LEU A 20 -32.93 -17.42 20.19
CA LEU A 20 -34.30 -17.23 19.74
C LEU A 20 -35.23 -17.10 20.96
N ASP A 21 -35.96 -16.00 21.03
CA ASP A 21 -37.10 -15.87 21.93
C ASP A 21 -38.33 -16.54 21.29
N VAL A 22 -38.88 -17.55 21.95
CA VAL A 22 -40.00 -18.35 21.41
C VAL A 22 -41.34 -17.64 21.49
N GLU A 23 -41.50 -16.64 22.38
CA GLU A 23 -42.74 -15.89 22.53
C GLU A 23 -42.78 -14.74 21.54
N THR A 24 -41.71 -13.97 21.47
CA THR A 24 -41.64 -12.77 20.62
C THR A 24 -41.13 -13.07 19.21
N GLY A 25 -40.39 -14.18 19.03
CA GLY A 25 -39.64 -14.47 17.81
C GLY A 25 -38.43 -13.56 17.60
N ALA A 26 -38.06 -12.75 18.61
CA ALA A 26 -36.87 -11.89 18.59
C ALA A 26 -35.59 -12.74 18.60
N ARG A 27 -34.52 -12.17 18.04
CA ARG A 27 -33.23 -12.87 17.88
C ARG A 27 -32.09 -11.99 18.35
N SER A 28 -31.15 -12.59 19.06
CA SER A 28 -29.85 -12.00 19.39
C SER A 28 -28.76 -12.93 18.89
N GLU A 29 -27.66 -12.37 18.41
CA GLU A 29 -26.56 -13.16 17.87
C GLU A 29 -25.20 -12.61 18.23
N CYS A 30 -24.19 -13.47 18.21
CA CYS A 30 -22.79 -13.10 18.26
C CYS A 30 -21.99 -14.02 17.34
N ALA A 31 -21.11 -13.43 16.53
CA ALA A 31 -20.26 -14.15 15.58
C ALA A 31 -18.80 -13.76 15.80
N LEU A 32 -17.91 -14.75 15.81
CA LEU A 32 -16.47 -14.57 15.95
C LEU A 32 -15.76 -15.29 14.81
N ALA A 33 -14.83 -14.61 14.15
CA ALA A 33 -14.03 -15.19 13.07
C ALA A 33 -13.13 -16.32 13.62
N ILE A 34 -12.89 -17.33 12.78
CA ILE A 34 -11.96 -18.43 13.05
C ILE A 34 -11.08 -18.69 11.84
N GLY A 35 -9.86 -19.15 12.08
CA GLY A 35 -8.93 -19.55 11.03
C GLY A 35 -9.05 -21.03 10.68
N SER A 36 -8.67 -21.38 9.46
CA SER A 36 -8.26 -22.75 9.12
C SER A 36 -6.80 -22.69 8.69
N HIS A 37 -5.98 -23.61 9.16
CA HIS A 37 -4.55 -23.60 8.87
C HIS A 37 -4.22 -24.67 7.83
N SER A 38 -3.35 -24.31 6.88
CA SER A 38 -2.78 -25.29 5.96
C SER A 38 -2.01 -26.31 6.78
N ALA A 39 -2.32 -27.59 6.57
CA ALA A 39 -1.64 -28.67 7.27
C ALA A 39 -0.15 -28.69 6.88
N GLU A 40 0.75 -28.80 7.84
CA GLU A 40 2.18 -28.96 7.55
C GLU A 40 2.40 -30.19 6.65
N GLY A 41 3.14 -30.00 5.55
CA GLY A 41 3.37 -31.06 4.56
C GLY A 41 2.12 -31.45 3.73
N GLY A 42 1.01 -30.70 3.83
CA GLY A 42 -0.26 -30.99 3.15
C GLY A 42 -0.29 -30.70 1.65
N GLY A 43 0.80 -30.20 1.06
CA GLY A 43 0.95 -29.98 -0.38
C GLY A 43 -0.12 -29.09 -1.04
N GLY A 44 -0.75 -28.18 -0.28
CA GLY A 44 -1.87 -27.34 -0.72
C GLY A 44 -3.23 -28.04 -0.73
N LEU A 45 -3.30 -29.33 -0.36
CA LEU A 45 -4.53 -30.12 -0.27
C LEU A 45 -4.97 -30.42 1.18
N GLY A 46 -4.08 -30.21 2.16
CA GLY A 46 -4.34 -30.50 3.57
C GLY A 46 -4.71 -29.28 4.39
N TRP A 47 -5.73 -29.43 5.24
CA TRP A 47 -6.19 -28.41 6.19
C TRP A 47 -6.50 -29.05 7.54
N ASP A 48 -6.12 -28.39 8.62
CA ASP A 48 -6.41 -28.82 10.00
C ASP A 48 -7.32 -27.80 10.71
N LEU A 49 -8.10 -28.28 11.68
CA LEU A 49 -8.92 -27.47 12.58
C LEU A 49 -8.25 -27.39 13.96
N ASP A 50 -8.17 -26.18 14.51
CA ASP A 50 -7.78 -25.98 15.91
C ASP A 50 -9.02 -26.14 16.80
N THR A 51 -9.11 -27.29 17.46
CA THR A 51 -10.24 -27.60 18.35
C THR A 51 -10.24 -26.77 19.64
N ASP A 52 -9.09 -26.27 20.07
CA ASP A 52 -9.00 -25.44 21.28
C ASP A 52 -9.49 -24.02 20.97
N GLU A 53 -9.08 -23.45 19.83
CA GLU A 53 -9.63 -22.18 19.36
C GLU A 53 -11.15 -22.30 19.18
N LEU A 54 -11.63 -23.36 18.51
CA LEU A 54 -13.06 -23.58 18.28
C LEU A 54 -13.84 -23.66 19.60
N TRP A 55 -13.30 -24.35 20.61
CA TRP A 55 -13.91 -24.42 21.93
C TRP A 55 -13.98 -23.03 22.57
N GLU A 56 -12.86 -22.31 22.62
CA GLU A 56 -12.78 -20.97 23.23
C GLU A 56 -13.78 -19.99 22.58
N ARG A 57 -13.76 -19.91 21.24
CA ARG A 57 -14.62 -19.03 20.45
C ARG A 57 -16.10 -19.35 20.62
N THR A 58 -16.45 -20.63 20.77
CA THR A 58 -17.82 -21.06 21.07
C THR A 58 -18.32 -20.47 22.39
N GLY A 59 -17.51 -20.54 23.45
CA GLY A 59 -17.89 -19.98 24.75
C GLY A 59 -18.01 -18.46 24.72
N LEU A 60 -17.09 -17.78 24.02
CA LEU A 60 -17.15 -16.33 23.83
C LEU A 60 -18.38 -15.89 23.03
N ALA A 61 -18.71 -16.60 21.93
CA ALA A 61 -19.89 -16.31 21.12
C ALA A 61 -21.19 -16.54 21.90
N ALA A 62 -21.30 -17.64 22.66
CA ALA A 62 -22.47 -17.92 23.50
C ALA A 62 -22.71 -16.84 24.56
N ARG A 63 -21.68 -16.50 25.34
CA ARG A 63 -21.75 -15.41 26.33
C ARG A 63 -22.02 -14.05 25.70
N GLY A 64 -21.45 -13.79 24.52
CA GLY A 64 -21.71 -12.57 23.76
C GLY A 64 -23.17 -12.45 23.31
N ALA A 65 -23.78 -13.55 22.85
CA ALA A 65 -25.19 -13.58 22.47
C ALA A 65 -26.11 -13.35 23.68
N LEU A 66 -25.82 -13.97 24.82
CA LEU A 66 -26.52 -13.77 26.10
C LEU A 66 -26.45 -12.31 26.56
N ALA A 67 -25.24 -11.73 26.56
CA ALA A 67 -25.04 -10.34 26.97
C ALA A 67 -25.82 -9.36 26.08
N ARG A 68 -25.83 -9.57 24.75
CA ARG A 68 -26.61 -8.75 23.81
C ARG A 68 -28.12 -8.90 23.99
N ALA A 69 -28.59 -10.07 24.40
CA ALA A 69 -29.99 -10.32 24.70
C ALA A 69 -30.41 -9.78 26.08
N GLY A 70 -29.46 -9.42 26.96
CA GLY A 70 -29.74 -9.11 28.36
C GLY A 70 -30.30 -10.32 29.12
N ALA A 71 -29.95 -11.54 28.69
CA ALA A 71 -30.51 -12.78 29.20
C ALA A 71 -29.63 -13.39 30.30
N ALA A 72 -30.27 -13.99 31.31
CA ALA A 72 -29.61 -14.79 32.32
C ALA A 72 -29.46 -16.25 31.86
N ALA A 73 -28.62 -17.01 32.57
CA ALA A 73 -28.35 -18.41 32.26
C ALA A 73 -29.62 -19.28 32.33
N GLU A 74 -30.54 -18.94 33.24
CA GLU A 74 -31.79 -19.65 33.50
C GLU A 74 -32.88 -19.39 32.45
N ASP A 75 -32.71 -18.35 31.62
CA ASP A 75 -33.66 -18.01 30.55
C ASP A 75 -33.53 -18.95 29.33
N VAL A 76 -32.42 -19.68 29.20
CA VAL A 76 -32.17 -20.57 28.07
C VAL A 76 -32.71 -21.97 28.36
N ALA A 77 -33.78 -22.33 27.66
CA ALA A 77 -34.50 -23.59 27.84
C ALA A 77 -33.81 -24.80 27.17
N GLY A 78 -32.93 -24.58 26.20
CA GLY A 78 -32.22 -25.65 25.51
C GLY A 78 -31.13 -25.13 24.55
N VAL A 79 -30.18 -26.00 24.24
CA VAL A 79 -29.08 -25.73 23.30
C VAL A 79 -28.96 -26.83 22.25
N SER A 80 -28.58 -26.44 21.04
CA SER A 80 -28.27 -27.36 19.94
C SER A 80 -27.12 -26.81 19.11
N VAL A 81 -26.36 -27.73 18.50
CA VAL A 81 -25.20 -27.42 17.69
C VAL A 81 -25.43 -27.87 16.25
N THR A 82 -25.09 -26.99 15.32
CA THR A 82 -24.89 -27.29 13.90
C THR A 82 -23.45 -26.94 13.51
N ALA A 83 -22.90 -27.63 12.52
CA ALA A 83 -21.53 -27.42 12.07
C ALA A 83 -21.38 -27.73 10.59
N MET A 84 -20.26 -27.29 10.02
CA MET A 84 -19.89 -27.62 8.63
C MET A 84 -19.97 -29.13 8.38
N ARG A 85 -20.77 -29.53 7.39
CA ARG A 85 -20.88 -30.94 6.98
C ARG A 85 -19.55 -31.45 6.44
N PHE A 86 -19.32 -32.76 6.54
CA PHE A 86 -18.08 -33.43 6.13
C PHE A 86 -16.83 -33.06 6.94
N ALA A 87 -16.89 -32.23 8.00
CA ALA A 87 -15.78 -32.15 8.94
C ALA A 87 -15.61 -33.48 9.69
N THR A 88 -14.38 -33.84 10.03
CA THR A 88 -14.06 -35.11 10.70
C THR A 88 -13.22 -34.85 11.93
N VAL A 89 -13.67 -35.37 13.07
CA VAL A 89 -12.94 -35.37 14.34
C VAL A 89 -12.79 -36.81 14.82
N LEU A 90 -11.57 -37.26 15.08
CA LEU A 90 -11.28 -38.56 15.69
C LEU A 90 -10.87 -38.35 17.15
N LEU A 91 -11.49 -39.11 18.05
CA LEU A 91 -11.12 -39.15 19.46
C LEU A 91 -10.50 -40.50 19.82
N ASP A 92 -9.57 -40.49 20.75
CA ASP A 92 -9.11 -41.73 21.39
C ASP A 92 -10.04 -42.21 22.52
N ALA A 93 -9.67 -43.32 23.16
CA ALA A 93 -10.46 -43.91 24.23
C ALA A 93 -10.58 -43.01 25.48
N ALA A 94 -9.64 -42.07 25.68
CA ALA A 94 -9.67 -41.09 26.75
C ALA A 94 -10.54 -39.86 26.40
N GLY A 95 -10.93 -39.72 25.13
CA GLY A 95 -11.71 -38.58 24.63
C GLY A 95 -10.86 -37.44 24.09
N GLU A 96 -9.55 -37.66 23.91
CA GLU A 96 -8.62 -36.66 23.37
C GLU A 96 -8.69 -36.62 21.84
N VAL A 97 -8.55 -35.42 21.26
CA VAL A 97 -8.60 -35.22 19.82
C VAL A 97 -7.31 -35.71 19.17
N LEU A 98 -7.42 -36.69 18.28
CA LEU A 98 -6.30 -37.24 17.50
C LEU A 98 -6.13 -36.58 16.14
N TYR A 99 -7.25 -36.15 15.55
CA TYR A 99 -7.33 -35.66 14.19
C TYR A 99 -8.59 -34.83 14.04
N ALA A 100 -8.48 -33.63 13.48
CA ALA A 100 -9.60 -32.72 13.28
C ALA A 100 -9.38 -31.90 12.00
N VAL A 101 -10.30 -32.04 11.04
CA VAL A 101 -10.15 -31.43 9.70
C VAL A 101 -11.46 -30.86 9.14
N PRO A 102 -11.40 -29.79 8.35
CA PRO A 102 -12.59 -29.18 7.75
C PRO A 102 -13.03 -29.91 6.48
N ASN A 103 -14.15 -29.48 5.92
CA ASN A 103 -14.72 -30.03 4.68
C ASN A 103 -14.00 -29.63 3.37
N ARG A 104 -12.88 -28.90 3.48
CA ARG A 104 -11.98 -28.56 2.36
C ARG A 104 -10.71 -29.41 2.33
N ASP A 105 -10.49 -30.23 3.36
CA ASP A 105 -9.36 -31.15 3.40
C ASP A 105 -9.53 -32.26 2.35
N ALA A 106 -8.54 -32.36 1.45
CA ALA A 106 -8.54 -33.25 0.30
C ALA A 106 -7.33 -34.19 0.27
N ARG A 107 -6.66 -34.43 1.41
CA ARG A 107 -5.48 -35.33 1.50
C ARG A 107 -5.77 -36.76 1.03
N SER A 108 -7.01 -37.21 1.19
CA SER A 108 -7.55 -38.52 0.80
C SER A 108 -8.01 -38.63 -0.66
N VAL A 109 -7.62 -37.70 -1.55
CA VAL A 109 -8.06 -37.69 -2.96
C VAL A 109 -7.68 -38.97 -3.71
N GLY A 110 -6.54 -39.59 -3.37
CA GLY A 110 -6.13 -40.87 -3.94
C GLY A 110 -7.03 -42.03 -3.52
N GLU A 111 -7.34 -42.11 -2.23
CA GLU A 111 -8.24 -43.11 -1.64
C GLU A 111 -9.65 -42.97 -2.19
N SER A 112 -10.14 -41.74 -2.32
CA SER A 112 -11.44 -41.46 -2.93
C SER A 112 -11.53 -41.98 -4.36
N HIS A 113 -10.50 -41.73 -5.18
CA HIS A 113 -10.45 -42.24 -6.56
C HIS A 113 -10.44 -43.77 -6.59
N ARG A 114 -9.65 -44.39 -5.72
CA ARG A 114 -9.58 -45.86 -5.61
C ARG A 114 -10.95 -46.46 -5.23
N ILE A 115 -11.61 -45.91 -4.21
CA ILE A 115 -12.94 -46.35 -3.78
C ILE A 115 -13.96 -46.14 -4.91
N GLY A 116 -13.93 -45.00 -5.60
CA GLY A 116 -14.79 -44.71 -6.74
C GLY A 116 -14.61 -45.71 -7.88
N ALA A 117 -13.37 -46.04 -8.24
CA ALA A 117 -13.06 -46.98 -9.32
C ALA A 117 -13.46 -48.43 -8.98
N GLU A 118 -13.23 -48.87 -7.74
CA GLU A 118 -13.46 -50.26 -7.35
C GLU A 118 -14.91 -50.54 -6.92
N ARG A 119 -15.56 -49.57 -6.27
CA ARG A 119 -16.82 -49.76 -5.54
C ARG A 119 -17.79 -48.59 -5.62
N GLY A 120 -17.54 -47.59 -6.48
CA GLY A 120 -18.32 -46.35 -6.53
C GLY A 120 -19.82 -46.56 -6.68
N ASP A 121 -20.25 -47.43 -7.60
CA ASP A 121 -21.68 -47.70 -7.83
C ASP A 121 -22.35 -48.40 -6.62
N ALA A 122 -21.61 -49.25 -5.89
CA ALA A 122 -22.12 -49.90 -4.68
C ALA A 122 -22.28 -48.88 -3.53
N VAL A 123 -21.30 -47.98 -3.37
CA VAL A 123 -21.38 -46.88 -2.39
C VAL A 123 -22.55 -45.96 -2.72
N LEU A 124 -22.70 -45.58 -4.00
CA LEU A 124 -23.79 -44.73 -4.47
C LEU A 124 -25.16 -45.38 -4.22
N ALA A 125 -25.31 -46.68 -4.51
CA ALA A 125 -26.57 -47.39 -4.33
C ALA A 125 -27.04 -47.46 -2.86
N VAL A 126 -26.10 -47.53 -1.91
CA VAL A 126 -26.38 -47.65 -0.47
C VAL A 126 -26.50 -46.29 0.20
N THR A 127 -25.57 -45.38 -0.07
CA THR A 127 -25.42 -44.11 0.64
C THR A 127 -26.08 -42.94 -0.08
N GLY A 128 -26.36 -43.09 -1.38
CA GLY A 128 -26.84 -42.01 -2.24
C GLY A 128 -25.76 -40.98 -2.61
N MET A 129 -24.48 -41.26 -2.34
CA MET A 129 -23.36 -40.37 -2.63
C MET A 129 -22.24 -41.08 -3.39
N TRP A 130 -21.60 -40.38 -4.33
CA TRP A 130 -20.35 -40.85 -4.92
C TRP A 130 -19.19 -40.66 -3.93
N PRO A 131 -18.18 -41.57 -3.86
CA PRO A 131 -17.02 -41.39 -2.99
C PRO A 131 -16.23 -40.11 -3.31
N LEU A 132 -16.14 -39.20 -2.34
CA LEU A 132 -15.38 -37.95 -2.43
C LEU A 132 -14.26 -37.90 -1.36
N PRO A 133 -13.18 -37.12 -1.57
CA PRO A 133 -12.08 -37.00 -0.60
C PRO A 133 -12.56 -36.52 0.77
N ILE A 134 -13.59 -35.68 0.79
CA ILE A 134 -14.12 -35.10 2.02
C ILE A 134 -14.91 -36.10 2.88
N HIS A 135 -15.19 -37.30 2.37
CA HIS A 135 -15.91 -38.32 3.12
C HIS A 135 -15.03 -39.00 4.18
N VAL A 136 -15.66 -39.31 5.32
CA VAL A 136 -14.98 -40.00 6.44
C VAL A 136 -14.35 -41.32 6.00
N SER A 137 -15.03 -42.10 5.16
CA SER A 137 -14.49 -43.38 4.66
C SER A 137 -13.18 -43.23 3.89
N ALA A 138 -13.07 -42.23 3.01
CA ALA A 138 -11.85 -41.94 2.28
C ALA A 138 -10.73 -41.44 3.21
N ARG A 139 -11.06 -40.60 4.19
CA ARG A 139 -10.09 -40.10 5.19
C ARG A 139 -9.56 -41.18 6.11
N LEU A 140 -10.42 -42.08 6.58
CA LEU A 140 -10.01 -43.23 7.39
C LEU A 140 -9.12 -44.19 6.58
N ALA A 141 -9.45 -44.43 5.31
CA ALA A 141 -8.60 -45.22 4.42
C ALA A 141 -7.22 -44.56 4.24
N TRP A 142 -7.17 -43.23 4.13
CA TRP A 142 -5.92 -42.48 4.00
C TRP A 142 -5.10 -42.55 5.30
N LEU A 143 -5.73 -42.29 6.45
CA LEU A 143 -5.09 -42.37 7.77
C LEU A 143 -4.50 -43.75 8.02
N ARG A 144 -5.20 -44.83 7.67
CA ARG A 144 -4.68 -46.20 7.80
C ARG A 144 -3.34 -46.39 7.08
N SER A 145 -3.15 -45.75 5.92
CA SER A 145 -1.88 -45.83 5.17
C SER A 145 -0.85 -44.77 5.56
N ALA A 146 -1.28 -43.55 5.86
CA ALA A 146 -0.39 -42.39 6.00
C ALA A 146 -0.06 -42.05 7.47
N ARG A 147 -0.96 -42.38 8.40
CA ARG A 147 -0.89 -42.09 9.84
C ARG A 147 -1.48 -43.27 10.64
N PRO A 148 -0.94 -44.49 10.50
CA PRO A 148 -1.51 -45.69 11.12
C PRO A 148 -1.65 -45.56 12.64
N GLU A 149 -0.75 -44.81 13.29
CA GLU A 149 -0.80 -44.55 14.74
C GLU A 149 -2.04 -43.76 15.18
N VAL A 150 -2.55 -42.87 14.31
CA VAL A 150 -3.80 -42.14 14.54
C VAL A 150 -4.99 -43.07 14.30
N PHE A 151 -4.95 -43.86 13.22
CA PHE A 151 -6.01 -44.78 12.85
C PHE A 151 -6.24 -45.87 13.92
N GLU A 152 -5.17 -46.47 14.45
CA GLU A 152 -5.25 -47.54 15.46
C GLU A 152 -5.73 -47.06 16.83
N ARG A 153 -5.42 -45.81 17.21
CA ARG A 153 -5.87 -45.19 18.47
C ARG A 153 -7.29 -44.66 18.43
N ALA A 154 -7.87 -44.48 17.23
CA ALA A 154 -9.20 -43.91 17.08
C ALA A 154 -10.25 -44.81 17.74
N ALA A 155 -10.96 -44.28 18.73
CA ALA A 155 -12.02 -44.97 19.45
C ALA A 155 -13.42 -44.54 18.99
N VAL A 156 -13.56 -43.32 18.47
CA VAL A 156 -14.80 -42.84 17.87
C VAL A 156 -14.52 -41.80 16.78
N VAL A 157 -15.32 -41.82 15.71
CA VAL A 157 -15.37 -40.78 14.68
C VAL A 157 -16.61 -39.91 14.84
N LEU A 158 -16.42 -38.61 14.90
CA LEU A 158 -17.45 -37.61 15.12
C LEU A 158 -17.43 -36.58 13.99
N SER A 159 -18.60 -36.03 13.64
CA SER A 159 -18.63 -34.75 12.93
C SER A 159 -18.21 -33.63 13.90
N LEU A 160 -17.99 -32.42 13.38
CA LEU A 160 -17.61 -31.29 14.23
C LEU A 160 -18.71 -30.89 15.23
N SER A 161 -19.99 -30.99 14.85
CA SER A 161 -21.11 -30.77 15.77
C SER A 161 -21.18 -31.86 16.83
N ASP A 162 -20.90 -33.11 16.46
CA ASP A 162 -20.95 -34.25 17.38
C ASP A 162 -19.81 -34.19 18.40
N TRP A 163 -18.63 -33.70 18.00
CA TRP A 163 -17.54 -33.40 18.92
C TRP A 163 -17.95 -32.35 19.95
N LEU A 164 -18.62 -31.27 19.53
CA LEU A 164 -19.08 -30.26 20.48
C LEU A 164 -20.18 -30.80 21.39
N ASN A 165 -21.10 -31.62 20.88
CA ASN A 165 -22.10 -32.34 21.69
C ASN A 165 -21.45 -33.28 22.71
N PHE A 166 -20.39 -33.98 22.33
CA PHE A 166 -19.57 -34.79 23.24
C PHE A 166 -18.93 -33.93 24.33
N ARG A 167 -18.42 -32.74 23.98
CA ARG A 167 -17.87 -31.78 24.96
C ARG A 167 -18.93 -31.17 25.87
N PHE A 168 -20.21 -31.20 25.48
CA PHE A 168 -21.33 -30.66 26.25
C PHE A 168 -21.92 -31.64 27.26
N CYS A 169 -22.04 -32.93 26.87
CA CYS A 169 -22.78 -33.91 27.66
C CYS A 169 -22.15 -35.32 27.67
N ALA A 170 -20.91 -35.47 27.20
CA ALA A 170 -20.17 -36.74 27.11
C ALA A 170 -20.88 -37.86 26.31
N ARG A 171 -21.80 -37.49 25.41
CA ARG A 171 -22.53 -38.44 24.54
C ARG A 171 -21.86 -38.56 23.17
N ARG A 172 -21.69 -39.80 22.71
CA ARG A 172 -21.14 -40.13 21.37
C ARG A 172 -22.30 -40.46 20.43
N VAL A 173 -22.96 -39.43 19.93
CA VAL A 173 -24.15 -39.55 19.09
C VAL A 173 -24.01 -38.62 17.88
N THR A 174 -24.50 -39.05 16.73
CA THR A 174 -24.53 -38.26 15.49
C THR A 174 -25.96 -38.13 14.98
N ASP A 175 -26.23 -37.05 14.26
CA ASP A 175 -27.49 -36.87 13.52
C ASP A 175 -27.47 -37.63 12.18
N TYR A 176 -28.62 -38.06 11.67
CA TYR A 176 -28.71 -38.75 10.36
C TYR A 176 -28.12 -37.95 9.20
N SER A 177 -28.27 -36.63 9.17
CA SER A 177 -27.69 -35.82 8.09
C SER A 177 -26.17 -35.74 8.16
N GLN A 178 -25.59 -35.73 9.35
CA GLN A 178 -24.14 -35.83 9.56
C GLN A 178 -23.62 -37.25 9.31
N ALA A 179 -24.34 -38.28 9.75
CA ALA A 179 -24.01 -39.68 9.48
C ALA A 179 -23.96 -39.96 7.96
N GLY A 180 -24.88 -39.37 7.20
CA GLY A 180 -24.90 -39.45 5.73
C GLY A 180 -23.62 -38.95 5.06
N CYS A 181 -22.90 -38.00 5.67
CA CYS A 181 -21.64 -37.45 5.14
C CYS A 181 -20.43 -38.39 5.26
N THR A 182 -20.60 -39.58 5.85
CA THR A 182 -19.50 -40.51 6.12
C THR A 182 -19.13 -41.39 4.93
N GLY A 183 -20.05 -41.59 3.99
CA GLY A 183 -19.90 -42.52 2.87
C GLY A 183 -20.08 -44.00 3.25
N VAL A 184 -20.62 -44.30 4.43
CA VAL A 184 -20.91 -45.68 4.90
C VAL A 184 -22.24 -45.80 5.66
N PHE A 185 -23.05 -44.74 5.70
CA PHE A 185 -24.38 -44.75 6.31
C PHE A 185 -25.45 -45.06 5.27
N ASP A 186 -26.31 -46.04 5.54
CA ASP A 186 -27.34 -46.49 4.60
C ASP A 186 -28.51 -45.48 4.56
N LEU A 187 -28.77 -44.93 3.37
CA LEU A 187 -29.77 -43.89 3.15
C LEU A 187 -31.22 -44.39 3.34
N ARG A 188 -31.49 -45.68 3.12
CA ARG A 188 -32.85 -46.24 3.20
C ARG A 188 -33.12 -46.83 4.58
N ARG A 189 -32.12 -47.54 5.13
CA ARG A 189 -32.24 -48.30 6.38
C ARG A 189 -32.01 -47.43 7.62
N ARG A 190 -31.37 -46.25 7.48
CA ARG A 190 -31.01 -45.35 8.59
C ARG A 190 -30.09 -46.02 9.62
N GLU A 191 -29.16 -46.83 9.12
CA GLU A 191 -28.18 -47.55 9.93
C GLU A 191 -26.80 -47.56 9.24
N TRP A 192 -25.75 -47.84 10.01
CA TRP A 192 -24.42 -48.03 9.47
C TRP A 192 -24.37 -49.28 8.58
N SER A 193 -23.87 -49.13 7.36
CA SER A 193 -23.77 -50.25 6.42
C SER A 193 -22.62 -51.18 6.82
N ALA A 194 -22.99 -52.30 7.46
CA ALA A 194 -22.07 -53.36 7.85
C ALA A 194 -21.22 -53.87 6.67
N ASP A 195 -21.83 -53.96 5.48
CA ASP A 195 -21.17 -54.42 4.26
C ASP A 195 -20.12 -53.43 3.75
N LEU A 196 -20.43 -52.13 3.71
CA LEU A 196 -19.47 -51.11 3.27
C LEU A 196 -18.33 -50.93 4.29
N ILE A 197 -18.65 -50.95 5.59
CA ILE A 197 -17.66 -50.83 6.67
C ILE A 197 -16.64 -51.98 6.57
N ASP A 198 -17.12 -53.22 6.43
CA ASP A 198 -16.25 -54.38 6.28
C ASP A 198 -15.47 -54.35 4.96
N ALA A 199 -16.12 -53.97 3.86
CA ALA A 199 -15.49 -53.86 2.54
C ALA A 199 -14.34 -52.83 2.52
N PHE A 200 -14.43 -51.78 3.32
CA PHE A 200 -13.38 -50.78 3.48
C PHE A 200 -12.35 -51.15 4.56
N GLY A 201 -12.58 -52.23 5.32
CA GLY A 201 -11.72 -52.65 6.44
C GLY A 201 -11.70 -51.62 7.56
N LEU A 202 -12.85 -51.00 7.83
CA LEU A 202 -13.01 -50.00 8.88
C LEU A 202 -13.53 -50.67 10.17
N PRO A 203 -13.10 -50.23 11.37
CA PRO A 203 -13.63 -50.77 12.61
C PRO A 203 -15.11 -50.39 12.77
N ARG A 204 -16.00 -51.35 13.04
CA ARG A 204 -17.42 -51.05 13.26
C ARG A 204 -17.66 -50.19 14.51
N ALA A 205 -16.86 -50.40 15.56
CA ALA A 205 -17.06 -49.81 16.88
C ALA A 205 -16.77 -48.29 16.96
N ILE A 206 -16.05 -47.72 15.97
CA ILE A 206 -15.74 -46.28 15.99
C ILE A 206 -16.92 -45.41 15.55
N PHE A 207 -17.94 -45.99 14.89
CA PHE A 207 -19.08 -45.22 14.43
C PHE A 207 -20.10 -45.00 15.57
N PRO A 208 -20.49 -43.75 15.85
CA PRO A 208 -21.38 -43.43 16.97
C PRO A 208 -22.83 -43.85 16.68
N GLU A 209 -23.68 -43.86 17.71
CA GLU A 209 -25.12 -44.05 17.52
C GLU A 209 -25.70 -42.93 16.66
N ALA A 210 -26.54 -43.24 15.67
CA ALA A 210 -27.17 -42.25 14.80
C ALA A 210 -28.64 -42.04 15.19
N ARG A 211 -29.05 -40.78 15.36
CA ARG A 211 -30.39 -40.39 15.82
C ARG A 211 -30.95 -39.21 15.00
N PRO A 212 -32.28 -38.97 15.00
CA PRO A 212 -32.85 -37.82 14.32
C PRO A 212 -32.46 -36.48 14.97
N SER A 213 -32.32 -35.45 14.13
CA SER A 213 -32.26 -34.04 14.55
C SER A 213 -33.47 -33.67 15.46
N GLY A 214 -33.23 -32.80 16.44
CA GLY A 214 -34.19 -32.35 17.44
C GLY A 214 -34.32 -33.28 18.65
N GLU A 215 -33.78 -34.50 18.60
CA GLU A 215 -33.81 -35.42 19.74
C GLU A 215 -32.90 -34.94 20.87
N ARG A 216 -33.40 -35.00 22.11
CA ARG A 216 -32.64 -34.71 23.31
C ARG A 216 -31.63 -35.84 23.58
N ILE A 217 -30.34 -35.49 23.64
CA ILE A 217 -29.26 -36.45 23.89
C ILE A 217 -28.75 -36.42 25.33
N GLY A 218 -28.99 -35.33 26.05
CA GLY A 218 -28.53 -35.19 27.43
C GLY A 218 -28.81 -33.80 28.00
N GLU A 219 -27.98 -33.42 28.95
CA GLU A 219 -27.96 -32.12 29.62
C GLU A 219 -26.52 -31.59 29.64
N LEU A 220 -26.36 -30.26 29.68
CA LEU A 220 -25.05 -29.65 29.86
C LEU A 220 -24.42 -30.07 31.18
N ASP A 221 -23.20 -30.59 31.13
CA ASP A 221 -22.38 -30.77 32.32
C ASP A 221 -21.94 -29.41 32.91
N ALA A 222 -21.44 -29.43 34.15
CA ALA A 222 -21.08 -28.21 34.86
C ALA A 222 -19.98 -27.38 34.16
N ARG A 223 -19.02 -28.04 33.48
CA ARG A 223 -17.91 -27.38 32.79
C ARG A 223 -18.41 -26.71 31.51
N ALA A 224 -19.23 -27.40 30.74
CA ALA A 224 -19.83 -26.88 29.52
C ALA A 224 -20.82 -25.74 29.82
N ALA A 225 -21.64 -25.89 30.86
CA ALA A 225 -22.54 -24.84 31.34
C ALA A 225 -21.79 -23.56 31.70
N GLN A 226 -20.75 -23.66 32.53
CA GLN A 226 -19.88 -22.53 32.86
C GLN A 226 -19.23 -21.91 31.62
N HIS A 227 -18.76 -22.75 30.70
CA HIS A 227 -18.11 -22.29 29.47
C HIS A 227 -19.05 -21.56 28.52
N LEU A 228 -20.32 -21.93 28.45
CA LEU A 228 -21.30 -21.24 27.60
C LEU A 228 -21.98 -20.05 28.30
N GLY A 229 -21.87 -19.97 29.63
CA GLY A 229 -22.64 -19.02 30.44
C GLY A 229 -24.10 -19.46 30.64
N LEU A 230 -24.35 -20.77 30.66
CA LEU A 230 -25.68 -21.37 30.80
C LEU A 230 -25.82 -22.11 32.13
N ALA A 231 -27.05 -22.49 32.48
CA ALA A 231 -27.31 -23.28 33.67
C ALA A 231 -26.86 -24.74 33.48
N ALA A 232 -26.26 -25.33 34.52
CA ALA A 232 -26.04 -26.78 34.52
C ALA A 232 -27.40 -27.49 34.47
N GLY A 233 -27.50 -28.54 33.66
CA GLY A 233 -28.78 -29.22 33.42
C GLY A 233 -29.56 -28.73 32.20
N THR A 234 -29.13 -27.66 31.50
CA THR A 234 -29.80 -27.21 30.26
C THR A 234 -29.84 -28.35 29.23
N PRO A 235 -31.02 -28.71 28.69
CA PRO A 235 -31.16 -29.76 27.68
C PRO A 235 -30.30 -29.54 26.44
N VAL A 236 -29.62 -30.60 25.99
CA VAL A 236 -28.85 -30.62 24.74
C VAL A 236 -29.60 -31.47 23.72
N ALA A 237 -29.89 -30.89 22.55
CA ALA A 237 -30.53 -31.56 21.43
C ALA A 237 -29.57 -31.72 20.26
N LEU A 238 -29.77 -32.76 19.43
CA LEU A 238 -29.05 -32.88 18.16
C LEU A 238 -29.52 -31.82 17.18
N GLY A 239 -28.58 -31.09 16.59
CA GLY A 239 -28.81 -30.34 15.36
C GLY A 239 -28.52 -31.20 14.14
N GLY A 240 -28.97 -30.75 12.98
CA GLY A 240 -28.54 -31.28 11.68
C GLY A 240 -27.22 -30.65 11.24
N GLY A 241 -26.69 -31.09 10.10
CA GLY A 241 -25.59 -30.38 9.44
C GLY A 241 -25.97 -28.96 9.04
N ASP A 242 -24.99 -28.08 8.91
CA ASP A 242 -25.15 -26.63 8.62
C ASP A 242 -26.18 -26.31 7.53
N THR A 243 -26.13 -27.04 6.44
CA THR A 243 -26.98 -26.86 5.27
C THR A 243 -28.41 -27.29 5.58
N ARG A 244 -28.59 -28.37 6.34
CA ARG A 244 -29.91 -28.89 6.73
C ARG A 244 -30.59 -28.01 7.77
N CYS A 245 -29.83 -27.52 8.75
CA CYS A 245 -30.30 -26.47 9.65
C CYS A 245 -30.59 -25.17 8.89
N GLY A 246 -29.80 -24.86 7.85
CA GLY A 246 -30.05 -23.74 6.94
C GLY A 246 -31.40 -23.84 6.22
N LEU A 247 -31.73 -25.00 5.65
CA LEU A 247 -33.05 -25.26 5.04
C LEU A 247 -34.18 -25.12 6.05
N LEU A 248 -34.01 -25.71 7.24
CA LEU A 248 -34.98 -25.64 8.33
C LEU A 248 -35.25 -24.18 8.72
N GLY A 249 -34.20 -23.38 8.97
CA GLY A 249 -34.34 -21.97 9.33
C GLY A 249 -34.80 -21.06 8.20
N ALA A 250 -34.64 -21.49 6.94
CA ALA A 250 -35.18 -20.82 5.75
C ALA A 250 -36.65 -21.20 5.45
N GLY A 251 -37.19 -22.19 6.16
CA GLY A 251 -38.55 -22.68 6.00
C GLY A 251 -38.75 -23.64 4.82
N ALA A 252 -37.67 -24.17 4.22
CA ALA A 252 -37.75 -25.20 3.18
C ALA A 252 -37.90 -26.57 3.85
N VAL A 253 -39.14 -27.02 4.07
CA VAL A 253 -39.45 -28.23 4.87
C VAL A 253 -40.48 -29.16 4.21
N ALA A 254 -41.21 -28.66 3.21
CA ALA A 254 -42.23 -29.41 2.49
C ALA A 254 -41.63 -30.13 1.27
N ASP A 255 -42.35 -31.14 0.80
CA ASP A 255 -41.96 -31.91 -0.38
C ASP A 255 -41.96 -31.06 -1.65
N GLY A 256 -40.82 -31.02 -2.32
CA GLY A 256 -40.59 -30.21 -3.50
C GLY A 256 -40.06 -28.81 -3.22
N ASP A 257 -39.98 -28.37 -1.96
CA ASP A 257 -39.28 -27.14 -1.61
C ASP A 257 -37.82 -27.24 -2.06
N VAL A 258 -37.30 -26.15 -2.61
CA VAL A 258 -35.88 -26.05 -2.96
C VAL A 258 -35.26 -24.95 -2.12
N GLY A 259 -34.12 -25.22 -1.49
CA GLY A 259 -33.35 -24.22 -0.78
C GLY A 259 -31.93 -24.10 -1.31
N LEU A 260 -31.45 -22.86 -1.37
CA LEU A 260 -30.08 -22.49 -1.68
C LEU A 260 -29.45 -21.90 -0.43
N VAL A 261 -28.56 -22.65 0.22
CA VAL A 261 -27.84 -22.18 1.42
C VAL A 261 -26.49 -21.62 0.98
N ALA A 262 -26.47 -20.35 0.58
CA ALA A 262 -25.33 -19.69 -0.02
C ALA A 262 -24.36 -19.11 1.04
N GLY A 263 -23.64 -20.01 1.72
CA GLY A 263 -22.54 -19.73 2.65
C GLY A 263 -21.18 -19.67 1.93
N THR A 264 -20.12 -20.25 2.50
CA THR A 264 -18.80 -20.38 1.83
C THR A 264 -18.93 -21.12 0.49
N THR A 265 -19.63 -22.25 0.52
CA THR A 265 -20.16 -22.94 -0.66
C THR A 265 -21.68 -22.74 -0.73
N ALA A 266 -22.30 -23.11 -1.85
CA ALA A 266 -23.75 -23.03 -2.00
C ALA A 266 -24.38 -24.35 -2.43
N PRO A 267 -24.69 -25.24 -1.47
CA PRO A 267 -25.57 -26.38 -1.72
C PRO A 267 -26.97 -25.90 -2.12
N LEU A 268 -27.46 -26.46 -3.22
CA LEU A 268 -28.82 -26.30 -3.71
C LEU A 268 -29.56 -27.63 -3.52
N GLU A 269 -30.60 -27.63 -2.71
CA GLU A 269 -31.21 -28.85 -2.19
C GLU A 269 -32.71 -28.88 -2.39
N ARG A 270 -33.20 -29.97 -2.96
CA ARG A 270 -34.63 -30.26 -3.05
C ARG A 270 -35.04 -31.17 -1.91
N VAL A 271 -36.03 -30.76 -1.14
CA VAL A 271 -36.65 -31.55 -0.08
C VAL A 271 -37.58 -32.59 -0.69
N LEU A 272 -37.48 -33.83 -0.23
CA LEU A 272 -38.21 -34.99 -0.75
C LEU A 272 -38.80 -35.83 0.38
N ASN A 273 -39.96 -36.44 0.12
CA ASN A 273 -40.61 -37.41 1.02
C ASN A 273 -40.00 -38.80 0.99
N GLN A 274 -39.19 -39.08 -0.02
CA GLN A 274 -38.53 -40.37 -0.22
C GLN A 274 -37.14 -40.12 -0.82
N PRO A 275 -36.16 -40.98 -0.56
CA PRO A 275 -34.83 -40.81 -1.11
C PRO A 275 -34.85 -41.05 -2.62
N VAL A 276 -34.26 -40.14 -3.37
CA VAL A 276 -34.04 -40.27 -4.83
C VAL A 276 -32.54 -40.27 -5.06
N ILE A 277 -32.02 -41.29 -5.75
CA ILE A 277 -30.59 -41.42 -6.06
C ILE A 277 -30.38 -41.11 -7.55
N ASP A 278 -29.46 -40.20 -7.87
CA ASP A 278 -29.00 -40.00 -9.25
C ASP A 278 -28.14 -41.19 -9.67
N ALA A 279 -28.64 -42.02 -10.59
CA ALA A 279 -27.93 -43.20 -11.08
C ALA A 279 -26.60 -42.86 -11.76
N GLU A 280 -26.45 -41.64 -12.27
CA GLU A 280 -25.20 -41.16 -12.88
C GLU A 280 -24.20 -40.65 -11.84
N GLY A 281 -24.59 -40.53 -10.57
CA GLY A 281 -23.72 -40.10 -9.47
C GLY A 281 -23.26 -38.65 -9.54
N ARG A 282 -23.99 -37.77 -10.25
CA ARG A 282 -23.65 -36.34 -10.34
C ARG A 282 -24.10 -35.60 -9.08
N LEU A 283 -25.27 -35.97 -8.58
CA LEU A 283 -25.92 -35.38 -7.41
C LEU A 283 -25.83 -36.31 -6.20
N ARG A 284 -25.93 -35.72 -5.00
CA ARG A 284 -25.87 -36.48 -3.75
C ARG A 284 -27.22 -36.47 -3.03
N SER A 285 -27.51 -37.57 -2.36
CA SER A 285 -28.76 -37.75 -1.62
C SER A 285 -28.46 -37.85 -0.13
N GLY A 286 -29.34 -37.33 0.71
CA GLY A 286 -29.14 -37.39 2.15
C GLY A 286 -30.42 -37.14 2.93
N TYR A 287 -30.26 -36.94 4.23
CA TYR A 287 -31.37 -36.63 5.13
C TYR A 287 -31.56 -35.13 5.27
N HIS A 288 -32.81 -34.71 5.41
CA HIS A 288 -33.15 -33.38 5.90
C HIS A 288 -33.07 -33.36 7.45
N ALA A 289 -33.04 -32.18 8.07
CA ALA A 289 -33.14 -32.05 9.53
C ALA A 289 -34.54 -32.40 10.06
N VAL A 290 -35.56 -32.38 9.20
CA VAL A 290 -36.92 -32.82 9.56
C VAL A 290 -36.97 -34.35 9.48
N PRO A 291 -37.28 -35.06 10.56
CA PRO A 291 -37.35 -36.52 10.55
C PRO A 291 -38.31 -37.04 9.46
N GLY A 292 -37.84 -38.02 8.68
CA GLY A 292 -38.61 -38.62 7.58
C GLY A 292 -38.58 -37.85 6.25
N ARG A 293 -37.83 -36.74 6.18
CA ARG A 293 -37.57 -36.01 4.93
C ARG A 293 -36.14 -36.27 4.44
N PHE A 294 -35.99 -36.25 3.13
CA PHE A 294 -34.73 -36.45 2.41
C PHE A 294 -34.39 -35.19 1.62
N VAL A 295 -33.16 -35.11 1.16
CA VAL A 295 -32.75 -34.10 0.19
C VAL A 295 -32.01 -34.73 -0.98
N LEU A 296 -32.21 -34.15 -2.16
CA LEU A 296 -31.34 -34.30 -3.31
C LEU A 296 -30.58 -32.99 -3.49
N GLU A 297 -29.26 -33.05 -3.50
CA GLU A 297 -28.36 -31.91 -3.40
C GLU A 297 -27.46 -31.81 -4.64
N ALA A 298 -27.39 -30.60 -5.18
CA ALA A 298 -26.42 -30.17 -6.18
C ALA A 298 -25.55 -29.05 -5.56
N ASN A 299 -24.25 -29.28 -5.42
CA ASN A 299 -23.36 -28.24 -4.90
C ASN A 299 -22.96 -27.27 -6.03
N VAL A 300 -23.42 -26.02 -5.94
CA VAL A 300 -23.17 -24.96 -6.94
C VAL A 300 -21.73 -24.43 -6.85
N GLY A 301 -20.94 -24.93 -5.90
CA GLY A 301 -19.53 -24.59 -5.72
C GLY A 301 -19.33 -23.44 -4.73
N PRO A 302 -18.10 -22.89 -4.69
CA PRO A 302 -17.70 -21.85 -3.74
C PRO A 302 -18.18 -20.45 -4.18
N ILE A 303 -19.47 -20.28 -4.52
CA ILE A 303 -19.97 -18.97 -5.00
C ILE A 303 -19.87 -17.88 -3.94
N GLY A 304 -20.03 -18.21 -2.65
CA GLY A 304 -19.90 -17.21 -1.58
C GLY A 304 -18.45 -16.83 -1.28
N GLU A 305 -17.53 -17.80 -1.32
CA GLU A 305 -16.09 -17.52 -1.25
C GLU A 305 -15.61 -16.73 -2.48
N GLY A 306 -16.06 -17.10 -3.68
CA GLY A 306 -15.78 -16.38 -4.92
C GLY A 306 -16.34 -14.96 -4.92
N PHE A 307 -17.54 -14.77 -4.38
CA PHE A 307 -18.16 -13.45 -4.18
C PHE A 307 -17.36 -12.59 -3.21
N ALA A 308 -17.03 -13.10 -2.02
CA ALA A 308 -16.25 -12.37 -1.03
C ALA A 308 -14.83 -12.04 -1.54
N TRP A 309 -14.21 -12.97 -2.27
CA TRP A 309 -12.91 -12.75 -2.90
C TRP A 309 -12.96 -11.63 -3.94
N LEU A 310 -13.93 -11.65 -4.86
CA LEU A 310 -14.13 -10.58 -5.85
C LEU A 310 -14.43 -9.23 -5.19
N ALA A 311 -15.30 -9.23 -4.19
CA ALA A 311 -15.67 -8.02 -3.48
C ALA A 311 -14.45 -7.37 -2.84
N ARG A 312 -13.61 -8.14 -2.14
CA ARG A 312 -12.36 -7.64 -1.55
C ARG A 312 -11.31 -7.27 -2.58
N LEU A 313 -11.27 -7.96 -3.72
CA LEU A 313 -10.35 -7.62 -4.81
C LEU A 313 -10.71 -6.27 -5.45
N LEU A 314 -12.01 -6.00 -5.63
CA LEU A 314 -12.49 -4.74 -6.23
C LEU A 314 -12.62 -3.60 -5.21
N HIS A 315 -12.77 -3.92 -3.93
CA HIS A 315 -12.99 -2.99 -2.82
C HIS A 315 -12.13 -3.36 -1.59
N PRO A 316 -10.79 -3.36 -1.69
CA PRO A 316 -9.91 -3.82 -0.61
C PRO A 316 -10.00 -2.96 0.66
N ASP A 317 -10.42 -1.70 0.49
CA ASP A 317 -10.39 -0.65 1.50
C ASP A 317 -11.75 -0.42 2.18
N GLU A 318 -12.80 -1.09 1.70
CA GLU A 318 -14.15 -0.94 2.24
C GLU A 318 -14.34 -1.80 3.48
N ALA A 319 -14.96 -1.23 4.52
CA ALA A 319 -15.29 -1.97 5.74
C ALA A 319 -16.30 -3.10 5.49
N ARG A 320 -17.10 -2.98 4.43
CA ARG A 320 -18.13 -3.95 3.99
C ARG A 320 -18.07 -4.14 2.47
N PRO A 321 -17.03 -4.82 1.95
CA PRO A 321 -16.76 -4.87 0.53
C PRO A 321 -17.88 -5.58 -0.25
N GLU A 322 -18.53 -6.59 0.33
CA GLU A 322 -19.64 -7.32 -0.28
C GLU A 322 -20.89 -6.44 -0.48
N GLU A 323 -21.18 -5.56 0.48
CA GLU A 323 -22.28 -4.57 0.38
C GLU A 323 -21.98 -3.53 -0.70
N ARG A 324 -20.73 -3.04 -0.75
CA ARG A 324 -20.29 -2.11 -1.81
C ARG A 324 -20.38 -2.75 -3.19
N PHE A 325 -19.89 -3.98 -3.33
CA PHE A 325 -19.89 -4.74 -4.58
C PHE A 325 -21.32 -4.90 -5.12
N THR A 326 -22.26 -5.29 -4.25
CA THR A 326 -23.66 -5.49 -4.65
C THR A 326 -24.37 -4.17 -4.98
N ALA A 327 -24.07 -3.09 -4.25
CA ALA A 327 -24.56 -1.76 -4.57
C ALA A 327 -24.05 -1.29 -5.94
N GLU A 328 -22.77 -1.51 -6.26
CA GLU A 328 -22.22 -1.13 -7.55
C GLU A 328 -22.76 -1.99 -8.70
N ALA A 329 -22.85 -3.30 -8.53
CA ALA A 329 -23.50 -4.20 -9.48
C ALA A 329 -24.96 -3.81 -9.80
N SER A 330 -25.67 -3.19 -8.85
CA SER A 330 -27.05 -2.73 -9.06
C SER A 330 -27.19 -1.64 -10.14
N THR A 331 -26.10 -0.92 -10.41
CA THR A 331 -26.06 0.18 -11.38
C THR A 331 -25.83 -0.28 -12.82
N ALA A 332 -25.40 -1.53 -13.02
CA ALA A 332 -25.22 -2.10 -14.34
C ALA A 332 -26.51 -2.77 -14.84
N PRO A 333 -26.79 -2.71 -16.15
CA PRO A 333 -27.96 -3.36 -16.74
C PRO A 333 -27.82 -4.89 -16.74
N LEU A 334 -28.96 -5.59 -16.89
CA LEU A 334 -29.01 -7.03 -17.14
C LEU A 334 -28.11 -7.39 -18.35
N GLY A 335 -27.29 -8.43 -18.19
CA GLY A 335 -26.38 -8.88 -19.23
C GLY A 335 -25.05 -8.12 -19.29
N SER A 336 -24.83 -7.18 -18.36
CA SER A 336 -23.49 -6.67 -18.00
C SER A 336 -22.63 -6.20 -19.18
N ALA A 337 -23.21 -5.47 -20.13
CA ALA A 337 -22.52 -5.04 -21.36
C ALA A 337 -21.87 -6.20 -22.16
N ALA A 338 -22.53 -7.37 -22.17
CA ALA A 338 -22.07 -8.63 -22.75
C ALA A 338 -20.85 -9.26 -22.04
N MET A 339 -20.58 -8.87 -20.79
CA MET A 339 -19.63 -9.58 -19.93
C MET A 339 -20.26 -10.84 -19.35
N LEU A 340 -19.47 -11.91 -19.28
CA LEU A 340 -19.85 -13.17 -18.66
C LEU A 340 -18.76 -13.60 -17.68
N ALA A 341 -19.17 -14.19 -16.56
CA ALA A 341 -18.23 -14.64 -15.54
C ALA A 341 -18.57 -16.06 -15.03
N ASN A 342 -17.53 -16.79 -14.65
CA ASN A 342 -17.60 -18.15 -14.10
C ASN A 342 -16.97 -18.26 -12.71
N VAL A 343 -16.77 -17.14 -12.01
CA VAL A 343 -16.05 -17.14 -10.73
C VAL A 343 -16.86 -17.82 -9.63
N GLY A 344 -16.29 -18.87 -9.03
CA GLY A 344 -16.91 -19.66 -7.97
C GLY A 344 -18.11 -20.53 -8.41
N ALA A 345 -18.57 -20.37 -9.65
CA ALA A 345 -19.71 -21.08 -10.22
C ALA A 345 -19.32 -22.50 -10.68
N LEU A 346 -20.06 -23.52 -10.25
CA LEU A 346 -19.90 -24.92 -10.68
C LEU A 346 -21.25 -25.54 -11.07
N ILE A 347 -21.20 -26.49 -12.01
CA ILE A 347 -22.28 -27.44 -12.28
C ILE A 347 -21.91 -28.73 -11.54
N ALA A 348 -22.76 -29.19 -10.63
CA ALA A 348 -22.47 -30.31 -9.75
C ALA A 348 -22.26 -31.60 -10.54
N ASN A 349 -21.15 -32.28 -10.26
CA ASN A 349 -20.85 -33.61 -10.78
C ASN A 349 -19.88 -34.32 -9.82
N ASP A 350 -20.42 -35.05 -8.84
CA ASP A 350 -19.60 -35.73 -7.83
C ASP A 350 -18.81 -36.92 -8.40
N ARG A 351 -19.29 -37.55 -9.47
CA ARG A 351 -18.59 -38.65 -10.16
C ARG A 351 -17.35 -38.18 -10.92
N ALA A 352 -17.38 -36.95 -11.43
CA ALA A 352 -16.27 -36.32 -12.14
C ALA A 352 -16.09 -34.87 -11.65
N PRO A 353 -15.55 -34.68 -10.44
CA PRO A 353 -15.42 -33.35 -9.84
C PRO A 353 -14.43 -32.49 -10.66
N ALA A 354 -14.89 -31.32 -11.10
CA ALA A 354 -14.08 -30.38 -11.85
C ALA A 354 -13.23 -29.48 -10.93
N PHE A 355 -12.05 -29.07 -11.40
CA PHE A 355 -11.29 -28.01 -10.73
C PHE A 355 -11.99 -26.66 -10.91
N PRO A 356 -12.09 -25.83 -9.86
CA PRO A 356 -12.73 -24.54 -9.95
C PRO A 356 -11.83 -23.55 -10.70
N VAL A 357 -11.97 -23.48 -12.03
CA VAL A 357 -11.33 -22.45 -12.86
C VAL A 357 -12.31 -21.30 -13.06
N GLY A 358 -12.02 -20.15 -12.45
CA GLY A 358 -12.76 -18.91 -12.67
C GLY A 358 -12.31 -18.22 -13.96
N SER A 359 -13.26 -17.70 -14.74
CA SER A 359 -12.95 -16.90 -15.92
C SER A 359 -13.89 -15.71 -16.06
N PHE A 360 -13.39 -14.66 -16.73
CA PHE A 360 -14.18 -13.54 -17.22
C PHE A 360 -14.05 -13.47 -18.74
N SER A 361 -15.17 -13.25 -19.41
CA SER A 361 -15.20 -12.83 -20.81
C SER A 361 -15.46 -11.33 -20.83
N LEU A 362 -14.48 -10.56 -21.31
CA LEU A 362 -14.57 -9.10 -21.40
C LEU A 362 -15.07 -8.69 -22.78
N SER A 363 -16.00 -7.74 -22.82
CA SER A 363 -16.52 -7.16 -24.05
C SER A 363 -15.71 -5.91 -24.43
N HIS A 364 -15.52 -5.65 -25.73
CA HIS A 364 -14.85 -4.44 -26.23
C HIS A 364 -15.51 -3.13 -25.75
N MET A 365 -16.78 -3.16 -25.36
CA MET A 365 -17.52 -1.99 -24.85
C MET A 365 -17.08 -1.56 -23.44
N THR A 366 -16.19 -2.31 -22.77
CA THR A 366 -15.71 -2.02 -21.41
C THR A 366 -14.23 -1.64 -21.36
N GLY A 367 -13.61 -1.35 -22.50
CA GLY A 367 -12.21 -0.86 -22.57
C GLY A 367 -12.01 0.57 -22.06
N THR A 368 -13.05 1.21 -21.52
CA THR A 368 -13.00 2.55 -20.94
C THR A 368 -12.75 2.47 -19.42
N GLN A 369 -11.80 3.25 -18.90
CA GLN A 369 -11.65 3.39 -17.45
C GLN A 369 -12.91 4.05 -16.85
N GLY A 370 -13.48 3.49 -15.78
CA GLY A 370 -14.61 4.13 -15.08
C GLY A 370 -15.51 3.20 -14.27
N ARG A 371 -16.39 3.80 -13.45
CA ARG A 371 -17.34 3.09 -12.55
C ARG A 371 -18.31 2.16 -13.30
N ALA A 372 -18.69 2.49 -14.53
CA ALA A 372 -19.62 1.68 -15.33
C ALA A 372 -19.03 0.31 -15.74
N ALA A 373 -17.74 0.25 -16.07
CA ALA A 373 -17.05 -0.99 -16.42
C ALA A 373 -16.91 -1.90 -15.19
N ARG A 374 -16.57 -1.33 -14.03
CA ARG A 374 -16.48 -2.06 -12.76
C ARG A 374 -17.85 -2.56 -12.28
N ALA A 375 -18.90 -1.76 -12.43
CA ALA A 375 -20.28 -2.18 -12.18
C ALA A 375 -20.71 -3.35 -13.08
N SER A 376 -20.36 -3.32 -14.37
CA SER A 376 -20.65 -4.41 -15.30
C SER A 376 -19.89 -5.69 -14.94
N LEU A 377 -18.62 -5.57 -14.53
CA LEU A 377 -17.83 -6.70 -14.04
C LEU A 377 -18.49 -7.33 -12.80
N ALA A 378 -18.86 -6.50 -11.82
CA ALA A 378 -19.50 -6.95 -10.59
C ALA A 378 -20.86 -7.63 -10.86
N ARG A 379 -21.66 -7.02 -11.76
CA ARG A 379 -22.95 -7.57 -12.19
C ARG A 379 -22.80 -8.90 -12.92
N SER A 380 -21.81 -9.04 -13.79
CA SER A 380 -21.56 -10.28 -14.55
C SER A 380 -21.21 -11.46 -13.64
N ALA A 381 -20.53 -11.20 -12.51
CA ALA A 381 -20.22 -12.22 -11.51
C ALA A 381 -21.49 -12.74 -10.82
N LEU A 382 -22.39 -11.85 -10.38
CA LEU A 382 -23.65 -12.24 -9.75
C LEU A 382 -24.58 -12.97 -10.73
N GLU A 383 -24.62 -12.50 -11.99
CA GLU A 383 -25.36 -13.14 -13.08
C GLU A 383 -24.83 -14.54 -13.38
N GLY A 384 -23.50 -14.72 -13.47
CA GLY A 384 -22.87 -16.03 -13.65
C GLY A 384 -23.15 -17.01 -12.51
N MET A 385 -23.17 -16.54 -11.26
CA MET A 385 -23.57 -17.35 -10.11
C MET A 385 -25.04 -17.79 -10.20
N ALA A 386 -25.94 -16.90 -10.60
CA ALA A 386 -27.35 -17.22 -10.81
C ALA A 386 -27.56 -18.23 -11.96
N CYS A 387 -26.80 -18.11 -13.05
CA CYS A 387 -26.80 -19.07 -14.15
C CYS A 387 -26.37 -20.47 -13.68
N ALA A 388 -25.35 -20.55 -12.83
CA ALA A 388 -24.93 -21.82 -12.23
C ALA A 388 -26.00 -22.44 -11.33
N VAL A 389 -26.73 -21.63 -10.56
CA VAL A 389 -27.89 -22.10 -9.79
C VAL A 389 -28.96 -22.66 -10.72
N ARG A 390 -29.31 -21.96 -11.81
CA ARG A 390 -30.27 -22.44 -12.81
C ARG A 390 -29.86 -23.78 -13.41
N ALA A 391 -28.60 -23.92 -13.84
CA ALA A 391 -28.11 -25.17 -14.40
C ALA A 391 -28.26 -26.35 -13.43
N ASN A 392 -27.99 -26.12 -12.14
CA ASN A 392 -28.17 -27.14 -11.10
C ASN A 392 -29.64 -27.38 -10.73
N LEU A 393 -30.52 -26.38 -10.81
CA LEU A 393 -31.97 -26.57 -10.69
C LEU A 393 -32.51 -27.49 -11.79
N GLU A 394 -32.05 -27.31 -13.02
CA GLU A 394 -32.40 -28.16 -14.16
C GLU A 394 -31.91 -29.60 -13.95
N GLN A 395 -30.71 -29.80 -13.37
CA GLN A 395 -30.23 -31.13 -12.98
C GLN A 395 -31.11 -31.78 -11.91
N LEU A 396 -31.42 -31.04 -10.83
CA LEU A 396 -32.31 -31.52 -9.77
C LEU A 396 -33.68 -31.91 -10.33
N ALA A 397 -34.24 -31.11 -11.24
CA ALA A 397 -35.52 -31.39 -11.86
C ALA A 397 -35.48 -32.65 -12.74
N ARG A 398 -34.40 -32.85 -13.51
CA ARG A 398 -34.21 -34.04 -14.34
C ARG A 398 -34.15 -35.33 -13.53
N VAL A 399 -33.48 -35.31 -12.38
CA VAL A 399 -33.31 -36.50 -11.52
C VAL A 399 -34.55 -36.75 -10.65
N SER A 400 -35.13 -35.70 -10.07
CA SER A 400 -36.31 -35.82 -9.19
C SER A 400 -37.64 -35.90 -9.95
N GLY A 401 -37.66 -35.59 -11.25
CA GLY A 401 -38.86 -35.55 -12.08
C GLY A 401 -39.77 -34.34 -11.81
N ARG A 402 -39.31 -33.31 -11.08
CA ARG A 402 -40.13 -32.17 -10.66
C ARG A 402 -39.38 -30.85 -10.81
N GLY A 403 -40.02 -29.86 -11.45
CA GLY A 403 -39.51 -28.48 -11.54
C GLY A 403 -39.50 -27.76 -10.18
N ALA A 404 -38.82 -26.62 -10.10
CA ALA A 404 -38.91 -25.70 -8.96
C ALA A 404 -39.82 -24.54 -9.34
N GLU A 405 -40.79 -24.21 -8.49
CA GLU A 405 -41.57 -22.98 -8.60
C GLU A 405 -40.98 -21.88 -7.69
N ARG A 406 -40.34 -22.31 -6.61
CA ARG A 406 -39.83 -21.46 -5.53
C ARG A 406 -38.49 -21.94 -5.03
N VAL A 407 -37.60 -21.00 -4.70
CA VAL A 407 -36.27 -21.23 -4.12
C VAL A 407 -36.13 -20.43 -2.82
N HIS A 408 -35.85 -21.10 -1.71
CA HIS A 408 -35.56 -20.48 -0.42
C HIS A 408 -34.08 -20.12 -0.34
N LEU A 409 -33.76 -18.83 -0.32
CA LEU A 409 -32.38 -18.33 -0.28
C LEU A 409 -31.95 -17.99 1.15
N ALA A 410 -30.89 -18.64 1.63
CA ALA A 410 -30.28 -18.41 2.94
C ALA A 410 -28.76 -18.24 2.84
N GLY A 411 -28.10 -17.91 3.95
CA GLY A 411 -26.65 -17.72 4.02
C GLY A 411 -26.22 -16.28 3.69
N GLY A 412 -24.91 -16.05 3.52
CA GLY A 412 -24.34 -14.70 3.36
C GLY A 412 -24.89 -13.95 2.15
N LEU A 413 -25.03 -14.64 1.01
CA LEU A 413 -25.57 -14.04 -0.23
C LEU A 413 -27.06 -13.66 -0.13
N SER A 414 -27.81 -14.22 0.83
CA SER A 414 -29.20 -13.81 1.09
C SER A 414 -29.30 -12.36 1.59
N ARG A 415 -28.21 -11.74 2.07
CA ARG A 415 -28.17 -10.31 2.43
C ARG A 415 -28.39 -9.39 1.23
N SER A 416 -28.06 -9.85 0.02
CA SER A 416 -28.22 -9.08 -1.21
C SER A 416 -29.61 -9.26 -1.82
N ALA A 417 -30.45 -8.23 -1.70
CA ALA A 417 -31.74 -8.19 -2.39
C ALA A 417 -31.57 -8.20 -3.93
N LEU A 418 -30.48 -7.59 -4.44
CA LEU A 418 -30.15 -7.63 -5.85
C LEU A 418 -29.89 -9.06 -6.32
N PHE A 419 -29.12 -9.86 -5.58
CA PHE A 419 -28.84 -11.24 -5.96
C PHE A 419 -30.13 -12.08 -5.98
N ALA A 420 -31.01 -11.91 -5.00
CA ALA A 420 -32.32 -12.58 -5.00
C ALA A 420 -33.16 -12.24 -6.25
N ARG A 421 -33.14 -10.97 -6.68
CA ARG A 421 -33.81 -10.53 -7.92
C ARG A 421 -33.18 -11.11 -9.19
N ILE A 422 -31.84 -11.09 -9.29
CA ILE A 422 -31.12 -11.69 -10.43
C ILE A 422 -31.44 -13.18 -10.49
N LEU A 423 -31.42 -13.86 -9.34
CA LEU A 423 -31.73 -15.28 -9.25
C LEU A 423 -33.17 -15.58 -9.70
N ALA A 424 -34.15 -14.80 -9.25
CA ALA A 424 -35.54 -14.95 -9.68
C ALA A 424 -35.69 -14.75 -11.20
N GLY A 425 -35.08 -13.71 -11.76
CA GLY A 425 -35.10 -13.45 -13.21
C GLY A 425 -34.44 -14.55 -14.04
N VAL A 426 -33.24 -14.99 -13.66
CA VAL A 426 -32.48 -16.02 -14.39
C VAL A 426 -33.14 -17.39 -14.31
N THR A 427 -33.58 -17.80 -13.12
CA THR A 427 -34.18 -19.13 -12.88
C THR A 427 -35.66 -19.22 -13.26
N GLY A 428 -36.36 -18.09 -13.37
CA GLY A 428 -37.81 -18.03 -13.54
C GLY A 428 -38.61 -18.48 -12.31
N CYS A 429 -37.97 -18.66 -11.16
CA CYS A 429 -38.61 -19.09 -9.91
C CYS A 429 -38.90 -17.88 -8.99
N GLU A 430 -39.88 -18.02 -8.10
CA GLU A 430 -39.99 -17.14 -6.93
C GLU A 430 -38.80 -17.39 -5.99
N VAL A 431 -38.11 -16.34 -5.53
CA VAL A 431 -37.02 -16.47 -4.56
C VAL A 431 -37.47 -15.93 -3.21
N VAL A 432 -37.62 -16.81 -2.22
CA VAL A 432 -37.94 -16.45 -0.84
C VAL A 432 -36.65 -16.26 -0.06
N ARG A 433 -36.32 -15.02 0.23
CA ARG A 433 -35.13 -14.63 0.98
C ARG A 433 -35.40 -14.82 2.48
N ALA A 434 -34.59 -15.62 3.16
CA ALA A 434 -34.78 -15.89 4.58
C ALA A 434 -34.87 -14.58 5.39
N ALA A 435 -35.79 -14.51 6.36
CA ALA A 435 -36.04 -13.30 7.16
C ALA A 435 -34.82 -12.84 7.97
N ALA A 436 -33.87 -13.73 8.23
CA ALA A 436 -32.53 -13.38 8.69
C ALA A 436 -31.49 -14.23 7.95
N PRO A 437 -30.31 -13.66 7.62
CA PRO A 437 -29.22 -14.38 6.96
C PRO A 437 -28.72 -15.61 7.74
N GLU A 438 -28.86 -15.61 9.07
CA GLU A 438 -28.37 -16.63 10.02
C GLU A 438 -29.33 -17.81 10.18
N ALA A 439 -29.96 -18.21 9.07
CA ALA A 439 -30.92 -19.32 9.03
C ALA A 439 -30.36 -20.64 9.59
N THR A 440 -29.06 -20.90 9.42
CA THR A 440 -28.41 -22.10 9.96
C THR A 440 -28.42 -22.15 11.49
N GLY A 441 -28.01 -21.06 12.15
CA GLY A 441 -28.05 -20.96 13.62
C GLY A 441 -29.49 -21.00 14.15
N LEU A 442 -30.43 -20.38 13.43
CA LEU A 442 -31.86 -20.48 13.74
C LEU A 442 -32.35 -21.93 13.67
N GLY A 443 -32.01 -22.68 12.62
CA GLY A 443 -32.38 -24.10 12.50
C GLY A 443 -31.90 -24.93 13.69
N ALA A 444 -30.67 -24.69 14.17
CA ALA A 444 -30.17 -25.32 15.38
C ALA A 444 -31.00 -24.93 16.62
N ALA A 445 -31.29 -23.63 16.81
CA ALA A 445 -32.13 -23.17 17.93
C ALA A 445 -33.53 -23.82 17.91
N LEU A 446 -34.11 -24.06 16.73
CA LEU A 446 -35.39 -24.77 16.61
C LEU A 446 -35.28 -26.24 17.05
N CYS A 447 -34.20 -26.93 16.67
CA CYS A 447 -33.90 -28.26 17.19
C CYS A 447 -33.71 -28.26 18.72
N ALA A 448 -33.07 -27.24 19.28
CA ALA A 448 -32.95 -27.06 20.72
C ALA A 448 -34.32 -26.98 21.42
N GLY A 449 -35.27 -26.29 20.79
CA GLY A 449 -36.65 -26.19 21.28
C GLY A 449 -37.39 -27.52 21.32
N VAL A 450 -37.15 -28.42 20.36
CA VAL A 450 -37.72 -29.77 20.38
C VAL A 450 -37.13 -30.57 21.55
N GLY A 451 -35.79 -30.58 21.71
CA GLY A 451 -35.14 -31.30 22.80
C GLY A 451 -35.48 -30.74 24.20
N ALA A 452 -35.82 -29.45 24.29
CA ALA A 452 -36.31 -28.81 25.51
C ALA A 452 -37.81 -29.04 25.78
N GLY A 453 -38.54 -29.66 24.86
CA GLY A 453 -40.00 -29.87 24.97
C GLY A 453 -40.83 -28.59 24.76
N VAL A 454 -40.26 -27.56 24.12
CA VAL A 454 -40.97 -26.34 23.72
C VAL A 454 -41.84 -26.59 22.50
N TYR A 455 -41.35 -27.42 21.57
CA TYR A 455 -42.07 -27.88 20.38
C TYR A 455 -42.22 -29.40 20.43
N ALA A 456 -43.30 -29.95 19.88
CA ALA A 456 -43.53 -31.40 19.85
C ALA A 456 -42.60 -32.10 18.84
N ASP A 457 -42.32 -31.46 17.70
CA ASP A 457 -41.42 -31.97 16.67
C ASP A 457 -40.74 -30.84 15.87
N VAL A 458 -39.75 -31.21 15.05
CA VAL A 458 -38.97 -30.27 14.23
C VAL A 458 -39.84 -29.52 13.20
N LEU A 459 -40.91 -30.16 12.70
CA LEU A 459 -41.79 -29.54 11.72
C LEU A 459 -42.68 -28.47 12.35
N GLU A 460 -43.18 -28.71 13.56
CA GLU A 460 -43.86 -27.70 14.38
C GLU A 460 -42.92 -26.54 14.71
N ALA A 461 -41.68 -26.84 15.14
CA ALA A 461 -40.67 -25.84 15.42
C ALA A 461 -40.42 -24.93 14.21
N ALA A 462 -40.28 -25.50 13.01
CA ALA A 462 -40.15 -24.74 11.76
C ALA A 462 -41.37 -23.82 11.51
N ARG A 463 -42.58 -24.38 11.59
CA ARG A 463 -43.83 -23.63 11.33
C ARG A 463 -44.04 -22.45 12.27
N LYS A 464 -43.64 -22.58 13.53
CA LYS A 464 -43.82 -21.53 14.56
C LYS A 464 -42.65 -20.56 14.66
N GLY A 465 -41.42 -21.06 14.49
CA GLY A 465 -40.20 -20.28 14.74
C GLY A 465 -39.58 -19.60 13.52
N VAL A 466 -39.96 -20.01 12.31
CA VAL A 466 -39.52 -19.37 11.07
C VAL A 466 -40.50 -18.26 10.67
N ARG A 467 -39.99 -17.05 10.48
CA ARG A 467 -40.76 -15.91 9.98
C ARG A 467 -40.74 -15.89 8.46
N ALA A 468 -41.83 -15.40 7.86
CA ALA A 468 -41.92 -15.21 6.42
C ALA A 468 -40.80 -14.29 5.91
N GLY A 469 -40.13 -14.73 4.85
CA GLY A 469 -39.09 -13.99 4.16
C GLY A 469 -39.64 -13.01 3.12
N GLU A 470 -38.77 -12.13 2.62
CA GLU A 470 -39.09 -11.29 1.46
C GLU A 470 -39.08 -12.13 0.18
N VAL A 471 -40.07 -11.92 -0.69
CA VAL A 471 -40.18 -12.65 -1.96
C VAL A 471 -39.70 -11.76 -3.10
N ALA A 472 -38.77 -12.27 -3.90
CA ALA A 472 -38.38 -11.68 -5.18
C ALA A 472 -39.00 -12.50 -6.31
N GLU A 473 -39.74 -11.83 -7.19
CA GLU A 473 -40.41 -12.45 -8.34
C GLU A 473 -39.64 -12.16 -9.65
N PRO A 474 -39.74 -13.05 -10.65
CA PRO A 474 -39.23 -12.78 -11.99
C PRO A 474 -39.89 -11.52 -12.59
N VAL A 475 -39.09 -10.63 -13.19
CA VAL A 475 -39.60 -9.37 -13.75
C VAL A 475 -40.21 -9.61 -15.15
N ALA A 476 -41.45 -9.15 -15.34
CA ALA A 476 -42.13 -9.23 -16.63
C ALA A 476 -41.37 -8.45 -17.72
N GLY A 477 -41.12 -9.08 -18.87
CA GLY A 477 -40.39 -8.49 -20.00
C GLY A 477 -38.88 -8.77 -20.03
N GLU A 478 -38.28 -9.23 -18.92
CA GLU A 478 -36.83 -9.54 -18.86
C GLU A 478 -36.50 -11.00 -19.24
N ALA A 479 -37.51 -11.89 -19.31
CA ALA A 479 -37.33 -13.33 -19.51
C ALA A 479 -36.48 -13.70 -20.74
N ALA A 480 -36.69 -13.02 -21.88
CA ALA A 480 -35.93 -13.27 -23.10
C ALA A 480 -34.45 -12.90 -22.95
N ALA A 481 -34.15 -11.82 -22.23
CA ALA A 481 -32.77 -11.37 -21.98
C ALA A 481 -32.06 -12.30 -20.96
N CYS A 482 -32.78 -12.74 -19.91
CA CYS A 482 -32.28 -13.75 -18.98
C CYS A 482 -31.98 -15.09 -19.69
N GLU A 483 -32.82 -15.50 -20.64
CA GLU A 483 -32.59 -16.70 -21.43
C GLU A 483 -31.35 -16.58 -22.31
N GLN A 484 -31.17 -15.42 -22.98
CA GLN A 484 -29.98 -15.15 -23.78
C GLN A 484 -28.70 -15.16 -22.93
N LEU A 485 -28.74 -14.54 -21.74
CA LEU A 485 -27.65 -14.55 -20.76
C LEU A 485 -27.29 -15.99 -20.35
N TYR A 486 -28.28 -16.81 -19.97
CA TYR A 486 -28.06 -18.19 -19.54
C TYR A 486 -27.46 -19.05 -20.66
N ARG A 487 -27.95 -18.89 -21.89
CA ARG A 487 -27.40 -19.59 -23.06
C ARG A 487 -25.95 -19.19 -23.33
N GLY A 488 -25.64 -17.90 -23.39
CA GLY A 488 -24.28 -17.41 -23.61
C GLY A 488 -23.31 -17.85 -22.53
N TRP A 489 -23.75 -17.81 -21.26
CA TRP A 489 -22.98 -18.31 -20.13
C TRP A 489 -22.68 -19.82 -20.24
N SER A 490 -23.70 -20.62 -20.62
CA SER A 490 -23.57 -22.07 -20.78
C SER A 490 -22.59 -22.44 -21.91
N GLU A 491 -22.67 -21.73 -23.05
CA GLU A 491 -21.75 -21.90 -24.17
C GLU A 491 -20.30 -21.54 -23.78
N LEU A 492 -20.08 -20.40 -23.10
CA LEU A 492 -18.76 -20.00 -22.61
C LEU A 492 -18.17 -21.05 -21.66
N ARG A 493 -18.99 -21.57 -20.74
CA ARG A 493 -18.54 -22.54 -19.75
C ARG A 493 -18.15 -23.87 -20.39
N ALA A 494 -18.98 -24.39 -21.30
CA ALA A 494 -18.69 -25.64 -22.02
C ALA A 494 -17.38 -25.54 -22.82
N ALA A 495 -17.13 -24.40 -23.47
CA ALA A 495 -15.88 -24.15 -24.18
C ALA A 495 -14.66 -24.06 -23.23
N GLY A 496 -14.83 -23.44 -22.07
CA GLY A 496 -13.81 -23.35 -21.03
C GLY A 496 -13.41 -24.71 -20.45
N GLU A 497 -14.37 -25.58 -20.15
CA GLU A 497 -14.12 -26.91 -19.56
C GLU A 497 -13.25 -27.79 -20.47
N GLN A 498 -13.48 -27.76 -21.79
CA GLN A 498 -12.71 -28.54 -22.76
C GLN A 498 -11.27 -28.03 -22.95
N SER A 499 -11.02 -26.74 -22.76
CA SER A 499 -9.75 -26.09 -23.12
C SER A 499 -8.87 -25.77 -21.91
N THR A 500 -9.45 -25.29 -20.80
CA THR A 500 -8.72 -24.75 -19.65
C THR A 500 -8.52 -25.77 -18.53
N ALA A 501 -9.49 -26.66 -18.28
CA ALA A 501 -9.40 -27.63 -17.19
C ALA A 501 -8.21 -28.60 -17.33
N PRO A 502 -7.91 -29.17 -18.52
CA PRO A 502 -6.73 -30.02 -18.69
C PRO A 502 -5.40 -29.27 -18.46
N ILE A 503 -5.34 -27.99 -18.84
CA ILE A 503 -4.16 -27.13 -18.63
C ILE A 503 -3.98 -26.86 -17.14
N ALA A 504 -5.03 -26.41 -16.45
CA ALA A 504 -5.00 -26.18 -15.01
C ALA A 504 -4.55 -27.43 -14.24
N MET A 505 -5.03 -28.61 -14.64
CA MET A 505 -4.65 -29.89 -14.04
C MET A 505 -3.16 -30.22 -14.24
N ARG A 506 -2.60 -29.96 -15.44
CA ARG A 506 -1.15 -30.12 -15.71
C ARG A 506 -0.26 -29.25 -14.81
N HIS A 507 -0.73 -28.08 -14.39
CA HIS A 507 0.03 -27.19 -13.51
C HIS A 507 -0.20 -27.48 -12.02
N THR A 508 -1.41 -27.89 -11.64
CA THR A 508 -1.80 -28.07 -10.23
C THR A 508 -1.31 -29.40 -9.66
N VAL A 509 -1.43 -30.49 -10.43
CA VAL A 509 -1.12 -31.85 -9.95
C VAL A 509 0.38 -32.02 -9.62
N PRO A 510 1.35 -31.58 -10.46
CA PRO A 510 2.76 -31.70 -10.13
C PRO A 510 3.18 -30.86 -8.92
N VAL A 511 2.58 -29.69 -8.71
CA VAL A 511 2.86 -28.84 -7.53
C VAL A 511 2.37 -29.52 -6.25
N ALA A 512 1.17 -30.09 -6.26
CA ALA A 512 0.63 -30.83 -5.14
C ALA A 512 1.45 -32.10 -4.82
N LEU A 513 1.95 -32.80 -5.85
CA LEU A 513 2.80 -33.98 -5.70
C LEU A 513 4.26 -33.64 -5.30
N ALA A 514 4.84 -32.56 -5.82
CA ALA A 514 6.21 -32.12 -5.50
C ALA A 514 6.32 -31.55 -4.08
N ALA A 515 5.26 -30.94 -3.57
CA ALA A 515 5.19 -30.48 -2.19
C ALA A 515 5.17 -31.64 -1.18
N SER A 516 4.65 -32.81 -1.57
CA SER A 516 4.71 -34.07 -0.80
C SER A 516 6.11 -34.71 -0.78
N GLN A 517 6.96 -34.41 -1.78
CA GLN A 517 8.34 -34.94 -1.88
C GLN A 517 9.41 -34.05 -1.22
N ARG A 518 9.08 -32.83 -0.82
CA ARG A 518 10.03 -31.83 -0.29
C ARG A 518 10.21 -31.84 1.23
N THR A 519 9.54 -32.73 1.97
CA THR A 519 9.74 -32.90 3.43
C THR A 519 10.95 -33.77 3.80
N GLY A 520 11.84 -34.02 2.84
CA GLY A 520 13.10 -34.75 3.05
C GLY A 520 14.32 -33.99 2.55
N ARG A 521 14.61 -32.78 3.05
CA ARG A 521 15.98 -32.23 3.08
C ARG A 521 16.11 -30.98 3.97
N ARG A 522 16.63 -31.18 5.19
CA ARG A 522 17.57 -30.23 5.80
C ARG A 522 18.96 -30.54 5.24
N THR A 523 19.71 -29.51 4.86
CA THR A 523 21.09 -29.22 5.31
C THR A 523 21.59 -27.94 4.64
N ALA A 524 22.09 -27.04 5.48
CA ALA A 524 22.64 -25.73 5.13
C ALA A 524 23.99 -25.81 4.42
N ALA A 525 24.33 -24.71 3.75
CA ALA A 525 25.62 -24.04 3.94
C ALA A 525 25.33 -22.52 3.95
N ALA A 526 25.02 -21.97 5.13
CA ALA A 526 24.78 -20.55 5.31
C ALA A 526 26.14 -19.84 5.44
N HIS A 527 26.48 -19.00 4.46
CA HIS A 527 27.50 -17.98 4.67
C HIS A 527 27.09 -17.13 5.88
N ARG A 528 27.99 -16.97 6.85
CA ARG A 528 27.75 -16.21 8.08
C ARG A 528 28.54 -14.90 7.97
N PRO A 529 27.91 -13.78 7.59
CA PRO A 529 28.62 -12.53 7.36
C PRO A 529 29.10 -11.91 8.67
N LYS A 530 30.22 -11.19 8.63
CA LYS A 530 30.71 -10.36 9.72
C LYS A 530 30.10 -8.96 9.63
N ALA A 531 29.34 -8.57 10.64
CA ALA A 531 28.65 -7.28 10.68
C ALA A 531 29.28 -6.36 11.73
N LEU A 532 29.72 -5.17 11.30
CA LEU A 532 30.06 -4.07 12.20
C LEU A 532 28.82 -3.21 12.41
N VAL A 533 28.36 -3.11 13.66
CA VAL A 533 27.17 -2.35 14.03
C VAL A 533 27.59 -1.16 14.87
N THR A 534 27.55 0.03 14.26
CA THR A 534 27.83 1.32 14.92
C THR A 534 26.56 2.09 15.27
N ALA A 535 25.41 1.71 14.71
CA ALA A 535 24.10 2.21 15.09
C ALA A 535 23.66 1.66 16.47
N ALA A 536 22.81 2.38 17.20
CA ALA A 536 22.26 1.90 18.47
C ALA A 536 21.21 0.78 18.25
N PHE A 537 21.41 -0.40 18.84
CA PHE A 537 20.52 -1.56 18.74
C PHE A 537 20.14 -2.06 20.14
N ASP A 538 18.97 -2.68 20.26
CA ASP A 538 18.55 -3.39 21.47
C ASP A 538 19.07 -4.84 21.49
N ASP A 539 19.10 -5.44 22.69
CA ASP A 539 19.61 -6.80 22.89
C ASP A 539 18.88 -7.86 22.05
N ALA A 540 17.58 -7.71 21.81
CA ALA A 540 16.82 -8.68 21.01
C ALA A 540 17.17 -8.58 19.53
N SER A 541 17.37 -7.37 19.00
CA SER A 541 17.86 -7.18 17.61
C SER A 541 19.29 -7.69 17.45
N ILE A 542 20.17 -7.47 18.44
CA ILE A 542 21.52 -8.04 18.44
C ILE A 542 21.45 -9.57 18.49
N ALA A 543 20.65 -10.15 19.39
CA ALA A 543 20.48 -11.61 19.49
C ALA A 543 19.95 -12.22 18.18
N LYS A 544 18.99 -11.54 17.55
CA LYS A 544 18.48 -11.94 16.23
C LYS A 544 19.57 -11.88 15.17
N LEU A 545 20.29 -10.76 15.06
CA LEU A 545 21.38 -10.61 14.08
C LEU A 545 22.48 -11.66 14.33
N SER A 546 22.86 -11.89 15.59
CA SER A 546 23.83 -12.89 16.01
C SER A 546 23.40 -14.33 15.73
N SER A 547 22.10 -14.61 15.53
CA SER A 547 21.63 -15.95 15.16
C SER A 547 22.09 -16.36 13.76
N PHE A 548 22.41 -15.40 12.89
CA PHE A 548 22.80 -15.65 11.49
C PHE A 548 24.03 -14.87 10.99
N ALA A 549 24.60 -13.96 11.79
CA ALA A 549 25.82 -13.19 11.48
C ALA A 549 26.80 -13.19 12.67
N ASP A 550 28.07 -12.87 12.41
CA ASP A 550 29.08 -12.59 13.44
C ASP A 550 29.08 -11.08 13.71
N VAL A 551 28.64 -10.66 14.90
CA VAL A 551 28.31 -9.25 15.17
C VAL A 551 29.40 -8.61 16.05
N GLU A 552 29.99 -7.53 15.56
CA GLU A 552 30.77 -6.59 16.36
C GLU A 552 29.93 -5.34 16.62
N TYR A 553 29.47 -5.19 17.87
CA TYR A 553 28.65 -4.05 18.29
C TYR A 553 29.53 -2.99 18.94
N THR A 554 29.60 -1.81 18.32
CA THR A 554 30.38 -0.66 18.79
C THR A 554 29.60 0.63 18.51
N SER A 555 28.60 0.92 19.33
CA SER A 555 27.76 2.10 19.09
C SER A 555 28.55 3.40 19.16
N PHE A 556 28.30 4.31 18.22
CA PHE A 556 28.86 5.67 18.29
C PHE A 556 28.38 6.41 19.55
N ARG A 557 27.22 6.05 20.11
CA ARG A 557 26.68 6.66 21.35
C ARG A 557 27.47 6.22 22.59
N ASP A 558 28.08 5.04 22.54
CA ASP A 558 28.90 4.53 23.63
C ASP A 558 30.33 5.09 23.54
N ARG A 559 30.88 5.23 22.33
CA ARG A 559 32.24 5.72 22.10
C ARG A 559 32.36 7.22 21.86
N MET A 560 31.25 7.91 21.60
CA MET A 560 31.21 9.32 21.22
C MET A 560 32.15 9.66 20.05
N GLN A 561 32.30 8.73 19.10
CA GLN A 561 33.26 8.81 18.00
C GLN A 561 32.60 8.48 16.66
N LEU A 562 32.81 9.34 15.67
CA LEU A 562 32.38 9.17 14.27
C LEU A 562 33.50 8.53 13.44
N LEU A 563 33.18 7.54 12.60
CA LEU A 563 34.15 6.92 11.69
C LEU A 563 34.06 7.53 10.29
N THR A 564 35.20 8.01 9.76
CA THR A 564 35.32 8.59 8.41
C THR A 564 36.63 8.20 7.74
N GLY A 565 36.63 8.11 6.39
CA GLY A 565 37.83 7.92 5.58
C GLY A 565 38.73 6.76 6.07
N PRO A 566 40.02 7.00 6.38
CA PRO A 566 40.95 5.95 6.83
C PRO A 566 40.53 5.21 8.11
N SER A 567 39.83 5.88 9.03
CA SER A 567 39.39 5.27 10.29
C SER A 567 38.25 4.27 10.07
N LEU A 568 37.34 4.56 9.14
CA LEU A 568 36.28 3.65 8.71
C LEU A 568 36.84 2.47 7.92
N VAL A 569 37.81 2.72 7.03
CA VAL A 569 38.51 1.64 6.29
C VAL A 569 39.14 0.66 7.26
N LYS A 570 39.91 1.14 8.24
CA LYS A 570 40.56 0.29 9.25
C LYS A 570 39.55 -0.51 10.07
N ALA A 571 38.39 0.06 10.41
CA ALA A 571 37.36 -0.63 11.17
C ALA A 571 36.64 -1.73 10.37
N LEU A 572 36.56 -1.58 9.04
CA LEU A 572 35.83 -2.49 8.14
C LEU A 572 36.71 -3.45 7.33
N GLU A 573 38.03 -3.48 7.54
CA GLU A 573 38.98 -4.33 6.79
C GLU A 573 38.55 -5.81 6.71
N ASN A 574 37.84 -6.31 7.74
CA ASN A 574 37.44 -7.71 7.90
C ASN A 574 35.93 -7.92 8.05
N HIS A 575 35.09 -7.00 7.56
CA HIS A 575 33.63 -7.07 7.70
C HIS A 575 32.92 -7.09 6.34
N ASP A 576 31.82 -7.85 6.29
CA ASP A 576 30.97 -8.00 5.11
C ASP A 576 29.80 -7.00 5.15
N VAL A 577 29.38 -6.57 6.34
CA VAL A 577 28.22 -5.71 6.55
C VAL A 577 28.58 -4.54 7.45
N LEU A 578 28.20 -3.31 7.05
CA LEU A 578 28.20 -2.14 7.91
C LEU A 578 26.75 -1.77 8.25
N ILE A 579 26.41 -1.67 9.53
CA ILE A 579 25.14 -1.12 10.02
C ILE A 579 25.42 0.17 10.76
N THR A 580 25.05 1.31 10.18
CA THR A 580 25.44 2.64 10.69
C THR A 580 24.26 3.60 10.84
N GLU A 581 24.35 4.49 11.83
CA GLU A 581 23.44 5.63 11.98
C GLU A 581 24.10 6.94 11.57
N VAL A 582 25.44 7.10 11.58
CA VAL A 582 26.11 8.41 11.39
C VAL A 582 27.35 8.38 10.52
N ASP A 583 28.01 7.22 10.34
CA ASP A 583 29.32 7.13 9.68
C ASP A 583 29.23 7.44 8.18
N VAL A 584 30.29 8.06 7.64
CA VAL A 584 30.32 8.57 6.27
C VAL A 584 30.90 7.55 5.30
N VAL A 585 30.08 7.02 4.40
CA VAL A 585 30.47 6.00 3.40
C VAL A 585 30.57 6.64 2.01
N ASP A 586 31.80 6.95 1.58
CA ASP A 586 32.10 7.56 0.27
C ASP A 586 32.79 6.59 -0.72
N ALA A 587 32.95 7.00 -1.98
CA ALA A 587 33.60 6.19 -3.01
C ALA A 587 35.05 5.78 -2.66
N LYS A 588 35.82 6.66 -1.99
CA LYS A 588 37.23 6.39 -1.61
C LYS A 588 37.33 5.31 -0.53
N VAL A 589 36.36 5.26 0.38
CA VAL A 589 36.23 4.20 1.39
C VAL A 589 35.84 2.88 0.73
N LEU A 590 34.85 2.88 -0.17
CA LEU A 590 34.38 1.67 -0.87
C LEU A 590 35.45 1.02 -1.77
N GLU A 591 36.33 1.82 -2.37
CA GLU A 591 37.45 1.34 -3.18
C GLU A 591 38.43 0.49 -2.35
N LYS A 592 38.69 0.90 -1.10
CA LYS A 592 39.65 0.24 -0.19
C LYS A 592 39.05 -0.94 0.58
N LEU A 593 37.75 -1.21 0.42
CA LEU A 593 37.01 -2.26 1.14
C LEU A 593 36.47 -3.33 0.18
N PRO A 594 37.32 -4.23 -0.36
CA PRO A 594 36.91 -5.27 -1.31
C PRO A 594 35.95 -6.32 -0.72
N ASN A 595 35.95 -6.47 0.60
CA ASN A 595 35.16 -7.47 1.32
C ASN A 595 33.76 -6.98 1.68
N LEU A 596 33.50 -5.66 1.70
CA LEU A 596 32.20 -5.12 2.06
C LEU A 596 31.14 -5.55 1.03
N ARG A 597 30.04 -6.12 1.52
CA ARG A 597 28.91 -6.65 0.73
C ARG A 597 27.64 -5.84 0.90
N VAL A 598 27.33 -5.35 2.11
CA VAL A 598 26.07 -4.63 2.39
C VAL A 598 26.33 -3.42 3.28
N VAL A 599 25.64 -2.30 3.02
CA VAL A 599 25.57 -1.15 3.93
C VAL A 599 24.12 -0.97 4.38
N ALA A 600 23.87 -0.81 5.67
CA ALA A 600 22.55 -0.57 6.23
C ALA A 600 22.52 0.73 7.02
N ALA A 601 21.73 1.70 6.57
CA ALA A 601 21.53 2.97 7.23
C ALA A 601 20.31 2.92 8.17
N CYS A 602 20.52 3.15 9.46
CA CYS A 602 19.42 3.19 10.46
C CYS A 602 18.69 4.54 10.45
N ARG A 603 18.32 5.02 9.26
CA ARG A 603 17.64 6.30 9.02
C ARG A 603 16.52 6.12 7.99
N GLY A 604 15.61 7.09 7.96
CA GLY A 604 14.61 7.23 6.89
C GLY A 604 15.25 7.62 5.56
N ASP A 605 16.24 8.52 5.59
CA ASP A 605 17.07 8.91 4.45
C ASP A 605 18.56 8.63 4.76
N ALA A 606 19.27 7.97 3.85
CA ALA A 606 20.67 7.58 4.03
C ALA A 606 21.66 8.68 3.62
N VAL A 607 21.53 9.89 4.17
CA VAL A 607 22.36 11.05 3.78
C VAL A 607 23.86 10.86 4.02
N ASN A 608 24.22 10.00 4.97
CA ASN A 608 25.60 9.65 5.31
C ASN A 608 26.20 8.55 4.42
N VAL A 609 25.44 8.01 3.46
CA VAL A 609 25.88 6.94 2.54
C VAL A 609 25.78 7.42 1.10
N ASP A 610 26.88 7.37 0.35
CA ASP A 610 26.87 7.59 -1.09
C ASP A 610 26.24 6.39 -1.81
N VAL A 611 24.92 6.44 -1.99
CA VAL A 611 24.14 5.38 -2.65
C VAL A 611 24.63 5.14 -4.08
N ALA A 612 25.05 6.19 -4.80
CA ALA A 612 25.54 6.06 -6.16
C ALA A 612 26.88 5.33 -6.22
N ALA A 613 27.79 5.61 -5.28
CA ALA A 613 29.02 4.87 -5.16
C ALA A 613 28.72 3.40 -4.79
N CYS A 614 27.82 3.14 -3.84
CA CYS A 614 27.41 1.78 -3.49
C CYS A 614 26.88 1.00 -4.69
N SER A 615 26.01 1.61 -5.52
CA SER A 615 25.52 1.00 -6.76
C SER A 615 26.62 0.67 -7.76
N ALA A 616 27.63 1.54 -7.91
CA ALA A 616 28.76 1.29 -8.80
C ALA A 616 29.59 0.07 -8.36
N PHE A 617 29.78 -0.10 -7.06
CA PHE A 617 30.47 -1.27 -6.47
C PHE A 617 29.56 -2.50 -6.31
N GLY A 618 28.29 -2.43 -6.69
CA GLY A 618 27.32 -3.53 -6.55
C GLY A 618 26.94 -3.85 -5.11
N ILE A 619 27.01 -2.87 -4.22
CA ILE A 619 26.70 -2.99 -2.79
C ILE A 619 25.27 -2.52 -2.53
N PRO A 620 24.33 -3.39 -2.11
CA PRO A 620 23.01 -2.97 -1.68
C PRO A 620 23.06 -2.09 -0.42
N VAL A 621 22.24 -1.04 -0.41
CA VAL A 621 22.04 -0.10 0.69
C VAL A 621 20.65 -0.31 1.28
N LEU A 622 20.59 -0.86 2.48
CA LEU A 622 19.37 -1.03 3.26
C LEU A 622 19.07 0.22 4.08
N PHE A 623 17.79 0.50 4.34
CA PHE A 623 17.38 1.62 5.19
C PHE A 623 16.20 1.29 6.12
N ALA A 624 15.89 2.15 7.08
CA ALA A 624 14.87 1.93 8.11
C ALA A 624 13.71 2.95 8.01
N PRO A 625 12.79 2.81 7.03
CA PRO A 625 11.68 3.73 6.85
C PRO A 625 10.73 3.74 8.05
N GLY A 626 10.32 4.93 8.51
CA GLY A 626 9.29 5.09 9.53
C GLY A 626 9.67 4.67 10.96
N ARG A 627 10.96 4.48 11.27
CA ARG A 627 11.44 3.97 12.59
C ARG A 627 10.88 4.69 13.82
N ASN A 628 10.59 5.99 13.70
CA ASN A 628 10.12 6.87 14.78
C ASN A 628 8.66 7.35 14.62
N ALA A 629 7.91 6.79 13.66
CA ALA A 629 6.56 7.29 13.35
C ALA A 629 5.60 7.21 14.56
N ASP A 630 5.66 6.11 15.32
CA ASP A 630 4.83 5.93 16.51
C ASP A 630 5.18 6.90 17.63
N ALA A 631 6.47 7.09 17.93
CA ALA A 631 6.95 7.98 18.98
C ALA A 631 6.51 9.44 18.75
N VAL A 632 6.66 9.93 17.53
CA VAL A 632 6.26 11.30 17.16
C VAL A 632 4.74 11.45 17.21
N ALA A 633 4.00 10.41 16.81
CA ALA A 633 2.54 10.43 16.84
C ALA A 633 1.99 10.46 18.28
N ASP A 634 2.59 9.72 19.21
CA ASP A 634 2.24 9.75 20.63
C ASP A 634 2.46 11.14 21.23
N LEU A 635 3.61 11.78 20.93
CA LEU A 635 3.90 13.15 21.37
C LEU A 635 2.90 14.16 20.79
N THR A 636 2.53 14.02 19.51
CA THR A 636 1.55 14.89 18.85
C THR A 636 0.19 14.84 19.55
N VAL A 637 -0.30 13.63 19.85
CA VAL A 637 -1.58 13.45 20.56
C VAL A 637 -1.50 13.95 22.00
N ALA A 638 -0.34 13.79 22.66
CA ALA A 638 -0.10 14.37 23.98
C ALA A 638 -0.16 15.91 23.95
N PHE A 639 0.42 16.55 22.93
CA PHE A 639 0.33 18.00 22.74
C PHE A 639 -1.11 18.47 22.49
N LEU A 640 -1.86 17.78 21.63
CA LEU A 640 -3.29 18.04 21.41
C LEU A 640 -4.07 18.05 22.73
N LEU A 641 -3.89 17.02 23.57
CA LEU A 641 -4.56 16.91 24.86
C LEU A 641 -4.12 17.98 25.87
N ASN A 642 -2.81 18.28 25.93
CA ASN A 642 -2.27 19.30 26.83
C ASN A 642 -2.80 20.70 26.49
N LEU A 643 -2.88 21.04 25.20
CA LEU A 643 -3.44 22.29 24.72
C LEU A 643 -4.95 22.35 24.99
N ALA A 644 -5.69 21.31 24.58
CA ALA A 644 -7.14 21.24 24.77
C ALA A 644 -7.54 21.40 26.24
N ARG A 645 -6.78 20.81 27.18
CA ARG A 645 -7.08 20.83 28.62
C ARG A 645 -6.31 21.91 29.40
N ARG A 646 -5.51 22.72 28.72
CA ARG A 646 -4.69 23.82 29.30
C ARG A 646 -3.84 23.38 30.49
N LEU A 647 -3.29 22.17 30.41
CA LEU A 647 -2.55 21.55 31.51
C LEU A 647 -1.33 22.37 31.98
N PRO A 648 -0.48 22.94 31.10
CA PRO A 648 0.64 23.76 31.56
C PRO A 648 0.21 24.97 32.41
N ALA A 649 -0.85 25.66 32.00
CA ALA A 649 -1.40 26.79 32.73
C ALA A 649 -2.02 26.35 34.08
N ALA A 650 -2.69 25.20 34.10
CA ALA A 650 -3.25 24.63 35.33
C ALA A 650 -2.15 24.26 36.35
N THR A 651 -1.06 23.64 35.89
CA THR A 651 0.11 23.34 36.73
C THR A 651 0.75 24.61 37.26
N LYS A 652 0.96 25.62 36.40
CA LYS A 652 1.54 26.92 36.81
C LYS A 652 0.66 27.66 37.81
N PHE A 653 -0.66 27.63 37.64
CA PHE A 653 -1.61 28.26 38.56
C PHE A 653 -1.46 27.73 39.98
N LEU A 654 -1.34 26.40 40.17
CA LEU A 654 -1.17 25.82 41.50
C LEU A 654 0.25 26.01 42.07
N ALA A 655 1.24 26.21 41.22
CA ALA A 655 2.62 26.51 41.63
C ALA A 655 2.84 27.99 41.97
N ASP A 656 1.86 28.87 41.71
CA ASP A 656 1.94 30.29 42.04
C ASP A 656 1.92 30.50 43.57
N PRO A 657 2.93 31.16 44.17
CA PRO A 657 2.96 31.43 45.61
C PRO A 657 1.76 32.23 46.14
N ALA A 658 1.04 32.95 45.27
CA ALA A 658 -0.18 33.67 45.63
C ALA A 658 -1.39 32.75 45.86
N VAL A 659 -1.33 31.48 45.40
CA VAL A 659 -2.38 30.48 45.61
C VAL A 659 -2.12 29.73 46.92
N THR A 660 -2.82 30.15 47.98
CA THR A 660 -2.69 29.57 49.31
C THR A 660 -3.73 28.48 49.60
N ALA A 661 -3.40 27.58 50.52
CA ALA A 661 -4.31 26.53 50.97
C ALA A 661 -5.64 27.11 51.48
N GLY A 662 -6.76 26.56 51.01
CA GLY A 662 -8.12 27.01 51.39
C GLY A 662 -8.64 28.24 50.64
N ASN A 663 -7.88 28.82 49.71
CA ASN A 663 -8.33 29.97 48.91
C ASN A 663 -9.35 29.56 47.83
N LEU A 664 -10.61 29.37 48.23
CA LEU A 664 -11.71 29.01 47.33
C LEU A 664 -11.98 30.08 46.25
N ALA A 665 -11.64 31.35 46.50
CA ALA A 665 -11.77 32.41 45.50
C ALA A 665 -10.75 32.24 44.36
N ALA A 666 -9.51 31.83 44.67
CA ALA A 666 -8.52 31.45 43.67
C ALA A 666 -8.99 30.22 42.88
N MET A 667 -9.55 29.20 43.55
CA MET A 667 -10.15 28.05 42.86
C MET A 667 -11.31 28.42 41.94
N GLY A 668 -12.16 29.37 42.34
CA GLY A 668 -13.22 29.91 41.48
C GLY A 668 -12.69 30.67 40.26
N LYS A 669 -11.57 31.39 40.41
CA LYS A 669 -10.85 32.02 39.28
C LYS A 669 -10.24 30.97 38.35
N ALA A 670 -9.63 29.91 38.89
CA ALA A 670 -9.13 28.79 38.11
C ALA A 670 -10.25 28.10 37.32
N PHE A 671 -11.40 27.84 37.94
CA PHE A 671 -12.53 27.22 37.27
C PHE A 671 -12.98 27.99 36.02
N ARG A 672 -12.96 29.33 36.05
CA ARG A 672 -13.31 30.15 34.87
C ARG A 672 -12.13 30.34 33.91
N GLY A 673 -10.94 30.57 34.46
CA GLY A 673 -9.75 30.95 33.69
C GLY A 673 -9.02 29.79 33.03
N LEU A 674 -9.31 28.54 33.42
CA LEU A 674 -8.65 27.31 32.93
C LEU A 674 -9.63 26.32 32.26
N GLN A 675 -10.83 26.76 31.88
CA GLN A 675 -11.73 25.90 31.10
C GLN A 675 -11.05 25.53 29.78
N GLY A 676 -11.06 24.24 29.49
CA GLY A 676 -10.55 23.66 28.25
C GLY A 676 -11.66 23.00 27.45
N TYR A 677 -11.26 22.30 26.40
CA TYR A 677 -12.15 21.57 25.51
C TYR A 677 -11.98 20.06 25.65
N GLU A 678 -13.07 19.35 25.42
CA GLU A 678 -13.03 17.93 25.06
C GLU A 678 -12.67 17.82 23.58
N LEU A 679 -11.91 16.78 23.20
CA LEU A 679 -11.56 16.54 21.79
C LEU A 679 -12.74 15.98 20.99
N GLY A 680 -13.68 15.28 21.64
CA GLY A 680 -14.87 14.77 20.96
C GLY A 680 -15.65 15.89 20.27
N SER A 681 -15.99 15.70 19.00
CA SER A 681 -16.63 16.71 18.13
C SER A 681 -15.75 17.89 17.69
N LYS A 682 -14.44 17.90 17.99
CA LYS A 682 -13.50 18.88 17.42
C LYS A 682 -13.00 18.44 16.06
N THR A 683 -12.64 19.41 15.23
CA THR A 683 -11.98 19.17 13.96
C THR A 683 -10.46 19.25 14.14
N VAL A 684 -9.75 18.19 13.75
CA VAL A 684 -8.28 18.15 13.75
C VAL A 684 -7.80 18.05 12.31
N GLY A 685 -7.08 19.06 11.85
CA GLY A 685 -6.46 19.13 10.55
C GLY A 685 -5.02 18.63 10.59
N LEU A 686 -4.69 17.65 9.75
CA LEU A 686 -3.34 17.14 9.56
C LEU A 686 -2.76 17.69 8.25
N VAL A 687 -1.62 18.37 8.30
CA VAL A 687 -0.91 18.84 7.11
C VAL A 687 0.19 17.84 6.80
N GLY A 688 -0.06 16.93 5.86
CA GLY A 688 0.78 15.76 5.57
C GLY A 688 0.21 14.44 6.13
N LEU A 689 0.11 13.41 5.28
CA LEU A 689 -0.35 12.05 5.62
C LEU A 689 0.70 10.98 5.26
N GLY A 690 1.96 11.27 5.59
CA GLY A 690 3.05 10.29 5.60
C GLY A 690 2.95 9.31 6.78
N SER A 691 4.02 8.57 7.07
CA SER A 691 4.03 7.57 8.15
C SER A 691 3.60 8.13 9.52
N VAL A 692 4.08 9.34 9.88
CA VAL A 692 3.69 10.03 11.12
C VAL A 692 2.22 10.48 11.06
N GLY A 693 1.81 11.17 9.98
CA GLY A 693 0.43 11.64 9.83
C GLY A 693 -0.60 10.52 9.90
N ARG A 694 -0.32 9.37 9.28
CA ARG A 694 -1.17 8.15 9.38
C ARG A 694 -1.18 7.57 10.79
N ALA A 695 -0.04 7.57 11.49
CA ALA A 695 0.05 7.11 12.87
C ALA A 695 -0.74 8.03 13.83
N VAL A 696 -0.75 9.34 13.58
CA VAL A 696 -1.57 10.34 14.31
C VAL A 696 -3.06 10.13 14.01
N ALA A 697 -3.45 10.06 12.74
CA ALA A 697 -4.84 9.82 12.33
C ALA A 697 -5.40 8.53 12.97
N ARG A 698 -4.61 7.45 12.99
CA ARG A 698 -4.98 6.18 13.65
C ARG A 698 -5.24 6.36 15.15
N ARG A 699 -4.37 7.06 15.87
CA ARG A 699 -4.54 7.32 17.31
C ARG A 699 -5.75 8.21 17.61
N LEU A 700 -6.04 9.15 16.72
CA LEU A 700 -7.18 10.05 16.85
C LEU A 700 -8.54 9.42 16.51
N SER A 701 -8.56 8.30 15.77
CA SER A 701 -9.80 7.63 15.34
C SER A 701 -10.77 7.27 16.49
N GLY A 702 -10.25 7.00 17.70
CA GLY A 702 -11.05 6.68 18.89
C GLY A 702 -11.57 7.88 19.68
N PHE A 703 -11.15 9.11 19.36
CA PHE A 703 -11.51 10.32 20.11
C PHE A 703 -12.80 11.00 19.61
N GLY A 704 -13.43 10.49 18.54
CA GLY A 704 -14.63 11.10 17.98
C GLY A 704 -14.39 12.49 17.38
N VAL A 705 -13.16 12.75 16.89
CA VAL A 705 -12.81 13.97 16.16
C VAL A 705 -13.23 13.86 14.69
N ARG A 706 -13.45 15.01 14.05
CA ARG A 706 -13.47 15.10 12.58
C ARG A 706 -12.04 15.32 12.09
N LEU A 707 -11.48 14.35 11.37
CA LEU A 707 -10.12 14.48 10.82
C LEU A 707 -10.17 15.07 9.41
N LEU A 708 -9.46 16.18 9.21
CA LEU A 708 -9.18 16.76 7.91
C LEU A 708 -7.72 16.53 7.56
N VAL A 709 -7.39 16.36 6.29
CA VAL A 709 -6.00 16.24 5.85
C VAL A 709 -5.74 17.05 4.60
N ALA A 710 -4.63 17.79 4.59
CA ALA A 710 -4.11 18.49 3.44
C ALA A 710 -2.74 17.91 3.12
N ASP A 711 -2.68 17.11 2.06
CA ASP A 711 -1.43 16.57 1.53
C ASP A 711 -1.58 16.43 0.01
N PRO A 712 -0.71 17.10 -0.79
CA PRO A 712 -0.82 17.09 -2.24
C PRO A 712 -0.49 15.72 -2.85
N PHE A 713 0.25 14.87 -2.15
CA PHE A 713 0.70 13.55 -2.62
C PHE A 713 -0.24 12.41 -2.22
N VAL A 714 -1.17 12.68 -1.32
CA VAL A 714 -2.16 11.71 -0.84
C VAL A 714 -3.46 11.91 -1.60
N THR A 715 -3.98 10.86 -2.20
CA THR A 715 -5.30 10.89 -2.84
C THR A 715 -6.42 11.02 -1.82
N ALA A 716 -7.61 11.46 -2.24
CA ALA A 716 -8.78 11.49 -1.36
C ALA A 716 -9.10 10.11 -0.77
N ASP A 717 -8.86 9.03 -1.54
CA ASP A 717 -9.08 7.66 -1.09
C ASP A 717 -8.06 7.24 -0.01
N GLU A 718 -6.79 7.61 -0.14
CA GLU A 718 -5.76 7.37 0.87
C GLU A 718 -6.00 8.13 2.18
N ALA A 719 -6.60 9.32 2.10
CA ALA A 719 -7.04 10.07 3.26
C ALA A 719 -8.21 9.37 3.98
N VAL A 720 -9.21 8.93 3.22
CA VAL A 720 -10.36 8.18 3.76
C VAL A 720 -9.90 6.89 4.44
N LEU A 721 -8.93 6.19 3.84
CA LEU A 721 -8.28 5.01 4.43
C LEU A 721 -7.60 5.27 5.78
N ALA A 722 -7.13 6.49 6.01
CA ALA A 722 -6.57 6.90 7.29
C ALA A 722 -7.63 7.41 8.29
N GLY A 723 -8.92 7.38 7.93
CA GLY A 723 -10.01 7.93 8.74
C GLY A 723 -10.11 9.45 8.66
N ALA A 724 -9.56 10.08 7.62
CA ALA A 724 -9.55 11.53 7.42
C ALA A 724 -10.24 11.94 6.11
N GLN A 725 -10.75 13.16 6.07
CA GLN A 725 -11.27 13.78 4.85
C GLN A 725 -10.16 14.60 4.20
N LYS A 726 -9.78 14.28 2.95
CA LYS A 726 -8.87 15.15 2.19
C LYS A 726 -9.59 16.46 1.86
N VAL A 727 -8.92 17.57 2.15
CA VAL A 727 -9.34 18.93 1.83
C VAL A 727 -8.11 19.73 1.39
N GLU A 728 -8.32 20.88 0.77
CA GLU A 728 -7.22 21.82 0.52
C GLU A 728 -6.77 22.49 1.83
N LEU A 729 -5.53 22.98 1.85
CA LEU A 729 -4.94 23.58 3.05
C LEU A 729 -5.81 24.72 3.62
N ASP A 730 -6.33 25.60 2.78
CA ASP A 730 -7.20 26.71 3.20
C ASP A 730 -8.48 26.22 3.90
N GLU A 731 -9.12 25.18 3.38
CA GLU A 731 -10.31 24.58 3.98
C GLU A 731 -9.94 23.91 5.31
N LEU A 732 -8.82 23.19 5.36
CA LEU A 732 -8.29 22.60 6.58
C LEU A 732 -8.10 23.67 7.66
N LEU A 733 -7.43 24.78 7.35
CA LEU A 733 -7.15 25.85 8.30
C LEU A 733 -8.45 26.48 8.82
N ARG A 734 -9.40 26.80 7.91
CA ARG A 734 -10.67 27.43 8.26
C ARG A 734 -11.58 26.54 9.10
N GLU A 735 -11.53 25.23 8.91
CA GLU A 735 -12.42 24.28 9.58
C GLU A 735 -11.83 23.61 10.81
N SER A 736 -10.51 23.65 10.99
CA SER A 736 -9.82 22.96 12.09
C SER A 736 -9.79 23.78 13.37
N ASP A 737 -10.11 23.12 14.49
CA ASP A 737 -9.87 23.67 15.83
C ASP A 737 -8.41 23.42 16.26
N PHE A 738 -7.80 22.36 15.73
CA PHE A 738 -6.39 22.02 15.89
C PHE A 738 -5.75 21.71 14.55
N VAL A 739 -4.59 22.29 14.25
CA VAL A 739 -3.81 22.02 13.03
C VAL A 739 -2.48 21.39 13.43
N SER A 740 -2.14 20.22 12.90
CA SER A 740 -0.91 19.49 13.18
C SER A 740 -0.09 19.27 11.91
N LEU A 741 1.20 19.63 11.95
CA LEU A 741 2.09 19.55 10.80
C LEU A 741 2.91 18.25 10.78
N HIS A 742 2.87 17.55 9.65
CA HIS A 742 3.52 16.27 9.37
C HIS A 742 4.15 16.19 7.96
N ALA A 743 4.20 17.31 7.24
CA ALA A 743 4.78 17.40 5.90
C ALA A 743 6.32 17.37 5.94
N ALA A 744 6.93 16.82 4.89
CA ALA A 744 8.37 16.96 4.66
C ALA A 744 8.69 18.39 4.20
N VAL A 745 9.86 18.91 4.56
CA VAL A 745 10.33 20.22 4.08
C VAL A 745 10.81 20.08 2.64
N THR A 746 10.18 20.85 1.79
CA THR A 746 10.47 21.04 0.37
C THR A 746 10.41 22.53 0.08
N ASP A 747 10.87 22.96 -1.10
CA ASP A 747 10.75 24.37 -1.49
C ASP A 747 9.28 24.86 -1.47
N ALA A 748 8.33 23.96 -1.72
CA ALA A 748 6.90 24.25 -1.72
C ALA A 748 6.24 24.27 -0.32
N THR A 749 6.90 23.70 0.70
CA THR A 749 6.36 23.59 2.06
C THR A 749 7.17 24.39 3.09
N ARG A 750 8.26 25.05 2.66
CA ARG A 750 8.99 25.99 3.51
C ARG A 750 8.14 27.24 3.75
N GLY A 751 7.93 27.60 5.01
CA GLY A 751 7.05 28.68 5.43
C GLY A 751 5.58 28.42 5.10
N LEU A 752 5.16 27.16 4.97
CA LEU A 752 3.80 26.77 4.57
C LEU A 752 2.71 27.41 5.42
N ILE A 753 2.95 27.65 6.71
CA ILE A 753 2.02 28.33 7.61
C ILE A 753 2.62 29.67 8.04
N GLY A 754 2.13 30.77 7.46
CA GLY A 754 2.52 32.14 7.77
C GLY A 754 1.35 33.03 8.18
N GLU A 755 1.50 34.36 8.04
CA GLU A 755 0.51 35.34 8.52
C GLU A 755 -0.89 35.12 7.92
N GLY A 756 -0.96 34.85 6.62
CA GLY A 756 -2.22 34.59 5.92
C GLY A 756 -2.89 33.30 6.40
N GLU A 757 -2.10 32.23 6.56
CA GLU A 757 -2.60 30.93 7.00
C GLU A 757 -3.05 30.97 8.46
N PHE A 758 -2.32 31.67 9.33
CA PHE A 758 -2.74 31.90 10.71
C PHE A 758 -4.04 32.73 10.76
N ALA A 759 -4.18 33.76 9.94
CA ALA A 759 -5.42 34.52 9.85
C ALA A 759 -6.60 33.69 9.32
N ALA A 760 -6.34 32.71 8.44
CA ALA A 760 -7.33 31.78 7.93
C ALA A 760 -7.79 30.73 8.97
N MET A 761 -6.94 30.42 9.95
CA MET A 761 -7.33 29.56 11.08
C MET A 761 -8.46 30.18 11.89
N LYS A 762 -9.28 29.34 12.53
CA LYS A 762 -10.34 29.82 13.43
C LYS A 762 -9.77 30.65 14.58
N PRO A 763 -10.44 31.75 14.98
CA PRO A 763 -10.13 32.41 16.24
C PRO A 763 -10.22 31.42 17.42
N GLY A 764 -9.14 31.32 18.19
CA GLY A 764 -8.99 30.37 19.29
C GLY A 764 -8.53 28.97 18.87
N ALA A 765 -8.09 28.76 17.62
CA ALA A 765 -7.50 27.50 17.19
C ALA A 765 -6.11 27.26 17.81
N TYR A 766 -5.63 26.03 17.68
CA TYR A 766 -4.33 25.59 18.18
C TYR A 766 -3.45 25.04 17.05
N LEU A 767 -2.13 25.29 17.12
CA LEU A 767 -1.14 24.74 16.18
C LEU A 767 -0.22 23.73 16.87
N ILE A 768 0.09 22.62 16.20
CA ILE A 768 1.06 21.63 16.64
C ILE A 768 2.08 21.43 15.51
N ASN A 769 3.37 21.55 15.81
CA ASN A 769 4.44 21.23 14.86
C ASN A 769 5.48 20.30 15.51
N THR A 770 5.42 19.03 15.13
CA THR A 770 6.42 18.00 15.46
C THR A 770 7.21 17.53 14.24
N ALA A 771 7.09 18.24 13.11
CA ALA A 771 7.74 17.88 11.86
C ALA A 771 9.06 18.62 11.70
N ARG A 772 9.03 19.89 11.30
CA ARG A 772 10.21 20.74 11.08
C ARG A 772 9.84 22.21 11.25
N ALA A 773 10.75 22.99 11.82
CA ALA A 773 10.54 24.42 12.06
C ALA A 773 10.36 25.22 10.76
N ALA A 774 11.06 24.80 9.70
CA ALA A 774 10.99 25.42 8.39
C ALA A 774 9.59 25.39 7.74
N LEU A 775 8.60 24.67 8.29
CA LEU A 775 7.21 24.68 7.80
C LEU A 775 6.44 25.94 8.25
N LEU A 776 6.97 26.74 9.17
CA LEU A 776 6.30 27.87 9.81
C LEU A 776 7.02 29.19 9.51
N ASP A 777 6.28 30.29 9.43
CA ASP A 777 6.82 31.62 9.74
C ASP A 777 6.70 31.88 11.24
N GLU A 778 7.86 31.97 11.91
CA GLU A 778 7.93 32.13 13.35
C GLU A 778 7.43 33.48 13.84
N ALA A 779 7.70 34.56 13.10
CA ALA A 779 7.28 35.91 13.47
C ALA A 779 5.75 36.02 13.37
N ALA A 780 5.18 35.43 12.33
CA ALA A 780 3.73 35.37 12.16
C ALA A 780 3.05 34.55 13.28
N LEU A 781 3.66 33.44 13.72
CA LEU A 781 3.15 32.65 14.83
C LEU A 781 3.12 33.46 16.13
N ILE A 782 4.18 34.20 16.44
CA ILE A 782 4.25 35.08 17.62
C ILE A 782 3.13 36.12 17.56
N ALA A 783 2.96 36.79 16.43
CA ALA A 783 1.90 37.80 16.26
C ALA A 783 0.48 37.21 16.41
N ALA A 784 0.24 36.01 15.88
CA ALA A 784 -1.05 35.31 16.01
C ALA A 784 -1.35 34.90 17.46
N LEU A 785 -0.32 34.58 18.24
CA LEU A 785 -0.44 34.26 19.67
C LEU A 785 -0.63 35.53 20.53
N ASP A 786 0.14 36.58 20.29
CA ASP A 786 0.08 37.84 21.03
C ASP A 786 -1.27 38.56 20.83
N SER A 787 -1.83 38.49 19.62
CA SER A 787 -3.16 39.01 19.30
C SER A 787 -4.30 38.18 19.91
N GLY A 788 -4.02 36.96 20.36
CA GLY A 788 -5.01 36.00 20.86
C GLY A 788 -5.83 35.33 19.77
N HIS A 789 -5.45 35.48 18.48
CA HIS A 789 -6.09 34.78 17.38
C HIS A 789 -5.86 33.26 17.49
N LEU A 790 -4.66 32.84 17.87
CA LEU A 790 -4.41 31.46 18.30
C LEU A 790 -4.51 31.35 19.82
N ALA A 791 -5.20 30.32 20.31
CA ALA A 791 -5.30 30.04 21.74
C ALA A 791 -4.02 29.40 22.31
N GLY A 792 -3.17 28.84 21.46
CA GLY A 792 -1.86 28.30 21.83
C GLY A 792 -1.20 27.48 20.73
N ALA A 793 0.06 27.11 20.95
CA ALA A 793 0.82 26.27 20.04
C ALA A 793 1.68 25.24 20.79
N ALA A 794 2.04 24.13 20.13
CA ALA A 794 3.01 23.15 20.64
C ALA A 794 4.09 22.87 19.60
N LEU A 795 5.36 23.04 19.97
CA LEU A 795 6.50 23.00 19.05
C LEU A 795 7.58 22.05 19.58
N ASP A 796 7.98 21.08 18.76
CA ASP A 796 9.14 20.21 19.04
C ASP A 796 10.39 20.62 18.25
N THR A 797 10.28 21.53 17.28
CA THR A 797 11.38 21.90 16.38
C THR A 797 11.50 23.42 16.25
N PHE A 798 12.73 23.94 16.09
CA PHE A 798 13.03 25.37 15.97
C PHE A 798 13.99 25.68 14.79
N ALA A 799 13.98 26.92 14.28
CA ALA A 799 14.83 27.31 13.16
C ALA A 799 16.32 27.26 13.54
N VAL A 800 16.62 27.64 14.79
CA VAL A 800 17.92 27.45 15.44
C VAL A 800 17.71 26.54 16.64
N GLU A 801 18.34 25.37 16.63
CA GLU A 801 18.24 24.39 17.71
C GLU A 801 19.56 24.32 18.49
N PRO A 802 19.54 24.51 19.82
CA PRO A 802 18.39 24.84 20.67
C PRO A 802 17.97 26.33 20.60
N PRO A 803 16.66 26.65 20.72
CA PRO A 803 16.22 28.04 20.87
C PRO A 803 16.65 28.52 22.27
N GLY A 804 17.35 29.65 22.36
CA GLY A 804 17.79 30.21 23.65
C GLY A 804 16.62 30.41 24.63
N ALA A 805 16.90 30.45 25.93
CA ALA A 805 15.87 30.70 26.96
C ALA A 805 15.20 32.08 26.82
N ASP A 806 15.84 33.00 26.11
CA ASP A 806 15.35 34.33 25.81
C ASP A 806 14.42 34.39 24.59
N HIS A 807 14.31 33.30 23.83
CA HIS A 807 13.52 33.19 22.62
C HIS A 807 12.04 33.50 22.86
N PRO A 808 11.37 34.32 22.03
CA PRO A 808 10.00 34.78 22.27
C PRO A 808 8.99 33.65 22.48
N LEU A 809 8.99 32.64 21.61
CA LEU A 809 8.10 31.47 21.73
C LEU A 809 8.38 30.62 22.98
N VAL A 810 9.62 30.59 23.48
CA VAL A 810 9.97 29.87 24.71
C VAL A 810 9.41 30.60 25.94
N LYS A 811 9.39 31.93 25.92
CA LYS A 811 8.81 32.77 26.98
C LYS A 811 7.28 32.86 26.92
N HIS A 812 6.67 32.55 25.79
CA HIS A 812 5.25 32.77 25.57
C HIS A 812 4.38 31.80 26.39
N GLY A 813 3.46 32.33 27.22
CA GLY A 813 2.70 31.54 28.19
C GLY A 813 1.69 30.54 27.61
N SER A 814 1.37 30.67 26.33
CA SER A 814 0.45 29.79 25.59
C SER A 814 1.16 28.81 24.65
N VAL A 815 2.49 28.69 24.74
CA VAL A 815 3.28 27.77 23.91
C VAL A 815 3.82 26.62 24.77
N ILE A 816 3.64 25.39 24.27
CA ILE A 816 4.33 24.21 24.76
C ILE A 816 5.55 24.01 23.86
N HIS A 817 6.72 23.82 24.44
CA HIS A 817 7.94 23.60 23.67
C HIS A 817 8.77 22.46 24.25
N THR A 818 9.47 21.76 23.36
CA THR A 818 10.39 20.67 23.70
C THR A 818 11.65 20.75 22.84
N PRO A 819 12.81 20.26 23.32
CA PRO A 819 14.08 20.34 22.61
C PRO A 819 14.24 19.18 21.60
N HIS A 820 13.32 19.06 20.64
CA HIS A 820 13.34 18.04 19.57
C HIS A 820 13.39 16.60 20.09
N VAL A 821 12.40 16.24 20.91
CA VAL A 821 12.31 14.94 21.59
C VAL A 821 11.38 13.94 20.90
N GLY A 822 10.71 14.30 19.81
CA GLY A 822 9.71 13.45 19.15
C GLY A 822 10.20 12.07 18.74
N GLY A 823 11.49 11.92 18.42
CA GLY A 823 12.13 10.62 18.13
C GLY A 823 12.80 9.94 19.31
N ASN A 824 12.90 10.58 20.48
CA ASN A 824 13.73 10.14 21.60
C ASN A 824 12.98 9.15 22.51
N THR A 825 12.83 7.90 22.06
CA THR A 825 12.21 6.80 22.83
C THR A 825 13.10 5.55 22.82
N ASN A 826 12.91 4.67 23.80
CA ASN A 826 13.69 3.42 23.90
C ASN A 826 13.36 2.46 22.74
N GLU A 827 12.12 2.51 22.26
CA GLU A 827 11.56 1.63 21.24
C GLU A 827 12.10 1.91 19.83
N VAL A 828 12.53 3.16 19.54
CA VAL A 828 13.06 3.53 18.20
C VAL A 828 14.31 2.74 17.83
N ALA A 829 15.19 2.45 18.81
CA ALA A 829 16.36 1.59 18.61
C ALA A 829 15.94 0.14 18.29
N ALA A 830 14.89 -0.37 18.91
CA ALA A 830 14.35 -1.70 18.63
C ALA A 830 13.65 -1.78 17.26
N HIS A 831 12.94 -0.71 16.86
CA HIS A 831 12.28 -0.64 15.56
C HIS A 831 13.27 -0.70 14.41
N GLN A 832 14.34 0.12 14.45
CA GLN A 832 15.37 0.10 13.42
C GLN A 832 16.14 -1.23 13.42
N GLY A 833 16.43 -1.78 14.60
CA GLY A 833 17.13 -3.06 14.75
C GLY A 833 16.36 -4.21 14.09
N ARG A 834 15.06 -4.30 14.36
CA ARG A 834 14.16 -5.29 13.73
C ARG A 834 14.09 -5.13 12.21
N ILE A 835 13.86 -3.91 11.71
CA ILE A 835 13.73 -3.64 10.27
C ILE A 835 14.99 -4.06 9.50
N ILE A 836 16.18 -3.71 10.02
CA ILE A 836 17.45 -4.05 9.37
C ILE A 836 17.78 -5.54 9.51
N ALA A 837 17.54 -6.15 10.68
CA ALA A 837 17.76 -7.58 10.88
C ALA A 837 16.88 -8.44 9.97
N ASP A 838 15.59 -8.09 9.82
CA ASP A 838 14.65 -8.75 8.89
C ASP A 838 15.16 -8.69 7.45
N ALA A 839 15.62 -7.52 7.00
CA ALA A 839 16.09 -7.31 5.63
C ALA A 839 17.39 -8.08 5.34
N LEU A 840 18.32 -8.14 6.30
CA LEU A 840 19.55 -8.93 6.17
C LEU A 840 19.29 -10.44 6.15
N GLU A 841 18.34 -10.92 6.96
CA GLU A 841 17.93 -12.32 6.98
C GLU A 841 17.31 -12.76 5.65
N GLN A 842 16.50 -11.90 5.02
CA GLN A 842 15.95 -12.11 3.68
C GLN A 842 17.07 -12.24 2.63
N LEU A 843 18.06 -11.35 2.63
CA LEU A 843 19.21 -11.44 1.72
C LEU A 843 20.02 -12.73 1.91
N LEU A 844 20.14 -13.25 3.13
CA LEU A 844 20.82 -14.53 3.39
C LEU A 844 20.03 -15.74 2.88
N ARG A 845 18.71 -15.64 2.79
CA ARG A 845 17.83 -16.67 2.20
C ARG A 845 17.76 -16.61 0.67
N GLY A 846 18.36 -15.59 0.05
CA GLY A 846 18.25 -15.32 -1.39
C GLY A 846 16.92 -14.65 -1.77
N GLU A 847 16.24 -14.01 -0.81
CA GLU A 847 15.04 -13.22 -1.01
C GLU A 847 15.40 -11.73 -1.23
N SER A 848 14.52 -10.98 -1.90
CA SER A 848 14.72 -9.54 -2.15
C SER A 848 14.01 -8.68 -1.10
N PRO A 849 14.72 -7.96 -0.22
CA PRO A 849 14.10 -7.06 0.75
C PRO A 849 13.50 -5.81 0.08
N ARG A 850 12.43 -5.28 0.69
CA ARG A 850 11.68 -4.13 0.15
C ARG A 850 12.33 -2.78 0.45
N ASN A 851 13.13 -2.69 1.50
CA ASN A 851 13.75 -1.46 2.03
C ASN A 851 15.20 -1.29 1.53
N VAL A 852 15.36 -1.22 0.21
CA VAL A 852 16.65 -1.07 -0.47
C VAL A 852 16.63 0.22 -1.28
N LEU A 853 17.63 1.10 -1.11
CA LEU A 853 17.71 2.38 -1.82
C LEU A 853 18.24 2.23 -3.26
N ASN A 854 18.92 1.13 -3.55
CA ASN A 854 19.51 0.80 -4.85
C ASN A 854 19.21 -0.66 -5.28
N PRO A 855 17.94 -0.98 -5.58
CA PRO A 855 17.48 -2.35 -5.84
C PRO A 855 18.15 -3.00 -7.07
N GLU A 856 18.70 -2.22 -7.99
CA GLU A 856 19.44 -2.72 -9.15
C GLU A 856 20.65 -3.59 -8.78
N THR A 857 21.21 -3.37 -7.59
CA THR A 857 22.35 -4.16 -7.08
C THR A 857 22.00 -5.60 -6.72
N LEU A 858 20.72 -5.89 -6.46
CA LEU A 858 20.26 -7.21 -6.02
C LEU A 858 20.37 -8.27 -7.13
N ALA A 859 20.21 -7.89 -8.40
CA ALA A 859 20.21 -8.83 -9.53
C ALA A 859 21.56 -9.55 -9.74
N GLY A 860 22.66 -8.94 -9.28
CA GLY A 860 24.01 -9.50 -9.33
C GLY A 860 24.65 -9.73 -7.95
N PHE A 861 23.86 -9.62 -6.87
CA PHE A 861 24.39 -9.71 -5.52
C PHE A 861 24.83 -11.14 -5.18
N SER A 862 26.02 -11.25 -4.60
CA SER A 862 26.54 -12.52 -4.10
C SER A 862 27.33 -12.30 -2.82
N TRP A 863 27.00 -13.06 -1.78
CA TRP A 863 27.75 -13.07 -0.53
C TRP A 863 29.20 -13.57 -0.74
N THR A 864 29.37 -14.60 -1.56
CA THR A 864 30.66 -15.29 -1.75
C THR A 864 31.30 -15.02 -3.11
N GLY A 865 30.57 -14.47 -4.07
CA GLY A 865 31.07 -14.12 -5.40
C GLY A 865 31.87 -12.81 -5.43
N PRO A 866 32.59 -12.54 -6.53
CA PRO A 866 33.25 -11.26 -6.72
C PRO A 866 32.21 -10.15 -6.85
N ARG A 867 32.38 -9.06 -6.08
CA ARG A 867 31.58 -7.85 -6.24
C ARG A 867 31.98 -7.12 -7.53
N ARG A 868 31.09 -6.27 -8.03
CA ARG A 868 31.38 -5.39 -9.15
C ARG A 868 32.53 -4.43 -8.79
N VAL A 869 33.47 -4.26 -9.70
CA VAL A 869 34.53 -3.25 -9.61
C VAL A 869 34.25 -2.20 -10.68
N PRO A 870 34.03 -0.92 -10.31
CA PRO A 870 33.81 0.14 -11.29
C PRO A 870 35.04 0.32 -12.18
N THR A 871 34.83 0.71 -13.44
CA THR A 871 35.95 1.06 -14.34
C THR A 871 36.65 2.34 -13.89
N ALA A 872 37.86 2.60 -14.40
CA ALA A 872 38.58 3.84 -14.10
C ALA A 872 37.75 5.10 -14.45
N ASP A 873 36.97 5.03 -15.53
CA ASP A 873 36.08 6.12 -15.95
C ASP A 873 34.89 6.31 -14.99
N GLU A 874 34.32 5.22 -14.47
CA GLU A 874 33.25 5.26 -13.47
C GLU A 874 33.75 5.81 -12.12
N LEU A 875 34.95 5.43 -11.69
CA LEU A 875 35.61 5.99 -10.50
C LEU A 875 35.89 7.48 -10.67
N ALA A 876 36.37 7.89 -11.86
CA ALA A 876 36.60 9.30 -12.18
C ALA A 876 35.30 10.12 -12.20
N ALA A 877 34.17 9.53 -12.60
CA ALA A 877 32.86 10.16 -12.57
C ALA A 877 32.31 10.28 -11.14
N LEU A 878 32.46 9.25 -10.30
CA LEU A 878 32.08 9.28 -8.89
C LEU A 878 32.88 10.32 -8.10
N ALA A 879 34.19 10.43 -8.37
CA ALA A 879 35.06 11.42 -7.73
C ALA A 879 34.70 12.88 -8.06
N ARG A 880 33.89 13.12 -9.11
CA ARG A 880 33.39 14.45 -9.49
C ARG A 880 32.05 14.81 -8.84
N ARG A 881 31.38 13.87 -8.16
CA ARG A 881 30.10 14.12 -7.46
C ARG A 881 30.36 14.70 -6.08
N ALA A 882 29.43 15.52 -5.59
CA ALA A 882 29.45 15.97 -4.20
C ALA A 882 29.31 14.74 -3.27
N GLY A 883 30.16 14.65 -2.26
CA GLY A 883 30.17 13.51 -1.31
C GLY A 883 28.95 13.50 -0.37
N PRO A 884 28.73 12.39 0.34
CA PRO A 884 27.64 12.25 1.31
C PRO A 884 27.79 13.24 2.49
N ALA A 885 26.68 13.70 3.04
CA ALA A 885 26.62 14.67 4.13
C ALA A 885 26.39 13.98 5.49
N VAL A 886 26.90 14.54 6.58
CA VAL A 886 26.72 13.93 7.92
C VAL A 886 25.30 14.16 8.47
N SER A 887 24.65 15.24 8.02
CA SER A 887 23.29 15.64 8.39
C SER A 887 22.54 16.33 7.23
N ASP A 888 21.21 16.39 7.33
CA ASP A 888 20.35 17.12 6.38
C ASP A 888 20.75 18.60 6.27
N LEU A 889 21.17 19.22 7.39
CA LEU A 889 21.64 20.61 7.46
C LEU A 889 22.88 20.87 6.61
N GLN A 890 23.79 19.90 6.51
CA GLN A 890 25.00 20.03 5.69
C GLN A 890 24.72 19.85 4.20
N ARG A 891 23.76 18.98 3.83
CA ARG A 891 23.36 18.79 2.44
C ARG A 891 22.73 20.06 1.89
N ASP A 892 21.88 20.70 2.69
CA ASP A 892 21.17 21.93 2.29
C ASP A 892 22.16 23.11 2.15
N ALA A 893 23.16 23.23 3.03
CA ALA A 893 24.22 24.24 2.93
C ALA A 893 25.18 24.03 1.72
N GLN A 894 25.37 22.79 1.27
CA GLN A 894 26.21 22.49 0.09
C GLN A 894 25.53 22.84 -1.24
N ALA A 895 24.20 22.91 -1.28
CA ALA A 895 23.44 23.26 -2.47
C ALA A 895 23.47 24.77 -2.80
N GLU A 896 23.70 25.63 -1.80
CA GLU A 896 23.71 27.09 -1.95
C GLU A 896 25.03 27.67 -2.50
N ALA A 897 26.07 26.86 -2.69
CA ALA A 897 27.45 27.34 -2.87
C ALA A 897 27.97 27.45 -4.32
N GLN A 898 27.12 27.46 -5.36
CA GLN A 898 27.56 27.58 -6.78
C GLN A 898 26.91 28.76 -7.54
N GLN A 899 27.45 29.98 -7.38
CA GLN A 899 27.28 31.13 -8.31
C GLN A 899 28.57 31.99 -8.37
N GLU A 900 28.98 32.42 -9.58
CA GLU A 900 30.13 33.32 -9.91
C GLU A 900 29.76 34.83 -9.85
N PRO A 901 30.61 35.77 -10.31
CA PRO A 901 31.76 36.45 -9.68
C PRO A 901 31.41 37.86 -9.12
N LEU A 902 32.38 38.50 -8.44
CA LEU A 902 32.23 39.69 -7.58
C LEU A 902 32.15 41.04 -8.33
N ASP A 903 31.12 41.83 -8.00
CA ASP A 903 30.95 43.26 -8.31
C ASP A 903 31.70 44.14 -7.29
N GLU A 904 32.02 45.39 -7.67
CA GLU A 904 33.05 46.28 -7.09
C GLU A 904 33.02 46.53 -5.55
N SER A 905 34.21 46.63 -4.95
CA SER A 905 34.45 46.87 -3.51
C SER A 905 33.91 48.21 -3.00
N ALA A 906 33.13 48.20 -1.91
CA ALA A 906 32.65 49.40 -1.20
C ALA A 906 33.64 49.98 -0.15
N ALA A 907 34.84 49.40 -0.01
CA ALA A 907 35.85 49.82 0.97
C ALA A 907 36.71 51.01 0.48
N PRO A 908 37.20 51.90 1.36
CA PRO A 908 38.07 53.02 0.98
C PRO A 908 39.36 52.54 0.27
N GLU A 909 39.73 53.18 -0.85
CA GLU A 909 40.89 52.76 -1.69
C GLU A 909 42.19 52.63 -0.91
N GLU A 910 42.44 53.50 0.07
CA GLU A 910 43.65 53.47 0.92
C GLU A 910 43.70 52.20 1.81
N MET A 911 42.54 51.72 2.28
CA MET A 911 42.40 50.53 3.11
C MET A 911 42.59 49.25 2.28
N VAL A 912 42.03 49.22 1.07
CA VAL A 912 42.23 48.10 0.11
C VAL A 912 43.70 48.02 -0.33
N ALA A 913 44.35 49.16 -0.59
CA ALA A 913 45.77 49.21 -0.95
C ALA A 913 46.69 48.66 0.17
N LYS A 914 46.41 49.02 1.43
CA LYS A 914 47.14 48.48 2.60
C LYS A 914 46.89 46.99 2.82
N MET A 915 45.64 46.53 2.73
CA MET A 915 45.31 45.10 2.83
C MET A 915 46.00 44.30 1.73
N ARG A 916 46.07 44.82 0.50
CA ARG A 916 46.80 44.19 -0.61
C ARG A 916 48.29 44.01 -0.28
N GLN A 917 48.96 45.06 0.18
CA GLN A 917 50.38 45.00 0.57
C GLN A 917 50.63 44.01 1.72
N LEU A 918 49.74 43.97 2.71
CA LEU A 918 49.81 43.04 3.84
C LEU A 918 49.68 41.58 3.40
N LEU A 919 48.69 41.28 2.55
CA LEU A 919 48.45 39.93 2.04
C LEU A 919 49.60 39.46 1.13
N GLU A 920 50.17 40.32 0.29
CA GLU A 920 51.36 40.01 -0.52
C GLU A 920 52.59 39.69 0.34
N ALA A 921 52.83 40.48 1.39
CA ALA A 921 53.92 40.23 2.33
C ALA A 921 53.73 38.90 3.09
N PHE A 922 52.48 38.62 3.51
CA PHE A 922 52.12 37.38 4.19
C PHE A 922 52.31 36.14 3.29
N THR A 923 51.79 36.15 2.07
CA THR A 923 51.93 35.00 1.16
C THR A 923 53.38 34.77 0.74
N SER A 924 54.18 35.84 0.58
CA SER A 924 55.62 35.72 0.33
C SER A 924 56.37 35.10 1.51
N ALA A 925 55.97 35.44 2.75
CA ALA A 925 56.54 34.86 3.96
C ALA A 925 56.19 33.37 4.10
N MET A 926 54.93 32.99 3.83
CA MET A 926 54.49 31.59 3.81
C MET A 926 55.31 30.73 2.83
N ALA A 927 55.58 31.24 1.62
CA ALA A 927 56.35 30.50 0.60
C ALA A 927 57.83 30.28 0.95
N LYS A 928 58.38 31.04 1.91
CA LYS A 928 59.80 30.99 2.31
C LYS A 928 60.03 30.34 3.68
N ASP A 929 58.97 30.00 4.42
CA ASP A 929 59.09 29.45 5.77
C ASP A 929 59.40 27.94 5.74
N GLU A 930 60.52 27.53 6.34
CA GLU A 930 60.98 26.14 6.34
C GLU A 930 60.01 25.19 7.06
N ARG A 931 59.29 25.63 8.11
CA ARG A 931 58.35 24.76 8.85
C ARG A 931 57.11 24.47 8.02
N VAL A 932 56.60 25.48 7.32
CA VAL A 932 55.47 25.31 6.40
C VAL A 932 55.87 24.39 5.23
N ARG A 933 57.13 24.46 4.78
CA ARG A 933 57.68 23.60 3.73
C ARG A 933 57.83 22.14 4.14
N GLU A 934 58.28 21.87 5.37
CA GLU A 934 58.29 20.52 5.92
C GLU A 934 56.86 19.97 6.09
N PHE A 935 55.92 20.80 6.56
CA PHE A 935 54.52 20.43 6.70
C PHE A 935 53.85 20.10 5.36
N SER A 936 54.32 20.66 4.24
CA SER A 936 53.76 20.39 2.91
C SER A 936 54.22 19.08 2.27
N ALA A 937 55.14 18.32 2.90
CA ALA A 937 55.75 17.12 2.31
C ALA A 937 54.74 16.01 1.92
N ASP A 938 53.65 15.84 2.66
CA ASP A 938 52.61 14.83 2.43
C ASP A 938 51.25 15.44 2.02
N LYS A 939 51.23 16.74 1.66
CA LYS A 939 50.02 17.48 1.35
C LYS A 939 49.92 17.78 -0.14
N ASP A 940 48.69 17.72 -0.66
CA ASP A 940 48.31 18.23 -1.97
C ASP A 940 46.99 19.00 -1.82
N VAL A 941 47.10 20.26 -1.38
CA VAL A 941 45.96 21.15 -1.16
C VAL A 941 46.34 22.60 -1.43
N ALA A 942 45.43 23.36 -2.04
CA ALA A 942 45.51 24.82 -2.11
C ALA A 942 44.41 25.45 -1.27
N LEU A 943 44.79 26.26 -0.29
CA LEU A 943 43.87 27.09 0.49
C LEU A 943 43.62 28.37 -0.30
N TYR A 944 42.36 28.65 -0.64
CA TYR A 944 41.96 29.83 -1.42
C TYR A 944 41.02 30.69 -0.59
N PHE A 945 41.48 31.87 -0.18
CA PHE A 945 40.71 32.81 0.62
C PHE A 945 40.13 33.90 -0.28
N VAL A 946 38.82 34.09 -0.22
CA VAL A 946 38.09 35.12 -0.98
C VAL A 946 37.55 36.14 0.01
N LEU A 947 37.88 37.43 -0.20
CA LEU A 947 37.48 38.58 0.62
C LEU A 947 36.58 39.53 -0.20
N PRO A 948 35.27 39.25 -0.29
CA PRO A 948 34.34 39.96 -1.16
C PRO A 948 34.23 41.45 -0.85
N ASP A 949 34.31 41.81 0.43
CA ASP A 949 34.09 43.15 0.98
C ASP A 949 35.19 44.15 0.60
N ILE A 950 36.37 43.65 0.19
CA ILE A 950 37.49 44.47 -0.28
C ILE A 950 37.97 44.09 -1.69
N GLY A 951 37.26 43.18 -2.37
CA GLY A 951 37.61 42.74 -3.74
C GLY A 951 39.00 42.12 -3.86
N LEU A 952 39.48 41.44 -2.82
CA LEU A 952 40.77 40.74 -2.80
C LEU A 952 40.57 39.24 -2.61
N ASP A 953 41.48 38.46 -3.17
CA ASP A 953 41.59 37.03 -2.94
C ASP A 953 43.07 36.64 -2.83
N LEU A 954 43.35 35.58 -2.07
CA LEU A 954 44.69 35.04 -1.92
C LEU A 954 44.66 33.52 -1.89
N HIS A 955 45.78 32.89 -2.23
CA HIS A 955 45.94 31.46 -2.09
C HIS A 955 47.27 31.09 -1.42
N ILE A 956 47.27 29.91 -0.80
CA ILE A 956 48.45 29.22 -0.27
C ILE A 956 48.35 27.76 -0.69
N ALA A 957 49.23 27.29 -1.57
CA ALA A 957 49.29 25.91 -2.03
C ALA A 957 50.44 25.15 -1.38
N LEU A 958 50.12 23.94 -0.91
CA LEU A 958 51.02 23.00 -0.25
C LEU A 958 51.05 21.74 -1.11
N ARG A 959 52.19 21.47 -1.75
CA ARG A 959 52.35 20.34 -2.68
C ARG A 959 53.71 19.70 -2.52
N GLU A 960 53.76 18.49 -1.97
CA GLU A 960 54.93 17.61 -1.98
C GLU A 960 56.26 18.31 -1.57
N GLY A 961 56.23 19.13 -0.52
CA GLY A 961 57.42 19.85 -0.02
C GLY A 961 57.72 21.18 -0.73
N ALA A 962 56.80 21.65 -1.58
CA ALA A 962 56.75 23.01 -2.11
C ALA A 962 55.60 23.80 -1.46
N VAL A 963 55.84 25.09 -1.22
CA VAL A 963 54.83 26.05 -0.73
C VAL A 963 54.82 27.22 -1.69
N SER A 964 53.66 27.53 -2.26
CA SER A 964 53.47 28.76 -3.04
C SER A 964 52.31 29.56 -2.46
N GLY A 965 52.39 30.88 -2.55
CA GLY A 965 51.28 31.73 -2.16
C GLY A 965 51.32 33.05 -2.91
N GLY A 966 50.16 33.58 -3.22
CA GLY A 966 50.01 34.83 -3.94
C GLY A 966 48.57 35.35 -3.88
N LEU A 967 48.37 36.57 -4.38
CA LEU A 967 47.03 37.10 -4.62
C LEU A 967 46.42 36.45 -5.86
N GLY A 968 45.10 36.33 -5.90
CA GLY A 968 44.39 35.66 -6.98
C GLY A 968 44.15 34.17 -6.76
N LYS A 969 43.42 33.58 -7.70
CA LYS A 969 43.04 32.16 -7.71
C LYS A 969 44.26 31.23 -7.88
N PRO A 970 44.33 30.10 -7.16
CA PRO A 970 45.43 29.14 -7.31
C PRO A 970 45.38 28.40 -8.66
N GLU A 971 46.56 28.10 -9.23
CA GLU A 971 46.68 27.27 -10.44
C GLU A 971 46.71 25.76 -10.10
N GLY A 972 45.67 25.02 -10.54
CA GLY A 972 45.54 23.56 -10.44
C GLY A 972 45.35 23.00 -9.02
N GLY A 973 45.20 21.67 -8.88
CA GLY A 973 45.18 20.94 -7.60
C GLY A 973 43.83 20.93 -6.85
N SER A 974 43.78 20.26 -5.69
CA SER A 974 42.59 20.25 -4.81
C SER A 974 42.48 21.57 -4.05
N VAL A 975 41.46 22.38 -4.36
CA VAL A 975 41.26 23.69 -3.74
C VAL A 975 40.27 23.58 -2.58
N VAL A 976 40.64 24.16 -1.46
CA VAL A 976 39.77 24.43 -0.31
C VAL A 976 39.54 25.93 -0.28
N GLN A 977 38.33 26.35 -0.63
CA GLN A 977 37.96 27.75 -0.71
C GLN A 977 37.28 28.19 0.60
N LEU A 978 37.75 29.30 1.15
CA LEU A 978 37.20 29.97 2.33
C LEU A 978 36.78 31.39 1.93
N ARG A 979 35.48 31.65 1.99
CA ARG A 979 34.92 32.97 1.72
C ARG A 979 34.56 33.62 3.06
N MET A 980 35.12 34.79 3.34
CA MET A 980 34.92 35.53 4.60
C MET A 980 35.15 37.03 4.39
N ARG A 981 34.78 37.86 5.37
CA ARG A 981 35.10 39.30 5.35
C ARG A 981 36.56 39.57 5.72
N ALA A 982 37.10 40.70 5.27
CA ALA A 982 38.45 41.15 5.61
C ALA A 982 38.69 41.23 7.13
N ALA A 983 37.71 41.71 7.90
CA ALA A 983 37.77 41.77 9.36
C ALA A 983 37.84 40.39 10.03
N ILE A 984 37.19 39.38 9.45
CA ILE A 984 37.16 38.01 9.97
C ILE A 984 38.49 37.31 9.66
N LEU A 985 39.02 37.47 8.45
CA LEU A 985 40.35 36.95 8.10
C LEU A 985 41.44 37.57 8.98
N ASP A 986 41.42 38.88 9.15
CA ASP A 986 42.34 39.62 10.00
C ASP A 986 42.23 39.20 11.48
N GLY A 987 41.00 39.04 11.98
CA GLY A 987 40.73 38.54 13.32
C GLY A 987 41.22 37.11 13.54
N MET A 988 41.07 36.22 12.55
CA MET A 988 41.54 34.84 12.61
C MET A 988 43.06 34.76 12.65
N PHE A 989 43.76 35.52 11.79
CA PHE A 989 45.22 35.49 11.71
C PHE A 989 45.94 36.36 12.74
N THR A 990 45.23 37.22 13.47
CA THR A 990 45.73 37.86 14.70
C THR A 990 45.31 37.12 15.97
N GLY A 991 44.35 36.19 15.86
CA GLY A 991 43.79 35.38 16.94
C GLY A 991 42.81 36.13 17.85
N LYS A 992 42.22 37.21 17.34
CA LYS A 992 41.09 37.93 17.97
C LYS A 992 39.74 37.25 17.71
N VAL A 993 39.67 36.43 16.66
CA VAL A 993 38.49 35.66 16.25
C VAL A 993 38.84 34.18 16.23
N ASN A 994 38.02 33.35 16.86
CA ASN A 994 38.16 31.90 16.81
C ASN A 994 37.59 31.39 15.48
N ALA A 995 38.43 30.74 14.67
CA ALA A 995 38.06 30.24 13.35
C ALA A 995 36.86 29.25 13.36
N MET A 996 36.75 28.42 14.41
CA MET A 996 35.64 27.48 14.55
C MET A 996 34.35 28.18 14.96
N GLU A 997 34.45 29.15 15.87
CA GLU A 997 33.31 29.95 16.34
C GLU A 997 32.73 30.82 15.23
N ALA A 998 33.59 31.49 14.43
CA ALA A 998 33.18 32.26 13.26
C ALA A 998 32.57 31.39 12.15
N ALA A 999 33.09 30.18 11.93
CA ALA A 999 32.48 29.21 11.00
C ALA A 999 31.12 28.71 11.52
N MET A 1000 30.97 28.45 12.82
CA MET A 1000 29.70 28.07 13.44
C MET A 1000 28.67 29.20 13.44
N GLN A 1001 29.11 30.46 13.40
CA GLN A 1001 28.27 31.66 13.31
C GLN A 1001 27.96 32.06 11.85
N GLY A 1002 28.44 31.31 10.85
CA GLY A 1002 28.18 31.58 9.43
C GLY A 1002 29.00 32.75 8.85
N GLU A 1003 29.98 33.28 9.59
CA GLU A 1003 30.85 34.37 9.14
C GLU A 1003 31.97 33.90 8.18
N VAL A 1004 32.16 32.59 8.07
CA VAL A 1004 33.08 31.93 7.14
C VAL A 1004 32.32 30.86 6.35
N ALA A 1005 32.20 31.04 5.04
CA ALA A 1005 31.65 30.05 4.13
C ALA A 1005 32.78 29.16 3.56
N PHE A 1006 32.57 27.86 3.58
CA PHE A 1006 33.58 26.85 3.26
C PHE A 1006 33.13 25.99 2.07
N THR A 1007 33.98 25.85 1.05
CA THR A 1007 33.76 24.93 -0.09
C THR A 1007 35.03 24.15 -0.42
N GLY A 1008 34.98 22.81 -0.42
CA GLY A 1008 36.13 21.95 -0.74
C GLY A 1008 36.16 20.63 0.06
N ASP A 1009 37.22 19.84 -0.11
CA ASP A 1009 37.41 18.56 0.60
C ASP A 1009 37.60 18.81 2.11
N ALA A 1010 36.60 18.42 2.92
CA ALA A 1010 36.56 18.63 4.36
C ALA A 1010 37.73 17.94 5.11
N GLY A 1011 38.26 16.84 4.58
CA GLY A 1011 39.44 16.18 5.13
C GLY A 1011 40.72 17.00 4.91
N LYS A 1012 40.80 17.72 3.79
CA LYS A 1012 41.90 18.65 3.49
C LYS A 1012 41.75 19.99 4.22
N ALA A 1013 40.53 20.39 4.59
CA ALA A 1013 40.25 21.56 5.43
C ALA A 1013 40.96 21.53 6.79
N MET A 1014 41.15 20.32 7.34
CA MET A 1014 41.81 20.12 8.63
C MET A 1014 43.29 20.55 8.63
N ALA A 1015 43.93 20.68 7.45
CA ALA A 1015 45.27 21.25 7.33
C ALA A 1015 45.32 22.72 7.82
N ILE A 1016 44.21 23.46 7.75
CA ILE A 1016 44.10 24.84 8.21
C ILE A 1016 44.24 24.92 9.73
N GLN A 1017 43.60 24.02 10.47
CA GLN A 1017 43.73 23.96 11.93
C GLN A 1017 45.17 23.63 12.35
N GLN A 1018 45.85 22.76 11.61
CA GLN A 1018 47.22 22.35 11.90
C GLN A 1018 48.24 23.45 11.55
N LEU A 1019 47.98 24.28 10.53
CA LEU A 1019 48.79 25.43 10.14
C LEU A 1019 48.43 26.73 10.85
N GLN A 1020 47.34 26.77 11.61
CA GLN A 1020 46.79 28.01 12.20
C GLN A 1020 47.82 28.77 13.04
N GLY A 1021 48.69 28.06 13.77
CA GLY A 1021 49.77 28.65 14.55
C GLY A 1021 50.84 29.34 13.71
N ASP A 1022 51.26 28.73 12.61
CA ASP A 1022 52.27 29.30 11.71
C ASP A 1022 51.71 30.42 10.84
N MET A 1023 50.47 30.28 10.36
CA MET A 1023 49.77 31.35 9.65
C MET A 1023 49.61 32.59 10.53
N ARG A 1024 49.22 32.41 11.80
CA ARG A 1024 49.13 33.51 12.77
C ARG A 1024 50.46 34.21 12.98
N ARG A 1025 51.54 33.44 13.18
CA ARG A 1025 52.90 33.97 13.38
C ARG A 1025 53.36 34.80 12.17
N LEU A 1026 53.20 34.27 10.97
CA LEU A 1026 53.68 34.89 9.73
C LEU A 1026 52.83 36.09 9.32
N TYR A 1027 51.52 36.04 9.52
CA TYR A 1027 50.61 37.17 9.27
C TYR A 1027 50.85 38.33 10.23
N THR A 1028 51.07 38.04 11.52
CA THR A 1028 51.38 39.06 12.53
C THR A 1028 52.70 39.77 12.21
N ALA A 1029 53.74 39.02 11.82
CA ALA A 1029 55.02 39.61 11.40
C ALA A 1029 54.89 40.47 10.13
N ALA A 1030 54.09 40.04 9.15
CA ALA A 1030 53.79 40.85 7.96
C ALA A 1030 53.06 42.14 8.33
N ARG A 1031 52.15 42.10 9.31
CA ARG A 1031 51.41 43.28 9.81
C ARG A 1031 52.30 44.28 10.53
N GLU A 1032 53.28 43.82 11.31
CA GLU A 1032 54.28 44.69 11.95
C GLU A 1032 55.17 45.40 10.92
N GLN A 1033 55.46 44.75 9.78
CA GLN A 1033 56.29 45.30 8.71
C GLN A 1033 55.55 46.29 7.80
N VAL A 1034 54.28 46.01 7.46
CA VAL A 1034 53.48 46.82 6.51
C VAL A 1034 52.67 47.92 7.20
N GLY A 1035 52.30 47.74 8.47
CA GLY A 1035 51.45 48.65 9.24
C GLY A 1035 49.96 48.26 9.24
N ASP A 1036 49.19 48.85 10.16
CA ASP A 1036 47.77 48.50 10.37
C ASP A 1036 46.87 48.96 9.19
N PRO A 1037 46.03 48.08 8.61
CA PRO A 1037 45.09 48.44 7.55
C PRO A 1037 43.93 49.34 8.00
N GLY A 1038 43.69 49.51 9.31
CA GLY A 1038 42.61 50.35 9.85
C GLY A 1038 41.44 49.54 10.44
N ASP A 1039 40.32 50.22 10.75
CA ASP A 1039 39.13 49.54 11.30
C ASP A 1039 38.35 48.80 10.21
N LEU A 1040 38.72 47.54 9.99
CA LEU A 1040 38.09 46.64 9.02
C LEU A 1040 36.62 46.32 9.37
N THR A 1041 36.17 46.56 10.61
CA THR A 1041 34.77 46.32 11.01
C THR A 1041 33.83 47.42 10.50
N ALA A 1042 34.38 48.57 10.11
CA ALA A 1042 33.64 49.70 9.54
C ALA A 1042 33.31 49.52 8.04
N ILE A 1043 33.80 48.45 7.38
CA ILE A 1043 33.51 48.17 5.97
C ILE A 1043 32.03 47.73 5.84
N PRO A 1044 31.21 48.40 5.02
CA PRO A 1044 29.80 48.05 4.81
C PRO A 1044 29.65 46.61 4.29
N GLN A 1045 28.64 45.89 4.78
CA GLN A 1045 28.40 44.51 4.33
C GLN A 1045 27.96 44.48 2.86
N PRO A 1046 28.61 43.70 1.98
CA PRO A 1046 28.11 43.42 0.63
C PRO A 1046 26.78 42.65 0.76
N GLY A 1047 25.69 43.19 0.23
CA GLY A 1047 24.34 42.64 0.37
C GLY A 1047 23.38 43.50 1.20
N GLY A 1048 23.84 44.63 1.75
CA GLY A 1048 22.95 45.70 2.23
C GLY A 1048 22.37 46.52 1.07
N SER A 1049 21.62 45.90 0.17
CA SER A 1049 20.74 46.64 -0.75
C SER A 1049 19.40 45.90 -0.87
N ALA A 1050 18.34 46.70 -0.86
CA ALA A 1050 16.97 46.26 -1.05
C ALA A 1050 16.90 45.29 -2.23
N SER A 1051 16.42 44.07 -1.98
CA SER A 1051 16.09 43.17 -3.08
C SER A 1051 15.00 43.85 -3.92
N PRO A 1052 15.22 44.04 -5.23
CA PRO A 1052 14.19 44.59 -6.08
C PRO A 1052 13.07 43.58 -6.12
N ALA A 1053 11.85 44.07 -5.88
CA ALA A 1053 10.68 43.48 -6.49
C ALA A 1053 10.90 43.43 -8.01
N ALA A 1054 11.43 42.31 -8.52
CA ALA A 1054 10.93 41.80 -9.78
C ALA A 1054 9.54 41.24 -9.44
N ALA A 1055 8.57 42.16 -9.35
CA ALA A 1055 7.19 41.79 -9.50
C ALA A 1055 7.13 40.87 -10.72
N ALA A 1056 6.77 39.60 -10.52
CA ALA A 1056 6.23 38.81 -11.62
C ALA A 1056 5.08 39.67 -12.15
N LYS A 1057 5.33 40.32 -13.29
CA LYS A 1057 4.30 41.15 -13.92
C LYS A 1057 3.10 40.22 -14.09
N PRO A 1058 1.88 40.64 -13.69
CA PRO A 1058 0.70 39.85 -13.94
C PRO A 1058 0.74 39.42 -15.40
N VAL A 1059 0.79 38.10 -15.61
CA VAL A 1059 0.82 37.52 -16.94
C VAL A 1059 -0.47 37.97 -17.60
N ALA A 1060 -0.36 38.78 -18.65
CA ALA A 1060 -1.53 39.35 -19.32
C ALA A 1060 -2.40 38.20 -19.84
N ALA A 1061 -3.72 38.39 -19.88
CA ALA A 1061 -4.68 37.38 -20.32
C ALA A 1061 -4.45 36.82 -21.74
N ASN A 1062 -3.53 37.40 -22.52
CA ASN A 1062 -3.13 36.97 -23.88
C ASN A 1062 -1.66 36.52 -23.96
N ASP A 1063 -1.04 36.08 -22.86
CA ASP A 1063 0.33 35.55 -22.89
C ASP A 1063 0.35 34.07 -23.33
N ILE A 1064 1.10 33.78 -24.40
CA ILE A 1064 1.24 32.44 -24.97
C ILE A 1064 1.71 31.38 -23.95
N ARG A 1065 2.39 31.80 -22.86
CA ARG A 1065 2.80 30.90 -21.77
C ARG A 1065 1.59 30.28 -21.06
N VAL A 1066 0.50 31.04 -20.89
CA VAL A 1066 -0.75 30.53 -20.30
C VAL A 1066 -1.34 29.45 -21.21
N ASP A 1067 -1.34 29.69 -22.53
CA ASP A 1067 -1.86 28.74 -23.50
C ASP A 1067 -1.01 27.47 -23.55
N ILE A 1068 0.32 27.57 -23.46
CA ILE A 1068 1.23 26.40 -23.37
C ILE A 1068 0.89 25.55 -22.16
N VAL A 1069 0.68 26.16 -21.00
CA VAL A 1069 0.31 25.43 -19.77
C VAL A 1069 -1.04 24.77 -19.90
N ALA A 1070 -2.06 25.50 -20.37
CA ALA A 1070 -3.41 24.98 -20.55
C ALA A 1070 -3.43 23.81 -21.54
N THR A 1071 -2.75 23.97 -22.68
CA THR A 1071 -2.63 22.93 -23.71
C THR A 1071 -1.89 21.71 -23.18
N THR A 1072 -0.82 21.90 -22.41
CA THR A 1072 -0.08 20.78 -21.82
C THR A 1072 -0.96 20.01 -20.82
N LYS A 1073 -1.75 20.72 -20.00
CA LYS A 1073 -2.71 20.09 -19.08
C LYS A 1073 -3.81 19.32 -19.82
N GLU A 1074 -4.38 19.90 -20.88
CA GLU A 1074 -5.38 19.24 -21.72
C GLU A 1074 -4.82 17.95 -22.35
N LEU A 1075 -3.62 18.01 -22.94
CA LEU A 1075 -2.96 16.84 -23.53
C LEU A 1075 -2.64 15.76 -22.47
N TYR A 1076 -2.34 16.17 -21.24
CA TYR A 1076 -2.12 15.25 -20.12
C TYR A 1076 -3.43 14.60 -19.66
N GLU A 1077 -4.52 15.37 -19.57
CA GLU A 1077 -5.86 14.89 -19.21
C GLU A 1077 -6.39 13.84 -20.19
N ILE A 1078 -6.14 14.02 -21.50
CA ILE A 1078 -6.49 13.03 -22.53
C ILE A 1078 -5.44 11.92 -22.70
N GLN A 1079 -4.42 11.87 -21.83
CA GLN A 1079 -3.40 10.82 -21.76
C GLN A 1079 -2.51 10.65 -23.01
N VAL A 1080 -2.30 11.72 -23.79
CA VAL A 1080 -1.38 11.69 -24.95
C VAL A 1080 0.03 12.21 -24.62
N ILE A 1081 0.22 12.83 -23.47
CA ILE A 1081 1.53 13.08 -22.85
C ILE A 1081 1.55 12.47 -21.45
N THR A 1082 2.73 12.21 -20.89
CA THR A 1082 2.88 11.57 -19.58
C THR A 1082 3.29 12.57 -18.51
N ALA A 1083 3.41 12.11 -17.27
CA ALA A 1083 3.82 12.90 -16.11
C ALA A 1083 5.13 13.69 -16.34
N THR A 1084 6.08 13.10 -17.04
CA THR A 1084 7.41 13.68 -17.30
C THR A 1084 7.81 13.65 -18.78
N GLY A 1085 7.05 12.98 -19.64
CA GLY A 1085 7.32 12.83 -21.06
C GLY A 1085 6.30 13.58 -21.93
N GLY A 1086 6.72 13.95 -23.14
CA GLY A 1086 5.96 14.81 -24.04
C GLY A 1086 6.21 16.29 -23.74
N ASN A 1087 6.43 17.09 -24.77
CA ASN A 1087 6.94 18.45 -24.64
C ASN A 1087 6.21 19.41 -25.57
N VAL A 1088 6.02 20.65 -25.12
CA VAL A 1088 5.27 21.67 -25.86
C VAL A 1088 6.14 22.92 -25.98
N CYS A 1089 6.26 23.44 -27.19
CA CYS A 1089 6.86 24.76 -27.42
C CYS A 1089 6.00 25.64 -28.33
N ALA A 1090 6.10 26.95 -28.15
CA ALA A 1090 5.52 27.93 -29.07
C ALA A 1090 6.40 29.18 -29.21
N ARG A 1091 6.42 29.77 -30.41
CA ARG A 1091 7.11 31.03 -30.72
C ARG A 1091 6.49 32.18 -29.95
N ILE A 1092 7.33 33.13 -29.55
CA ILE A 1092 6.89 34.33 -28.86
C ILE A 1092 6.29 35.32 -29.88
N PRO A 1093 5.06 35.81 -29.68
CA PRO A 1093 4.48 36.84 -30.53
C PRO A 1093 5.38 38.08 -30.59
N GLY A 1094 5.82 38.47 -31.79
CA GLY A 1094 6.70 39.62 -32.01
C GLY A 1094 8.21 39.32 -31.91
N ALA A 1095 8.61 38.12 -31.47
CA ALA A 1095 10.02 37.69 -31.44
C ALA A 1095 10.17 36.35 -32.18
N PRO A 1096 10.32 36.39 -33.52
CA PRO A 1096 10.23 35.19 -34.36
C PRO A 1096 11.34 34.17 -34.11
N ASN A 1097 12.48 34.56 -33.51
CA ASN A 1097 13.60 33.66 -33.22
C ASN A 1097 13.64 33.16 -31.77
N GLU A 1098 12.57 33.40 -31.00
CA GLU A 1098 12.48 33.03 -29.60
C GLU A 1098 11.24 32.16 -29.37
N VAL A 1099 11.35 31.15 -28.51
CA VAL A 1099 10.26 30.26 -28.13
C VAL A 1099 10.18 30.08 -26.62
N TRP A 1100 8.98 29.85 -26.13
CA TRP A 1100 8.74 29.25 -24.83
C TRP A 1100 8.63 27.74 -25.00
N ILE A 1101 9.32 26.97 -24.15
CA ILE A 1101 9.28 25.51 -24.15
C ILE A 1101 9.10 24.98 -22.72
N THR A 1102 8.45 23.82 -22.60
CA THR A 1102 8.34 23.12 -21.33
C THR A 1102 9.73 22.78 -20.74
N PRO A 1103 9.95 22.97 -19.43
CA PRO A 1103 11.22 22.67 -18.77
C PRO A 1103 11.47 21.16 -18.69
N SER A 1104 12.75 20.79 -18.57
CA SER A 1104 13.18 19.42 -18.28
C SER A 1104 12.91 19.06 -16.81
N GLN A 1105 12.71 17.77 -16.55
CA GLN A 1105 12.58 17.18 -15.20
C GLN A 1105 11.50 17.83 -14.30
N LEU A 1106 10.47 18.44 -14.90
CA LEU A 1106 9.31 18.95 -14.20
C LEU A 1106 8.08 18.09 -14.47
N PHE A 1107 7.36 17.74 -13.41
CA PHE A 1107 6.07 17.07 -13.52
C PHE A 1107 5.06 18.00 -14.20
N LYS A 1108 4.32 17.52 -15.21
CA LYS A 1108 3.39 18.37 -15.99
C LYS A 1108 2.28 18.99 -15.14
N GLY A 1109 1.93 18.38 -14.00
CA GLY A 1109 0.99 18.94 -13.02
C GLY A 1109 1.49 20.21 -12.31
N ASP A 1110 2.82 20.37 -12.20
CA ASP A 1110 3.47 21.54 -11.57
C ASP A 1110 3.79 22.66 -12.59
N LEU A 1111 3.39 22.48 -13.85
CA LEU A 1111 3.66 23.43 -14.91
C LEU A 1111 2.84 24.71 -14.71
N ARG A 1112 3.54 25.83 -14.61
CA ARG A 1112 2.99 27.19 -14.51
C ARG A 1112 3.66 28.10 -15.55
N PRO A 1113 3.04 29.21 -15.99
CA PRO A 1113 3.60 30.08 -17.01
C PRO A 1113 5.01 30.59 -16.66
N GLU A 1114 5.28 30.78 -15.37
CA GLU A 1114 6.52 31.35 -14.83
C GLU A 1114 7.70 30.37 -14.88
N VAL A 1115 7.43 29.06 -15.00
CA VAL A 1115 8.47 28.01 -15.05
C VAL A 1115 8.75 27.51 -16.46
N LEU A 1116 8.09 28.06 -17.49
CA LEU A 1116 8.46 27.82 -18.88
C LEU A 1116 9.81 28.45 -19.19
N VAL A 1117 10.55 27.84 -20.12
CA VAL A 1117 11.92 28.26 -20.44
C VAL A 1117 11.91 29.01 -21.76
N ARG A 1118 12.51 30.20 -21.77
CA ARG A 1118 12.69 31.01 -22.98
C ARG A 1118 14.03 30.67 -23.62
N ILE A 1119 13.99 30.18 -24.85
CA ILE A 1119 15.19 29.86 -25.61
C ILE A 1119 15.15 30.52 -26.99
N ASP A 1120 16.33 30.84 -27.52
CA ASP A 1120 16.45 31.10 -28.95
C ASP A 1120 16.41 29.80 -29.77
N LEU A 1121 16.35 29.91 -31.10
CA LEU A 1121 16.36 28.74 -31.97
C LEU A 1121 17.69 27.97 -31.96
N ASP A 1122 18.76 28.52 -31.39
CA ASP A 1122 20.04 27.84 -31.18
C ASP A 1122 20.08 27.07 -29.85
N GLY A 1123 19.01 27.14 -29.05
CA GLY A 1123 18.87 26.44 -27.77
C GLY A 1123 19.46 27.18 -26.58
N LYS A 1124 19.93 28.41 -26.77
CA LYS A 1124 20.48 29.23 -25.70
C LYS A 1124 19.33 29.78 -24.86
N SER A 1125 19.40 29.59 -23.55
CA SER A 1125 18.48 30.23 -22.61
C SER A 1125 18.65 31.75 -22.66
N LEU A 1126 17.55 32.47 -22.78
CA LEU A 1126 17.54 33.93 -22.90
C LEU A 1126 17.22 34.64 -21.58
N ASP A 1127 16.76 33.90 -20.57
CA ASP A 1127 16.45 34.41 -19.24
C ASP A 1127 17.51 33.93 -18.23
N GLU A 1128 18.09 34.88 -17.48
CA GLU A 1128 19.06 34.59 -16.42
C GLU A 1128 18.38 33.84 -15.25
N GLY A 1129 18.99 32.73 -14.82
CA GLY A 1129 18.46 31.89 -13.74
C GLY A 1129 17.27 30.98 -14.14
N ALA A 1130 16.91 30.90 -15.42
CA ALA A 1130 15.85 30.02 -15.88
C ALA A 1130 16.21 28.53 -15.76
N ARG A 1131 15.18 27.68 -15.61
CA ARG A 1131 15.32 26.22 -15.61
C ARG A 1131 15.85 25.71 -16.95
N SER A 1132 16.42 24.50 -16.96
CA SER A 1132 16.82 23.86 -18.22
C SER A 1132 15.60 23.55 -19.10
N ALA A 1133 15.66 23.92 -20.38
CA ALA A 1133 14.69 23.50 -21.39
C ALA A 1133 14.63 21.96 -21.49
N SER A 1134 13.52 21.41 -22.00
CA SER A 1134 13.39 19.98 -22.28
C SER A 1134 14.64 19.40 -22.95
N SER A 1135 15.03 18.17 -22.59
CA SER A 1135 16.13 17.45 -23.24
C SER A 1135 15.94 17.23 -24.75
N GLU A 1136 14.73 17.47 -25.27
CA GLU A 1136 14.40 17.38 -26.69
C GLU A 1136 14.28 18.76 -27.36
N TRP A 1137 14.77 19.83 -26.72
CA TRP A 1137 14.72 21.19 -27.26
C TRP A 1137 15.28 21.27 -28.68
N SER A 1138 16.32 20.49 -29.00
CA SER A 1138 16.97 20.48 -30.31
C SER A 1138 16.04 20.02 -31.42
N MET A 1139 15.21 19.01 -31.16
CA MET A 1139 14.17 18.56 -32.08
C MET A 1139 13.14 19.66 -32.35
N HIS A 1140 12.66 20.33 -31.29
CA HIS A 1140 11.70 21.41 -31.41
C HIS A 1140 12.25 22.61 -32.19
N THR A 1141 13.47 23.08 -31.87
CA THR A 1141 14.06 24.25 -32.53
C THR A 1141 14.47 23.96 -33.98
N GLN A 1142 14.97 22.76 -34.29
CA GLN A 1142 15.27 22.37 -35.67
C GLN A 1142 14.02 22.28 -36.55
N ILE A 1143 12.92 21.72 -36.03
CA ILE A 1143 11.62 21.75 -36.73
C ILE A 1143 11.22 23.20 -37.05
N LEU A 1144 11.31 24.10 -36.06
CA LEU A 1144 10.97 25.50 -36.23
C LEU A 1144 11.92 26.21 -37.23
N LYS A 1145 13.20 25.86 -37.29
CA LYS A 1145 14.16 26.40 -38.28
C LYS A 1145 13.85 25.92 -39.70
N LYS A 1146 13.57 24.63 -39.88
CA LYS A 1146 13.28 24.03 -41.20
C LYS A 1146 11.86 24.32 -41.70
N LYS A 1147 10.92 24.62 -40.78
CA LYS A 1147 9.53 24.96 -41.08
C LYS A 1147 9.14 26.33 -40.49
N PRO A 1148 9.55 27.45 -41.12
CA PRO A 1148 9.32 28.81 -40.59
C PRO A 1148 7.85 29.16 -40.34
N GLU A 1149 6.93 28.53 -41.09
CA GLU A 1149 5.49 28.67 -40.93
C GLU A 1149 4.94 28.05 -39.63
N ALA A 1150 5.68 27.11 -39.01
CA ALA A 1150 5.31 26.55 -37.72
C ALA A 1150 5.56 27.57 -36.59
N LYS A 1151 4.55 27.76 -35.76
CA LYS A 1151 4.61 28.60 -34.55
C LYS A 1151 4.59 27.80 -33.26
N ALA A 1152 4.24 26.51 -33.31
CA ALA A 1152 4.27 25.62 -32.16
C ALA A 1152 4.67 24.21 -32.57
N VAL A 1153 5.30 23.48 -31.66
CA VAL A 1153 5.66 22.06 -31.81
C VAL A 1153 5.29 21.32 -30.54
N ILE A 1154 4.62 20.19 -30.70
CA ILE A 1154 4.17 19.31 -29.63
C ILE A 1154 4.74 17.92 -29.89
N HIS A 1155 5.50 17.41 -28.93
CA HIS A 1155 5.85 15.99 -28.85
C HIS A 1155 4.91 15.31 -27.85
N ALA A 1156 4.23 14.27 -28.32
CA ALA A 1156 3.25 13.48 -27.57
C ALA A 1156 3.65 12.00 -27.52
N HIS A 1157 3.45 11.35 -26.37
CA HIS A 1157 3.52 9.89 -26.22
C HIS A 1157 2.14 9.27 -26.45
N ALA A 1158 1.55 9.58 -27.62
CA ALA A 1158 0.19 9.22 -27.97
C ALA A 1158 0.08 7.69 -28.27
N PRO A 1159 -0.57 6.89 -27.40
CA PRO A 1159 -0.43 5.43 -27.39
C PRO A 1159 -0.94 4.74 -28.67
N TYR A 1160 -2.06 5.18 -29.24
CA TYR A 1160 -2.60 4.58 -30.46
C TYR A 1160 -1.78 4.98 -31.68
N ALA A 1161 -1.35 6.25 -31.78
CA ALA A 1161 -0.42 6.72 -32.79
C ALA A 1161 0.91 5.94 -32.76
N THR A 1162 1.49 5.74 -31.56
CA THR A 1162 2.71 4.94 -31.40
C THR A 1162 2.49 3.48 -31.76
N THR A 1163 1.34 2.90 -31.41
CA THR A 1163 1.00 1.52 -31.78
C THR A 1163 0.86 1.36 -33.29
N LEU A 1164 0.20 2.31 -33.96
CA LEU A 1164 0.06 2.33 -35.42
C LEU A 1164 1.42 2.45 -36.12
N ALA A 1165 2.30 3.30 -35.59
CA ALA A 1165 3.67 3.45 -36.07
C ALA A 1165 4.48 2.15 -35.90
N ASN A 1166 4.40 1.52 -34.73
CA ASN A 1166 5.11 0.27 -34.40
C ASN A 1166 4.61 -0.91 -35.23
N ALA A 1167 3.32 -0.94 -35.56
CA ALA A 1167 2.72 -1.95 -36.41
C ALA A 1167 3.06 -1.77 -37.90
N GLY A 1168 3.68 -0.66 -38.30
CA GLY A 1168 3.96 -0.34 -39.69
C GLY A 1168 2.69 -0.13 -40.54
N LEU A 1169 1.56 0.15 -39.90
CA LEU A 1169 0.27 0.34 -40.57
C LEU A 1169 0.10 1.79 -41.04
N PRO A 1170 -0.49 2.04 -42.23
CA PRO A 1170 -0.65 3.38 -42.78
C PRO A 1170 -1.62 4.25 -41.96
N PHE A 1171 -1.38 5.56 -41.90
CA PHE A 1171 -2.38 6.51 -41.42
C PHE A 1171 -3.33 6.85 -42.57
N LEU A 1172 -4.58 6.42 -42.43
CA LEU A 1172 -5.56 6.42 -43.51
C LEU A 1172 -6.55 7.59 -43.39
N PRO A 1173 -7.03 8.17 -44.52
CA PRO A 1173 -7.98 9.28 -44.51
C PRO A 1173 -9.41 8.78 -44.24
N ILE A 1174 -9.64 8.27 -43.03
CA ILE A 1174 -10.91 7.66 -42.60
C ILE A 1174 -11.96 8.71 -42.20
N SER A 1175 -11.54 9.96 -41.98
CA SER A 1175 -12.39 11.10 -41.65
C SER A 1175 -11.95 12.34 -42.40
N THR A 1176 -12.80 13.36 -42.40
CA THR A 1176 -12.50 14.68 -43.00
C THR A 1176 -11.25 15.30 -42.42
N GLU A 1177 -11.03 15.12 -41.11
CA GLU A 1177 -9.91 15.62 -40.35
C GLU A 1177 -8.64 14.79 -40.60
N ALA A 1178 -8.75 13.46 -40.67
CA ALA A 1178 -7.62 12.57 -40.98
C ALA A 1178 -7.10 12.79 -42.41
N ALA A 1179 -7.98 13.18 -43.34
CA ALA A 1179 -7.61 13.46 -44.73
C ALA A 1179 -6.58 14.59 -44.88
N PHE A 1180 -6.49 15.51 -43.92
CA PHE A 1180 -5.53 16.62 -43.94
C PHE A 1180 -4.08 16.16 -43.83
N PHE A 1181 -3.83 15.05 -43.13
CA PHE A 1181 -2.46 14.57 -42.89
C PHE A 1181 -1.96 13.62 -43.97
N GLY A 1182 -2.85 12.81 -44.55
CA GLY A 1182 -2.41 11.69 -45.38
C GLY A 1182 -1.59 10.67 -44.58
N ASP A 1183 -0.84 9.78 -45.25
CA ASP A 1183 0.02 8.86 -44.50
C ASP A 1183 1.15 9.64 -43.84
N ILE A 1184 1.22 9.56 -42.52
CA ILE A 1184 2.16 10.29 -41.69
C ILE A 1184 3.53 9.60 -41.78
N PRO A 1185 4.62 10.35 -42.06
CA PRO A 1185 5.96 9.79 -42.16
C PRO A 1185 6.42 9.17 -40.84
N ARG A 1186 7.20 8.09 -40.93
CA ARG A 1186 7.72 7.34 -39.77
C ARG A 1186 9.23 7.48 -39.68
N VAL A 1187 9.71 7.95 -38.54
CA VAL A 1187 11.12 7.95 -38.16
C VAL A 1187 11.39 6.69 -37.33
N PRO A 1188 12.42 5.88 -37.66
CA PRO A 1188 12.78 4.72 -36.87
C PRO A 1188 13.19 5.12 -35.46
N PHE A 1189 13.26 4.16 -34.54
CA PHE A 1189 13.72 4.46 -33.18
C PHE A 1189 15.16 4.98 -33.21
N ILE A 1190 15.33 6.25 -32.85
CA ILE A 1190 16.61 6.91 -32.59
C ILE A 1190 16.53 7.44 -31.17
N MET A 1191 17.64 7.37 -30.44
CA MET A 1191 17.70 7.74 -29.03
C MET A 1191 17.17 9.17 -28.79
N PRO A 1192 16.10 9.37 -27.98
CA PRO A 1192 15.67 10.68 -27.47
C PRO A 1192 16.82 11.59 -27.02
N GLY A 1193 16.70 12.88 -27.31
CA GLY A 1193 17.68 13.91 -26.92
C GLY A 1193 18.98 13.92 -27.75
N THR A 1194 19.07 13.16 -28.83
CA THR A 1194 20.24 13.19 -29.74
C THR A 1194 20.01 14.07 -30.97
N ASP A 1195 21.09 14.66 -31.49
CA ASP A 1195 21.03 15.46 -32.73
C ASP A 1195 20.59 14.62 -33.94
N ALA A 1196 20.91 13.33 -33.94
CA ALA A 1196 20.47 12.40 -34.99
C ALA A 1196 18.94 12.26 -35.06
N LEU A 1197 18.27 12.23 -33.90
CA LEU A 1197 16.81 12.21 -33.85
C LEU A 1197 16.23 13.55 -34.31
N ALA A 1198 16.80 14.66 -33.83
CA ALA A 1198 16.37 16.00 -34.21
C ALA A 1198 16.47 16.24 -35.73
N GLU A 1199 17.56 15.79 -36.36
CA GLU A 1199 17.76 15.91 -37.81
C GLU A 1199 16.77 15.05 -38.59
N ALA A 1200 16.57 13.79 -38.18
CA ALA A 1200 15.65 12.87 -38.84
C ALA A 1200 14.18 13.33 -38.75
N VAL A 1201 13.76 13.79 -37.57
CA VAL A 1201 12.39 14.31 -37.36
C VAL A 1201 12.20 15.64 -38.07
N SER A 1202 13.17 16.57 -38.00
CA SER A 1202 13.04 17.87 -38.66
C SER A 1202 13.04 17.78 -40.19
N GLU A 1203 13.78 16.83 -40.78
CA GLU A 1203 13.71 16.56 -42.22
C GLU A 1203 12.36 15.98 -42.63
N ALA A 1204 11.82 15.03 -41.86
CA ALA A 1204 10.48 14.47 -42.11
C ALA A 1204 9.37 15.53 -41.96
N MET A 1205 9.56 16.50 -41.05
CA MET A 1205 8.61 17.59 -40.79
C MET A 1205 8.62 18.69 -41.86
N LYS A 1206 9.59 18.71 -42.79
CA LYS A 1206 9.69 19.75 -43.82
C LYS A 1206 8.40 19.87 -44.66
N ASP A 1207 7.96 18.73 -45.18
CA ASP A 1207 6.79 18.61 -46.06
C ASP A 1207 5.53 18.11 -45.32
N ASN A 1208 5.60 17.92 -44.00
CA ASN A 1208 4.54 17.33 -43.18
C ASN A 1208 4.23 18.18 -41.95
N TRP A 1209 3.08 17.96 -41.32
CA TRP A 1209 2.70 18.61 -40.05
C TRP A 1209 2.73 17.66 -38.86
N ALA A 1210 2.91 16.36 -39.11
CA ALA A 1210 3.02 15.31 -38.11
C ALA A 1210 4.09 14.30 -38.53
N VAL A 1211 4.75 13.68 -37.55
CA VAL A 1211 5.75 12.63 -37.74
C VAL A 1211 5.56 11.58 -36.66
N PHE A 1212 5.46 10.31 -37.05
CA PHE A 1212 5.50 9.19 -36.13
C PHE A 1212 6.94 8.84 -35.78
N MET A 1213 7.20 8.61 -34.49
CA MET A 1213 8.48 8.11 -34.00
C MET A 1213 8.26 6.72 -33.44
N VAL A 1214 8.83 5.70 -34.10
CA VAL A 1214 8.69 4.30 -33.68
C VAL A 1214 9.22 4.12 -32.25
N ASN A 1215 8.43 3.48 -31.39
CA ASN A 1215 8.65 3.29 -29.95
C ASN A 1215 8.81 4.56 -29.10
N HIS A 1216 8.58 5.74 -29.66
CA HIS A 1216 8.86 6.99 -28.97
C HIS A 1216 7.64 7.91 -28.89
N GLY A 1217 6.86 8.08 -29.96
CA GLY A 1217 5.70 8.95 -29.90
C GLY A 1217 5.25 9.53 -31.24
N LEU A 1218 4.63 10.69 -31.15
CA LEU A 1218 4.12 11.51 -32.24
C LEU A 1218 4.65 12.94 -32.05
N VAL A 1219 5.21 13.55 -33.09
CA VAL A 1219 5.55 14.97 -33.09
C VAL A 1219 4.65 15.68 -34.08
N VAL A 1220 4.11 16.83 -33.67
CA VAL A 1220 3.23 17.67 -34.49
C VAL A 1220 3.74 19.10 -34.47
N ALA A 1221 3.78 19.74 -35.63
CA ALA A 1221 4.00 21.18 -35.76
C ALA A 1221 2.68 21.86 -36.16
N GLY A 1222 2.46 23.12 -35.79
CA GLY A 1222 1.26 23.87 -36.21
C GLY A 1222 1.49 25.37 -36.33
N ARG A 1223 0.66 26.07 -37.12
CA ARG A 1223 0.72 27.55 -37.24
C ARG A 1223 0.20 28.29 -36.02
N SER A 1224 -0.40 27.56 -35.07
CA SER A 1224 -0.70 28.03 -33.72
C SER A 1224 -0.60 26.85 -32.75
N LEU A 1225 -0.47 27.16 -31.47
CA LEU A 1225 -0.44 26.15 -30.41
C LEU A 1225 -1.73 25.32 -30.35
N ARG A 1226 -2.90 25.99 -30.40
CA ARG A 1226 -4.20 25.29 -30.42
C ARG A 1226 -4.31 24.33 -31.58
N ARG A 1227 -3.88 24.74 -32.78
CA ARG A 1227 -3.87 23.85 -33.96
C ARG A 1227 -2.96 22.65 -33.77
N ALA A 1228 -1.75 22.84 -33.23
CA ALA A 1228 -0.86 21.72 -32.95
C ALA A 1228 -1.51 20.72 -31.97
N ALA A 1229 -2.23 21.20 -30.96
CA ALA A 1229 -2.96 20.37 -30.01
C ALA A 1229 -4.12 19.60 -30.66
N ASP A 1230 -4.96 20.29 -31.43
CA ASP A 1230 -6.07 19.67 -32.17
C ASP A 1230 -5.55 18.57 -33.11
N MET A 1231 -4.41 18.80 -33.76
CA MET A 1231 -3.79 17.84 -34.65
C MET A 1231 -3.28 16.59 -33.91
N VAL A 1232 -2.72 16.71 -32.71
CA VAL A 1232 -2.37 15.56 -31.85
C VAL A 1232 -3.61 14.73 -31.54
N GLU A 1233 -4.71 15.38 -31.16
CA GLU A 1233 -5.97 14.70 -30.84
C GLU A 1233 -6.57 13.99 -32.06
N ILE A 1234 -6.58 14.66 -33.22
CA ILE A 1234 -7.09 14.08 -34.47
C ILE A 1234 -6.27 12.84 -34.86
N VAL A 1235 -4.95 12.93 -34.81
CA VAL A 1235 -4.07 11.82 -35.15
C VAL A 1235 -4.28 10.65 -34.19
N GLU A 1236 -4.38 10.92 -32.89
CA GLU A 1236 -4.57 9.86 -31.89
C GLU A 1236 -5.94 9.16 -32.05
N ARG A 1237 -7.03 9.92 -32.16
CA ARG A 1237 -8.37 9.36 -32.36
C ARG A 1237 -8.49 8.58 -33.67
N SER A 1238 -7.87 9.09 -34.73
CA SER A 1238 -7.87 8.40 -36.03
C SER A 1238 -7.05 7.11 -35.98
N ALA A 1239 -5.89 7.12 -35.33
CA ALA A 1239 -5.08 5.93 -35.12
C ALA A 1239 -5.84 4.87 -34.32
N GLN A 1240 -6.60 5.27 -33.29
CA GLN A 1240 -7.47 4.38 -32.51
C GLN A 1240 -8.52 3.69 -33.40
N LEU A 1241 -9.19 4.44 -34.28
CA LEU A 1241 -10.19 3.88 -35.19
C LEU A 1241 -9.58 2.96 -36.26
N ILE A 1242 -8.44 3.36 -36.85
CA ILE A 1242 -7.70 2.55 -37.82
C ILE A 1242 -7.28 1.21 -37.20
N LEU A 1243 -6.65 1.25 -36.02
CA LEU A 1243 -6.26 0.05 -35.28
C LEU A 1243 -7.48 -0.80 -34.89
N GLY A 1244 -8.59 -0.17 -34.49
CA GLY A 1244 -9.83 -0.84 -34.16
C GLY A 1244 -10.40 -1.63 -35.35
N CYS A 1245 -10.41 -1.05 -36.55
CA CYS A 1245 -10.82 -1.73 -37.78
C CYS A 1245 -9.92 -2.94 -38.08
N TYR A 1246 -8.60 -2.76 -38.04
CA TYR A 1246 -7.66 -3.85 -38.27
C TYR A 1246 -7.77 -4.96 -37.21
N ALA A 1247 -8.00 -4.61 -35.95
CA ALA A 1247 -8.18 -5.57 -34.86
C ALA A 1247 -9.43 -6.45 -35.04
N VAL A 1248 -10.47 -5.96 -35.71
CA VAL A 1248 -11.66 -6.76 -36.06
C VAL A 1248 -11.55 -7.41 -37.45
N GLY A 1249 -10.37 -7.44 -38.05
CA GLY A 1249 -10.10 -8.08 -39.34
C GLY A 1249 -10.71 -7.35 -40.54
N LYS A 1250 -10.95 -6.05 -40.44
CA LYS A 1250 -11.49 -5.22 -41.53
C LYS A 1250 -10.53 -4.11 -41.92
N GLU A 1251 -10.44 -3.82 -43.22
CA GLU A 1251 -9.75 -2.62 -43.68
C GLU A 1251 -10.58 -1.37 -43.33
N PRO A 1252 -9.95 -0.30 -42.81
CA PRO A 1252 -10.66 0.95 -42.51
C PRO A 1252 -11.27 1.56 -43.77
N PRO A 1253 -12.54 1.98 -43.76
CA PRO A 1253 -13.14 2.66 -44.90
C PRO A 1253 -12.52 4.05 -45.07
N VAL A 1254 -12.01 4.34 -46.28
CA VAL A 1254 -11.34 5.61 -46.60
C VAL A 1254 -12.25 6.54 -47.41
N LEU A 1255 -12.03 7.85 -47.27
CA LEU A 1255 -12.71 8.86 -48.08
C LEU A 1255 -12.31 8.74 -49.57
N PRO A 1256 -13.20 9.08 -50.52
CA PRO A 1256 -12.88 9.07 -51.94
C PRO A 1256 -11.68 9.97 -52.28
N GLU A 1257 -10.80 9.54 -53.19
CA GLU A 1257 -9.56 10.26 -53.54
C GLU A 1257 -9.79 11.73 -53.95
N LYS A 1258 -10.87 12.02 -54.69
CA LYS A 1258 -11.22 13.40 -55.07
C LYS A 1258 -11.54 14.28 -53.86
N THR A 1259 -12.20 13.70 -52.85
CA THR A 1259 -12.52 14.37 -51.58
C THR A 1259 -11.25 14.56 -50.75
N VAL A 1260 -10.38 13.56 -50.67
CA VAL A 1260 -9.08 13.67 -49.99
C VAL A 1260 -8.20 14.74 -50.63
N ALA A 1261 -8.11 14.80 -51.96
CA ALA A 1261 -7.35 15.82 -52.67
C ALA A 1261 -7.90 17.24 -52.47
N MET A 1262 -9.23 17.39 -52.42
CA MET A 1262 -9.88 18.67 -52.08
C MET A 1262 -9.59 19.08 -50.64
N LEU A 1263 -9.74 18.16 -49.69
CA LEU A 1263 -9.51 18.41 -48.27
C LEU A 1263 -8.04 18.71 -47.98
N ARG A 1264 -7.08 18.04 -48.61
CA ARG A 1264 -5.64 18.37 -48.48
C ARG A 1264 -5.31 19.79 -48.96
N LYS A 1265 -5.88 20.22 -50.09
CA LYS A 1265 -5.72 21.61 -50.57
C LYS A 1265 -6.34 22.64 -49.61
N MET A 1266 -7.43 22.27 -48.93
CA MET A 1266 -8.02 23.11 -47.88
C MET A 1266 -7.21 23.04 -46.57
N GLY A 1267 -6.63 21.89 -46.26
CA GLY A 1267 -5.78 21.64 -45.10
C GLY A 1267 -4.57 22.56 -45.07
N ASP A 1268 -3.88 22.80 -46.19
CA ASP A 1268 -2.77 23.76 -46.25
C ASP A 1268 -3.18 25.23 -46.00
N LEU A 1269 -4.46 25.55 -46.22
CA LEU A 1269 -5.07 26.85 -45.92
C LEU A 1269 -5.57 26.95 -44.46
N VAL A 1270 -5.86 25.81 -43.81
CA VAL A 1270 -6.48 25.70 -42.48
C VAL A 1270 -5.48 25.34 -41.37
N ALA A 1271 -4.47 24.52 -41.67
CA ALA A 1271 -3.26 24.29 -40.87
C ALA A 1271 -2.49 25.60 -40.73
#